data_AF-A0A151EYD8-F1
#
_entry.id   AF-A0A151EYD8-F1
#
_cell.length_a   1.000
_cell.length_b   1.000
_cell.length_c   1.000
_cell.angle_alpha   90.00
_cell.angle_beta   90.00
_cell.angle_gamma   90.00
#
_symmetry.space_group_name_H-M   'P 1'
#
loop_
_entity.id
_entity.type
_entity.pdbx_description
1 polymer ?
#
loop_
_entity_poly.entity_id
_entity_poly.type
_entity_poly.pdbx_seq_one_letter_code
_entity_poly.pdbx_strand_id
1 'polypeptide(L)'
;MVNKKKYVSSEIDKHSLNITKSIFVLILFLFIILLVFTSIDCSAEILINEVMYNPKTDDNYNEWIELFNPTNLSINVNDWIIEDNSAEDSIYGDFENGNGTTIIPPNGYAIIADIGTRIYENFSINPKVISLIVDDLSIGNGLGNSKDKLILKNKSGIIKDAIEWGYDYSDVPGIPTNLIEEGSSLSRYQNIDTNNSISDFFEGINPTPGNKNIIFHNPKLEIYLYPSFIPKIQKNSDYSLPFAIKVNMSYYSSYENYKLKTFIVGDYYSNWPASQTWNGNSWEYSNYYTSTVTTDKYGNWSGWQYVRFNNNYQEYEKNIKEKNSAYLKLKITDENITDEISKKVNLLDMDNSTLNGTLGGCVVGIAQKNNIFLESKIAIIENISGIITGIYITENNEINEKISSIPGYFKLTSPVDSNYIIKFLNSDDNIIHIIENITIRPGKFGVDIESDKKNYQVRKNEILDVKLCLKNTGDFNDSINLNIENILEGWSATLDKERVTLSPKEKIEVNLHIRPYDVYGLISGTINISATSENDFGETDEIILFLEVFAPDLIIKNIKLYNEIGKECYVYGQGEIVKIKAFYRNVGNENATDTKVKFYFDNVKDENFIGCKSYESIGKYQKYPQIKWDTKDISPGIHKIIVSADIDGIIDELNELNNEISINIEILDTRPNNTGLSILITKIYYHSRPGLFNEFICITNPTEFDFNISNWYLTNEPFKIKTEQKKIIFPTGTIIPANSELILSENASSYKWETGKNPDFEYNYDSNKTVPQMNNSKKFIMSNKGDDVSLKDTYNHTIDFVSYGQNYYKTNFWKGKSIFFSGEGVVLVRNLNKKNIPIDTNTSFDWINSRRYGIGQSDFPNVNFSNHCEIITFSSPDCSYQTILKEIQSANESIYLNIYEFTSPFLCDELIKALLRNVSVNIFLEGSPIGGISNEEKYILNRIANYGGDIRFIVSYPNNDVYSRYIFNHGKYLIIDNETVIIESCNWANTGVPKNPTYGNREWGVIVRDNITAQFFLKVFLVDWDLNRCDIYSFDEMNLSVSPYFFMDESVYWGYYKPQFESQRFFGNFSITPVLSPDTSNNSICELIDSSNESIYIEQLYIYKDWQSGINPFVERLIKKAKMGVEVKVILNYNPNYEDTNEKINITKQILEENGIDVKLIYTNWSYFTNVHNKGLIVDNKSVLISSINWNENSVMRNREVGIIIKNSDIANYYKKIFFHDWNLTAPKTQKQRKETIQSDYKNTIYIITIYTLTFALIARDWRKRQWT
;
A
#
# COMPACT_ATOMS: atom_id res chain seq x y z
N MET A 1 19.45 14.21 46.54
CA MET A 1 18.45 14.32 47.63
C MET A 1 17.27 13.44 47.20
N VAL A 2 16.97 12.28 47.83
CA VAL A 2 16.34 12.10 49.16
C VAL A 2 14.91 12.69 49.13
N ASN A 3 13.78 11.96 49.23
CA ASN A 3 13.44 10.60 49.71
C ASN A 3 12.64 9.81 48.63
N LYS A 4 12.48 8.47 48.55
CA LYS A 4 12.68 7.29 49.42
C LYS A 4 11.54 6.97 50.44
N LYS A 5 10.79 5.87 50.20
CA LYS A 5 10.09 5.10 51.25
C LYS A 5 10.09 3.59 50.90
N LYS A 6 9.95 2.73 51.92
CA LYS A 6 10.23 1.29 51.90
C LYS A 6 9.26 0.55 52.83
N TYR A 7 8.92 -0.70 52.50
CA TYR A 7 8.68 -1.82 53.45
C TYR A 7 9.30 -3.08 52.78
N VAL A 8 10.11 -3.99 53.38
CA VAL A 8 10.24 -4.57 54.74
C VAL A 8 9.25 -5.74 54.97
N SER A 9 9.62 -6.91 55.53
CA SER A 9 10.90 -7.38 56.14
C SER A 9 11.83 -8.16 55.15
N SER A 10 12.51 -9.31 55.34
CA SER A 10 12.60 -10.40 56.37
C SER A 10 14.02 -11.06 56.34
N GLU A 11 14.36 -11.94 57.32
CA GLU A 11 15.67 -12.63 57.46
C GLU A 11 15.53 -14.07 58.03
N ILE A 12 16.58 -14.90 57.94
CA ILE A 12 17.21 -15.71 59.04
C ILE A 12 18.50 -16.41 58.51
N ASP A 13 19.42 -16.84 59.39
CA ASP A 13 20.88 -16.86 59.15
C ASP A 13 21.66 -17.97 59.93
N LYS A 14 22.91 -18.29 59.52
CA LYS A 14 23.98 -19.13 60.15
C LYS A 14 23.74 -20.66 60.27
N HIS A 15 24.75 -21.57 60.35
CA HIS A 15 26.24 -21.51 60.43
C HIS A 15 26.90 -22.79 59.77
N SER A 16 28.15 -23.31 59.95
CA SER A 16 29.35 -23.08 60.81
C SER A 16 30.63 -23.84 60.34
N LEU A 17 31.83 -23.36 60.75
CA LEU A 17 33.11 -24.06 61.05
C LEU A 17 33.82 -25.05 60.07
N ASN A 18 34.57 -24.50 59.11
CA ASN A 18 36.05 -24.37 59.06
C ASN A 18 37.05 -25.36 59.79
N ILE A 19 38.23 -25.52 59.16
CA ILE A 19 39.58 -25.99 59.66
C ILE A 19 39.95 -27.50 59.62
N THR A 20 40.84 -27.87 58.67
CA THR A 20 42.20 -28.41 58.95
C THR A 20 43.07 -28.43 57.68
N LYS A 21 44.11 -27.58 57.63
CA LYS A 21 45.15 -27.62 56.58
C LYS A 21 46.34 -28.49 57.01
N SER A 22 47.21 -28.80 56.04
CA SER A 22 48.64 -29.16 56.23
C SER A 22 49.06 -30.60 56.56
N ILE A 23 48.19 -31.62 56.46
CA ILE A 23 48.63 -33.04 56.53
C ILE A 23 48.33 -33.84 55.25
N PHE A 24 47.19 -33.63 54.59
CA PHE A 24 46.79 -34.43 53.42
C PHE A 24 47.64 -34.18 52.15
N VAL A 25 48.32 -33.03 52.08
CA VAL A 25 49.05 -32.55 50.89
C VAL A 25 50.23 -33.47 50.51
N LEU A 26 50.83 -34.19 51.47
CA LEU A 26 52.00 -35.03 51.21
C LEU A 26 51.67 -36.47 50.75
N ILE A 27 50.43 -36.92 50.94
CA ILE A 27 50.01 -38.30 50.63
C ILE A 27 49.28 -38.38 49.29
N LEU A 28 48.50 -37.36 48.91
CA LEU A 28 47.80 -37.36 47.61
C LEU A 28 48.76 -37.31 46.42
N PHE A 29 49.99 -36.79 46.61
CA PHE A 29 51.04 -36.77 45.59
C PHE A 29 51.50 -38.18 45.15
N LEU A 30 51.24 -39.21 45.97
CA LEU A 30 51.49 -40.61 45.63
C LEU A 30 50.36 -41.28 44.83
N PHE A 31 49.21 -40.63 44.65
CA PHE A 31 48.09 -41.15 43.87
C PHE A 31 48.12 -40.73 42.39
N ILE A 32 49.10 -39.92 41.99
CA ILE A 32 49.25 -39.30 40.65
C ILE A 32 49.56 -40.32 39.52
N ILE A 33 49.92 -41.57 39.85
CA ILE A 33 50.55 -42.50 38.89
C ILE A 33 49.71 -43.75 38.54
N LEU A 34 48.61 -44.06 39.24
CA LEU A 34 47.94 -45.36 39.09
C LEU A 34 46.59 -45.37 38.32
N LEU A 35 46.13 -44.25 37.78
CA LEU A 35 44.99 -44.20 36.84
C LEU A 35 45.32 -43.27 35.65
N VAL A 36 45.96 -43.86 34.65
CA VAL A 36 46.02 -43.35 33.27
C VAL A 36 44.78 -43.88 32.52
N PHE A 37 44.34 -43.17 31.46
CA PHE A 37 43.18 -43.47 30.61
C PHE A 37 41.81 -43.17 31.26
N THR A 38 40.89 -42.41 30.65
CA THR A 38 40.90 -41.61 29.41
C THR A 38 39.95 -40.41 29.53
N SER A 39 40.37 -39.25 29.03
CA SER A 39 39.47 -38.19 28.51
C SER A 39 40.24 -37.32 27.52
N ILE A 40 40.02 -37.55 26.23
CA ILE A 40 40.29 -36.53 25.21
C ILE A 40 39.01 -35.70 25.15
N ASP A 41 39.04 -34.48 25.69
CA ASP A 41 37.92 -33.55 25.53
C ASP A 41 37.91 -33.05 24.08
N CYS A 42 37.24 -33.81 23.20
CA CYS A 42 36.70 -33.28 21.96
C CYS A 42 35.49 -32.40 22.32
N SER A 43 35.77 -31.27 22.98
CA SER A 43 34.81 -30.22 23.24
C SER A 43 34.48 -29.58 21.90
N ALA A 44 33.42 -30.05 21.25
CA ALA A 44 32.84 -29.34 20.12
C ALA A 44 32.51 -27.89 20.55
N GLU A 45 32.68 -26.94 19.62
CA GLU A 45 32.46 -25.52 19.87
C GLU A 45 31.45 -24.96 18.84
N ILE A 46 31.13 -23.67 18.93
CA ILE A 46 30.21 -23.02 17.98
C ILE A 46 30.91 -22.82 16.62
N LEU A 47 30.16 -22.91 15.51
CA LEU A 47 30.68 -22.75 14.14
C LEU A 47 29.94 -21.64 13.38
N ILE A 48 30.64 -20.97 12.46
CA ILE A 48 30.08 -20.17 11.36
C ILE A 48 29.63 -21.15 10.26
N ASN A 49 28.33 -21.12 9.92
CA ASN A 49 27.71 -22.10 9.01
C ASN A 49 27.44 -21.54 7.60
N GLU A 50 26.93 -20.33 7.51
CA GLU A 50 26.62 -19.64 6.26
C GLU A 50 26.82 -18.13 6.43
N VAL A 51 27.35 -17.47 5.40
CA VAL A 51 27.61 -16.02 5.37
C VAL A 51 26.92 -15.39 4.17
N MET A 52 26.03 -14.44 4.44
CA MET A 52 25.44 -13.55 3.43
C MET A 52 26.20 -12.22 3.45
N TYR A 53 27.14 -12.07 2.50
CA TYR A 53 27.97 -10.88 2.35
C TYR A 53 27.64 -10.02 1.11
N ASN A 54 26.76 -10.51 0.23
CA ASN A 54 26.43 -9.89 -1.05
C ASN A 54 24.95 -10.11 -1.41
N PRO A 55 23.99 -9.53 -0.64
CA PRO A 55 22.56 -9.74 -0.86
C PRO A 55 22.03 -9.04 -2.13
N LYS A 56 20.90 -9.52 -2.68
CA LYS A 56 20.17 -8.85 -3.79
C LYS A 56 19.33 -7.65 -3.32
N THR A 57 19.55 -7.21 -2.09
CA THR A 57 18.82 -6.18 -1.34
C THR A 57 19.83 -5.32 -0.59
N ASP A 58 19.41 -4.18 -0.05
CA ASP A 58 20.31 -3.20 0.61
C ASP A 58 21.18 -3.85 1.71
N ASP A 59 22.49 -3.97 1.46
CA ASP A 59 23.52 -4.56 2.34
C ASP A 59 23.33 -4.14 3.81
N ASN A 60 23.09 -2.83 4.02
CA ASN A 60 22.95 -2.14 5.32
C ASN A 60 21.82 -2.65 6.24
N TYR A 61 21.02 -3.63 5.81
CA TYR A 61 19.97 -4.26 6.64
C TYR A 61 19.82 -5.78 6.39
N ASN A 62 20.68 -6.38 5.55
CA ASN A 62 20.45 -7.72 4.98
C ASN A 62 21.70 -8.61 4.94
N GLU A 63 22.86 -8.10 5.35
CA GLU A 63 23.99 -8.93 5.75
C GLU A 63 23.65 -9.72 7.02
N TRP A 64 24.13 -10.96 7.11
CA TRP A 64 23.95 -11.78 8.31
C TRP A 64 24.96 -12.93 8.39
N ILE A 65 25.20 -13.39 9.62
CA ILE A 65 26.04 -14.55 9.92
C ILE A 65 25.20 -15.57 10.69
N GLU A 66 25.18 -16.82 10.20
CA GLU A 66 24.61 -17.92 10.97
C GLU A 66 25.68 -18.63 11.83
N LEU A 67 25.38 -18.74 13.13
CA LEU A 67 26.09 -19.61 14.06
C LEU A 67 25.31 -20.91 14.32
N PHE A 68 26.03 -22.03 14.31
CA PHE A 68 25.49 -23.34 14.68
C PHE A 68 26.17 -23.90 15.95
N ASN A 69 25.37 -24.50 16.84
CA ASN A 69 25.83 -25.20 18.04
C ASN A 69 25.82 -26.73 17.84
N PRO A 70 26.88 -27.36 17.30
CA PRO A 70 26.98 -28.82 17.15
C PRO A 70 27.11 -29.57 18.48
N THR A 71 27.04 -28.90 19.64
CA THR A 71 27.27 -29.51 20.95
C THR A 71 25.97 -30.02 21.60
N ASN A 72 26.12 -30.92 22.57
CA ASN A 72 25.03 -31.40 23.41
C ASN A 72 24.75 -30.51 24.64
N LEU A 73 25.32 -29.30 24.71
CA LEU A 73 25.14 -28.34 25.80
C LEU A 73 24.65 -26.98 25.29
N SER A 74 23.96 -26.22 26.15
CA SER A 74 23.59 -24.85 25.83
C SER A 74 24.82 -23.94 25.95
N ILE A 75 25.17 -23.22 24.87
CA ILE A 75 26.28 -22.26 24.87
C ILE A 75 25.72 -20.86 25.12
N ASN A 76 26.34 -20.10 26.03
CA ASN A 76 26.00 -18.70 26.26
C ASN A 76 27.02 -17.80 25.57
N VAL A 77 26.56 -17.03 24.58
CA VAL A 77 27.38 -16.12 23.75
C VAL A 77 27.35 -14.65 24.20
N ASN A 78 26.87 -14.34 25.41
CA ASN A 78 26.83 -12.98 25.93
C ASN A 78 28.25 -12.38 26.04
N ASP A 79 28.44 -11.19 25.48
CA ASP A 79 29.74 -10.51 25.39
C ASP A 79 30.84 -11.38 24.73
N TRP A 80 30.46 -12.22 23.77
CA TRP A 80 31.38 -12.74 22.74
C TRP A 80 31.57 -11.68 21.66
N ILE A 81 32.60 -11.84 20.81
CA ILE A 81 33.00 -10.84 19.83
C ILE A 81 32.97 -11.43 18.41
N ILE A 82 32.51 -10.65 17.45
CA ILE A 82 32.71 -10.90 16.01
C ILE A 82 33.68 -9.84 15.46
N GLU A 83 34.59 -10.24 14.57
CA GLU A 83 35.60 -9.36 13.95
C GLU A 83 35.58 -9.55 12.43
N ASP A 84 35.71 -8.45 11.67
CA ASP A 84 35.86 -8.44 10.20
C ASP A 84 37.29 -8.01 9.78
N ASN A 85 37.47 -7.36 8.63
CA ASN A 85 38.77 -6.81 8.24
C ASN A 85 39.22 -5.53 8.96
N SER A 86 38.35 -4.79 9.67
CA SER A 86 38.67 -3.49 10.31
C SER A 86 38.07 -3.22 11.70
N ALA A 87 37.06 -3.97 12.15
CA ALA A 87 36.28 -3.70 13.37
C ALA A 87 36.03 -4.96 14.24
N GLU A 88 35.65 -4.74 15.51
CA GLU A 88 35.24 -5.77 16.49
C GLU A 88 33.95 -5.33 17.20
N ASP A 89 32.90 -6.16 17.18
CA ASP A 89 31.62 -5.88 17.84
C ASP A 89 31.30 -6.91 18.93
N SER A 90 30.54 -6.53 19.94
CA SER A 90 30.07 -7.40 21.02
C SER A 90 28.66 -7.95 20.76
N ILE A 91 28.49 -9.25 21.01
CA ILE A 91 27.25 -9.98 20.74
C ILE A 91 26.29 -9.94 21.94
N TYR A 92 25.06 -9.50 21.68
CA TYR A 92 23.96 -9.37 22.64
C TYR A 92 22.70 -10.11 22.19
N GLY A 93 21.79 -10.37 23.13
CA GLY A 93 20.50 -11.02 22.85
C GLY A 93 19.47 -10.01 22.38
N ASP A 94 18.83 -10.27 21.25
CA ASP A 94 17.83 -9.38 20.67
C ASP A 94 16.51 -9.43 21.47
N PHE A 95 15.98 -8.26 21.84
CA PHE A 95 14.71 -8.06 22.55
C PHE A 95 13.57 -7.56 21.65
N GLU A 96 13.85 -7.19 20.40
CA GLU A 96 12.86 -6.75 19.40
C GLU A 96 12.42 -7.93 18.53
N ASN A 97 13.35 -8.69 17.94
CA ASN A 97 13.07 -9.91 17.16
C ASN A 97 13.26 -11.21 17.97
N GLY A 98 13.59 -11.11 19.26
CA GLY A 98 13.89 -12.24 20.14
C GLY A 98 13.29 -12.11 21.53
N ASN A 99 13.77 -12.95 22.46
CA ASN A 99 13.39 -12.93 23.87
C ASN A 99 14.51 -12.41 24.79
N GLY A 100 15.57 -11.83 24.21
CA GLY A 100 16.76 -11.35 24.92
C GLY A 100 17.72 -12.43 25.40
N THR A 101 17.52 -13.71 25.04
CA THR A 101 18.46 -14.78 25.41
C THR A 101 19.71 -14.76 24.53
N THR A 102 20.86 -14.91 25.17
CA THR A 102 22.16 -15.20 24.54
C THR A 102 22.54 -16.68 24.65
N ILE A 103 21.58 -17.54 25.02
CA ILE A 103 21.80 -18.97 25.29
C ILE A 103 21.31 -19.81 24.10
N ILE A 104 22.24 -20.21 23.24
CA ILE A 104 22.01 -21.09 22.09
C ILE A 104 21.80 -22.52 22.59
N PRO A 105 20.67 -23.19 22.29
CA PRO A 105 20.40 -24.55 22.76
C PRO A 105 21.28 -25.60 22.03
N PRO A 106 21.40 -26.82 22.57
CA PRO A 106 22.08 -27.94 21.89
C PRO A 106 21.51 -28.19 20.49
N ASN A 107 22.38 -28.36 19.48
CA ASN A 107 21.99 -28.50 18.07
C ASN A 107 21.08 -27.35 17.56
N GLY A 108 21.19 -26.17 18.18
CA GLY A 108 20.47 -24.96 17.81
C GLY A 108 21.29 -24.03 16.93
N TYR A 109 20.57 -23.17 16.21
CA TYR A 109 21.14 -22.08 15.41
C TYR A 109 20.92 -20.73 16.12
N ALA A 110 21.76 -19.76 15.78
CA ALA A 110 21.57 -18.36 16.09
C ALA A 110 21.95 -17.50 14.88
N ILE A 111 21.23 -16.41 14.67
CA ILE A 111 21.56 -15.40 13.65
C ILE A 111 22.14 -14.19 14.36
N ILE A 112 23.29 -13.72 13.89
CA ILE A 112 23.85 -12.40 14.24
C ILE A 112 23.48 -11.43 13.11
N ALA A 113 22.94 -10.28 13.49
CA ALA A 113 22.51 -9.22 12.59
C ALA A 113 22.75 -7.82 13.19
N ASP A 114 22.54 -6.78 12.37
CA ASP A 114 22.61 -5.36 12.71
C ASP A 114 21.44 -4.86 13.60
N ILE A 115 21.64 -3.77 14.34
CA ILE A 115 20.53 -3.10 15.05
C ILE A 115 19.63 -2.39 14.04
N GLY A 116 18.46 -3.00 13.79
CA GLY A 116 17.49 -2.54 12.79
C GLY A 116 17.33 -3.47 11.58
N THR A 117 17.94 -4.66 11.65
CA THR A 117 17.96 -5.66 10.58
C THR A 117 16.61 -5.98 9.97
N ARG A 118 16.62 -6.32 8.68
CA ARG A 118 15.46 -6.79 7.91
C ARG A 118 15.54 -8.27 7.55
N ILE A 119 16.51 -9.04 8.08
CA ILE A 119 16.58 -10.48 7.83
C ILE A 119 15.25 -11.18 8.21
N TYR A 120 14.59 -10.74 9.29
CA TYR A 120 13.29 -11.28 9.73
C TYR A 120 12.09 -10.76 8.91
N GLU A 121 12.26 -9.75 8.05
CA GLU A 121 11.28 -9.38 7.02
C GLU A 121 11.46 -10.23 5.74
N ASN A 122 12.71 -10.53 5.38
CA ASN A 122 13.07 -11.13 4.08
C ASN A 122 13.27 -12.65 4.09
N PHE A 123 13.52 -13.27 5.25
CA PHE A 123 13.70 -14.72 5.40
C PHE A 123 12.77 -15.31 6.47
N SER A 124 12.17 -16.47 6.18
CA SER A 124 11.23 -17.17 7.08
C SER A 124 11.94 -17.98 8.18
N ILE A 125 12.49 -17.27 9.17
CA ILE A 125 13.31 -17.85 10.25
C ILE A 125 12.43 -18.52 11.33
N ASN A 126 12.89 -19.66 11.85
CA ASN A 126 12.15 -20.46 12.83
C ASN A 126 12.21 -19.83 14.23
N PRO A 127 11.09 -19.61 14.95
CA PRO A 127 11.06 -19.00 16.30
C PRO A 127 11.79 -19.74 17.44
N LYS A 128 12.54 -20.82 17.14
CA LYS A 128 13.46 -21.50 18.06
C LYS A 128 14.92 -21.11 17.85
N VAL A 129 15.24 -20.45 16.73
CA VAL A 129 16.55 -19.85 16.46
C VAL A 129 16.76 -18.69 17.44
N ILE A 130 17.99 -18.49 17.90
CA ILE A 130 18.29 -17.37 18.80
C ILE A 130 18.63 -16.13 17.98
N SER A 131 17.80 -15.09 18.13
CA SER A 131 18.03 -13.77 17.56
C SER A 131 19.11 -13.03 18.37
N LEU A 132 20.22 -12.66 17.71
CA LEU A 132 21.34 -11.93 18.31
C LEU A 132 21.62 -10.65 17.51
N ILE A 133 22.13 -9.63 18.21
CA ILE A 133 22.54 -8.34 17.62
C ILE A 133 23.94 -7.95 18.09
N VAL A 134 24.64 -7.20 17.25
CA VAL A 134 25.86 -6.45 17.61
C VAL A 134 25.53 -5.18 18.42
N ASP A 135 26.53 -4.42 18.91
CA ASP A 135 26.30 -3.16 19.64
C ASP A 135 26.00 -1.93 18.76
N ASP A 136 26.19 -1.98 17.43
CA ASP A 136 25.82 -0.88 16.52
C ASP A 136 25.03 -1.27 15.25
N LEU A 137 25.19 -0.52 14.15
CA LEU A 137 24.34 -0.51 12.96
C LEU A 137 24.93 -1.30 11.78
N SER A 138 26.07 -1.98 11.95
CA SER A 138 26.67 -2.87 10.94
C SER A 138 27.37 -4.06 11.60
N ILE A 139 27.46 -5.19 10.90
CA ILE A 139 28.38 -6.27 11.32
C ILE A 139 29.79 -5.84 10.90
N GLY A 140 30.65 -5.58 11.87
CA GLY A 140 31.94 -4.92 11.65
C GLY A 140 31.75 -3.55 10.99
N ASN A 141 32.44 -3.33 9.87
CA ASN A 141 32.24 -2.16 9.01
C ASN A 141 31.22 -2.38 7.87
N GLY A 142 30.49 -3.49 7.86
CA GLY A 142 29.72 -4.00 6.70
C GLY A 142 30.59 -4.87 5.78
N LEU A 143 30.03 -5.96 5.25
CA LEU A 143 30.77 -7.06 4.65
C LEU A 143 31.23 -6.80 3.20
N GLY A 144 32.47 -7.20 2.90
CA GLY A 144 33.14 -6.87 1.64
C GLY A 144 32.69 -7.68 0.42
N ASN A 145 31.76 -7.11 -0.36
CA ASN A 145 31.27 -7.57 -1.67
C ASN A 145 32.31 -8.04 -2.73
N SER A 146 33.61 -7.76 -2.54
CA SER A 146 34.70 -8.20 -3.44
C SER A 146 35.88 -8.86 -2.75
N LYS A 147 35.88 -8.91 -1.41
CA LYS A 147 36.80 -9.63 -0.53
C LYS A 147 36.51 -9.27 0.92
N ASP A 148 36.53 -10.25 1.82
CA ASP A 148 36.56 -9.99 3.27
C ASP A 148 37.00 -11.22 4.07
N LYS A 149 37.01 -11.08 5.39
CA LYS A 149 37.12 -12.16 6.36
C LYS A 149 36.14 -11.98 7.53
N LEU A 150 35.87 -13.05 8.26
CA LEU A 150 35.18 -13.02 9.56
C LEU A 150 35.89 -13.93 10.56
N ILE A 151 35.98 -13.48 11.82
CA ILE A 151 36.61 -14.21 12.93
C ILE A 151 35.72 -14.13 14.17
N LEU A 152 35.25 -15.27 14.67
CA LEU A 152 34.41 -15.35 15.86
C LEU A 152 35.27 -15.62 17.11
N LYS A 153 35.10 -14.82 18.18
CA LYS A 153 35.88 -14.91 19.43
C LYS A 153 34.96 -15.05 20.64
N ASN A 154 35.35 -15.88 21.61
CA ASN A 154 34.63 -15.94 22.89
C ASN A 154 34.98 -14.75 23.80
N LYS A 155 34.21 -14.56 24.88
CA LYS A 155 34.41 -13.50 25.91
C LYS A 155 35.82 -13.40 26.53
N SER A 156 36.70 -14.39 26.32
CA SER A 156 38.11 -14.37 26.76
C SER A 156 39.09 -14.02 25.64
N GLY A 157 38.61 -13.61 24.46
CA GLY A 157 39.44 -13.30 23.29
C GLY A 157 39.95 -14.54 22.54
N ILE A 158 39.36 -15.72 22.77
CA ILE A 158 39.80 -16.98 22.12
C ILE A 158 38.94 -17.21 20.87
N ILE A 159 39.60 -17.26 19.70
CA ILE A 159 38.98 -17.57 18.39
C ILE A 159 38.29 -18.95 18.44
N LYS A 160 37.15 -19.05 17.74
CA LYS A 160 36.28 -20.23 17.67
C LYS A 160 36.11 -20.77 16.24
N ASP A 161 35.97 -19.89 15.26
CA ASP A 161 35.86 -20.22 13.83
C ASP A 161 36.21 -18.98 12.98
N ALA A 162 36.56 -19.17 11.71
CA ALA A 162 36.92 -18.11 10.76
C ALA A 162 36.66 -18.48 9.28
N ILE A 163 36.56 -17.47 8.42
CA ILE A 163 36.34 -17.59 6.96
C ILE A 163 36.99 -16.40 6.22
N GLU A 164 37.44 -16.59 4.98
CA GLU A 164 37.92 -15.52 4.08
C GLU A 164 37.55 -15.76 2.60
N TRP A 165 37.35 -14.69 1.84
CA TRP A 165 37.06 -14.73 0.40
C TRP A 165 37.75 -13.60 -0.38
N GLY A 166 38.10 -13.87 -1.64
CA GLY A 166 38.68 -12.87 -2.57
C GLY A 166 40.10 -12.35 -2.24
N TYR A 167 40.58 -12.52 -1.00
CA TYR A 167 41.91 -12.11 -0.55
C TYR A 167 42.41 -13.01 0.60
N ASP A 168 43.72 -13.24 0.64
CA ASP A 168 44.46 -14.09 1.58
C ASP A 168 44.89 -13.24 2.80
N TYR A 169 44.20 -13.41 3.92
CA TYR A 169 44.40 -12.68 5.18
C TYR A 169 45.23 -13.53 6.15
N SER A 170 46.45 -13.07 6.49
CA SER A 170 47.43 -13.88 7.25
C SER A 170 47.07 -14.24 8.70
N ASP A 171 45.88 -13.84 9.19
CA ASP A 171 45.31 -14.24 10.48
C ASP A 171 44.07 -15.16 10.37
N VAL A 172 43.60 -15.45 9.15
CA VAL A 172 42.72 -16.59 8.85
C VAL A 172 43.58 -17.73 8.28
N PRO A 173 43.44 -18.99 8.75
CA PRO A 173 44.17 -20.09 8.15
C PRO A 173 43.45 -20.59 6.88
N GLY A 174 44.16 -20.67 5.76
CA GLY A 174 43.64 -21.31 4.55
C GLY A 174 44.28 -20.87 3.24
N ILE A 175 43.47 -20.98 2.20
CA ILE A 175 43.53 -20.27 0.91
C ILE A 175 42.11 -19.69 0.73
N PRO A 176 41.96 -18.43 0.31
CA PRO A 176 40.65 -17.80 0.22
C PRO A 176 39.77 -18.48 -0.82
N THR A 177 38.46 -18.54 -0.55
CA THR A 177 37.53 -19.05 -1.54
C THR A 177 37.33 -18.06 -2.70
N ASN A 178 36.89 -18.59 -3.84
CA ASN A 178 36.59 -17.78 -5.02
C ASN A 178 35.44 -16.80 -4.72
N LEU A 179 35.42 -15.67 -5.43
CA LEU A 179 34.24 -14.80 -5.45
C LEU A 179 33.07 -15.49 -6.17
N ILE A 180 31.86 -15.19 -5.72
CA ILE A 180 30.61 -15.83 -6.12
C ILE A 180 29.60 -14.79 -6.63
N GLU A 181 28.60 -15.21 -7.41
CA GLU A 181 27.61 -14.31 -8.02
C GLU A 181 26.69 -13.63 -6.98
N GLU A 182 26.25 -12.40 -7.32
CA GLU A 182 25.39 -11.54 -6.49
C GLU A 182 24.15 -12.29 -5.95
N GLY A 183 23.96 -12.23 -4.63
CA GLY A 183 22.90 -12.91 -3.90
C GLY A 183 23.06 -14.42 -3.74
N SER A 184 24.23 -14.96 -4.05
CA SER A 184 24.66 -16.27 -3.55
C SER A 184 25.27 -16.12 -2.15
N SER A 185 25.22 -17.17 -1.31
CA SER A 185 25.91 -17.18 -0.02
C SER A 185 27.22 -17.96 -0.07
N LEU A 186 28.16 -17.60 0.81
CA LEU A 186 29.27 -18.49 1.12
C LEU A 186 28.77 -19.55 2.10
N SER A 187 28.43 -20.70 1.52
CA SER A 187 27.86 -21.85 2.21
C SER A 187 28.96 -22.84 2.60
N ARG A 188 29.06 -23.21 3.89
CA ARG A 188 30.06 -24.21 4.34
C ARG A 188 29.67 -25.60 3.82
N TYR A 189 30.53 -26.29 3.09
CA TYR A 189 30.26 -27.58 2.45
C TYR A 189 29.96 -28.72 3.45
N GLN A 190 30.54 -28.68 4.65
CA GLN A 190 30.39 -29.70 5.70
C GLN A 190 30.37 -29.05 7.10
N ASN A 191 29.78 -29.72 8.10
CA ASN A 191 29.79 -29.28 9.51
C ASN A 191 31.15 -29.56 10.20
N ILE A 192 32.25 -29.27 9.49
CA ILE A 192 33.63 -29.46 9.90
C ILE A 192 34.40 -28.21 9.46
N ASP A 193 35.20 -27.65 10.36
CA ASP A 193 36.22 -26.66 10.02
C ASP A 193 37.51 -27.39 9.62
N THR A 194 38.00 -27.21 8.38
CA THR A 194 39.30 -27.76 7.94
C THR A 194 40.42 -26.72 7.99
N ASN A 195 40.12 -25.50 8.44
CA ASN A 195 41.01 -24.33 8.42
C ASN A 195 41.47 -24.03 6.99
N ASN A 196 40.54 -24.07 6.01
CA ASN A 196 40.84 -23.77 4.60
C ASN A 196 39.63 -23.34 3.76
N SER A 197 39.41 -22.03 3.60
CA SER A 197 38.23 -21.45 2.95
C SER A 197 37.90 -22.00 1.55
N ILE A 198 38.86 -22.18 0.64
CA ILE A 198 38.61 -22.75 -0.72
C ILE A 198 38.19 -24.23 -0.72
N SER A 199 38.35 -24.93 0.41
CA SER A 199 37.90 -26.32 0.61
C SER A 199 36.63 -26.40 1.45
N ASP A 200 36.46 -25.45 2.38
CA ASP A 200 35.33 -25.37 3.29
C ASP A 200 34.11 -24.67 2.68
N PHE A 201 34.29 -23.73 1.73
CA PHE A 201 33.22 -22.88 1.19
C PHE A 201 33.22 -22.80 -0.34
N PHE A 202 32.04 -22.93 -0.95
CA PHE A 202 31.80 -22.76 -2.39
C PHE A 202 30.52 -21.94 -2.65
N GLU A 203 30.29 -21.60 -3.92
CA GLU A 203 29.20 -20.77 -4.44
C GLU A 203 27.78 -21.33 -4.17
N GLY A 204 27.14 -20.82 -3.11
CA GLY A 204 25.79 -21.19 -2.71
C GLY A 204 24.72 -20.35 -3.41
N ILE A 205 24.35 -20.75 -4.64
CA ILE A 205 23.49 -19.97 -5.56
C ILE A 205 22.08 -19.66 -4.98
N ASN A 206 21.65 -20.37 -3.92
CA ASN A 206 20.42 -20.08 -3.16
C ASN A 206 20.72 -20.00 -1.65
N PRO A 207 20.72 -18.80 -1.05
CA PRO A 207 20.96 -18.61 0.38
C PRO A 207 19.83 -19.12 1.27
N THR A 208 20.19 -19.45 2.48
CA THR A 208 19.34 -20.21 3.39
C THR A 208 19.83 -20.01 4.80
N PRO A 209 19.30 -19.08 5.62
CA PRO A 209 19.56 -19.14 7.07
C PRO A 209 19.10 -20.55 7.55
N GLY A 210 20.06 -21.51 7.54
CA GLY A 210 19.94 -22.95 7.14
C GLY A 210 20.79 -23.87 6.06
N ASN A 211 21.57 -23.62 4.86
CA ASN A 211 22.13 -24.57 3.65
C ASN A 211 23.46 -24.41 2.59
N LYS A 212 23.55 -24.68 1.16
CA LYS A 212 24.71 -25.28 0.17
C LYS A 212 25.04 -24.93 -1.48
N ASN A 213 26.00 -25.56 -2.36
CA ASN A 213 26.86 -25.08 -3.67
C ASN A 213 27.50 -25.93 -5.04
N ILE A 214 28.27 -25.43 -6.18
CA ILE A 214 28.75 -26.07 -7.64
C ILE A 214 30.07 -25.65 -8.68
N ILE A 215 30.46 -26.19 -10.00
CA ILE A 215 31.74 -25.98 -11.04
C ILE A 215 31.97 -26.50 -12.69
N PHE A 216 33.04 -26.17 -13.65
CA PHE A 216 33.35 -26.48 -15.26
C PHE A 216 34.83 -26.45 -16.16
N HIS A 217 35.14 -26.79 -17.57
CA HIS A 217 36.52 -26.73 -18.52
C HIS A 217 36.80 -26.93 -20.24
N ASN A 218 37.97 -27.39 -21.03
CA ASN A 218 38.48 -27.26 -22.61
C ASN A 218 39.67 -28.16 -23.58
N PRO A 219 39.88 -28.29 -25.04
CA PRO A 219 41.20 -28.48 -26.07
C PRO A 219 42.01 -29.40 -27.40
N LYS A 220 41.96 -30.67 -28.13
CA LYS A 220 42.89 -31.63 -29.17
C LYS A 220 43.33 -33.34 -29.17
N LEU A 221 44.15 -34.14 -30.02
CA LEU A 221 44.30 -35.75 -30.18
C LEU A 221 45.66 -36.69 -30.05
N GLU A 222 45.72 -38.11 -30.03
CA GLU A 222 46.87 -39.22 -30.03
C GLU A 222 46.61 -40.88 -30.10
N ILE A 223 47.35 -41.95 -29.51
CA ILE A 223 47.11 -43.55 -29.46
C ILE A 223 47.96 -44.64 -28.51
N TYR A 224 47.73 -46.04 -28.30
CA TYR A 224 48.54 -47.05 -27.37
C TYR A 224 48.76 -48.69 -27.41
N LEU A 225 48.01 -49.66 -26.74
CA LEU A 225 48.41 -51.12 -26.35
C LEU A 225 47.51 -52.33 -26.85
N TYR A 226 47.97 -53.62 -26.92
CA TYR A 226 47.15 -54.83 -27.33
C TYR A 226 47.70 -56.26 -26.94
N PRO A 227 46.88 -57.36 -26.94
CA PRO A 227 47.29 -58.75 -26.59
C PRO A 227 47.78 -59.64 -27.76
N SER A 228 48.48 -60.75 -27.45
CA SER A 228 49.00 -61.69 -28.48
C SER A 228 48.05 -62.84 -28.85
N PHE A 229 47.24 -63.35 -27.92
CA PHE A 229 46.26 -64.43 -28.13
C PHE A 229 44.88 -64.00 -27.64
N ILE A 230 43.82 -64.50 -28.29
CA ILE A 230 42.42 -64.22 -27.94
C ILE A 230 41.56 -65.50 -28.01
N PRO A 231 40.54 -65.66 -27.14
CA PRO A 231 39.80 -66.91 -27.00
C PRO A 231 38.68 -67.11 -28.05
N LYS A 232 38.43 -68.35 -28.45
CA LYS A 232 37.25 -68.75 -29.25
C LYS A 232 36.05 -69.08 -28.36
N ILE A 233 34.88 -69.22 -29.00
CA ILE A 233 33.57 -69.40 -28.38
C ILE A 233 33.37 -70.87 -27.93
N GLN A 234 32.81 -71.08 -26.74
CA GLN A 234 32.46 -72.42 -26.21
C GLN A 234 31.11 -72.92 -26.75
N LYS A 235 30.93 -74.25 -26.77
CA LYS A 235 29.86 -74.96 -27.51
C LYS A 235 28.42 -74.54 -27.19
N ASN A 236 28.15 -74.10 -25.96
CA ASN A 236 26.82 -73.66 -25.50
C ASN A 236 26.79 -72.14 -25.20
N SER A 237 27.71 -71.36 -25.77
CA SER A 237 27.77 -69.89 -25.66
C SER A 237 27.55 -69.22 -27.02
N ASP A 238 26.95 -68.03 -26.99
CA ASP A 238 26.79 -67.16 -28.17
C ASP A 238 28.08 -66.37 -28.49
N TYR A 239 28.94 -66.19 -27.48
CA TYR A 239 30.04 -65.22 -27.46
C TYR A 239 31.34 -65.80 -26.87
N SER A 240 32.47 -65.21 -27.23
CA SER A 240 33.76 -65.46 -26.56
C SER A 240 33.86 -64.62 -25.30
N LEU A 241 34.80 -64.98 -24.41
CA LEU A 241 35.25 -64.02 -23.41
C LEU A 241 35.82 -62.77 -24.13
N PRO A 242 35.48 -61.54 -23.68
CA PRO A 242 36.07 -60.29 -24.16
C PRO A 242 37.58 -60.16 -23.88
N PHE A 243 38.24 -59.23 -24.57
CA PHE A 243 39.61 -58.80 -24.30
C PHE A 243 39.78 -57.30 -24.55
N ALA A 244 40.84 -56.67 -24.03
CA ALA A 244 41.05 -55.22 -24.06
C ALA A 244 42.28 -54.75 -24.86
N ILE A 245 42.21 -53.52 -25.42
CA ILE A 245 43.31 -52.77 -26.06
C ILE A 245 43.27 -51.30 -25.59
N LYS A 246 44.39 -50.55 -25.59
CA LYS A 246 44.42 -49.13 -25.16
C LYS A 246 44.55 -48.16 -26.34
N VAL A 247 43.79 -47.06 -26.29
CA VAL A 247 43.83 -45.92 -27.22
C VAL A 247 44.04 -44.63 -26.41
N ASN A 248 44.75 -43.65 -27.00
CA ASN A 248 44.98 -42.33 -26.41
C ASN A 248 44.45 -41.25 -27.35
N MET A 249 44.22 -40.06 -26.82
CA MET A 249 43.84 -38.78 -27.42
C MET A 249 44.41 -37.68 -26.50
N SER A 250 44.84 -36.55 -27.06
CA SER A 250 45.65 -35.58 -26.33
C SER A 250 45.30 -34.16 -26.70
N TYR A 251 44.52 -33.56 -25.81
CA TYR A 251 43.96 -32.21 -25.75
C TYR A 251 42.43 -32.05 -25.89
N TYR A 252 41.62 -32.88 -26.62
CA TYR A 252 40.19 -32.89 -27.09
C TYR A 252 39.34 -31.61 -27.12
N SER A 253 38.44 -31.37 -28.08
CA SER A 253 37.45 -30.30 -27.85
C SER A 253 36.61 -30.72 -26.64
N SER A 254 36.77 -30.08 -25.46
CA SER A 254 36.43 -30.76 -24.19
C SER A 254 34.98 -31.13 -24.11
N TYR A 255 34.71 -32.31 -23.58
CA TYR A 255 33.38 -32.89 -23.51
C TYR A 255 32.70 -33.06 -24.88
N GLU A 256 33.41 -32.80 -25.98
CA GLU A 256 33.04 -33.16 -27.35
C GLU A 256 33.69 -34.48 -27.78
N ASN A 257 33.19 -34.95 -28.93
CA ASN A 257 32.64 -36.30 -29.03
C ASN A 257 33.01 -36.93 -30.38
N TYR A 258 34.21 -37.49 -30.43
CA TYR A 258 34.73 -38.14 -31.63
C TYR A 258 34.16 -39.55 -31.75
N LYS A 259 33.59 -39.89 -32.90
CA LYS A 259 33.03 -41.23 -33.19
C LYS A 259 34.18 -42.16 -33.56
N LEU A 260 34.43 -43.16 -32.72
CA LEU A 260 35.56 -44.09 -32.75
C LEU A 260 35.11 -45.53 -33.02
N LYS A 261 35.93 -46.30 -33.75
CA LYS A 261 35.64 -47.66 -34.23
C LYS A 261 36.85 -48.57 -34.04
N THR A 262 36.71 -49.67 -33.28
CA THR A 262 37.70 -50.75 -33.15
C THR A 262 37.17 -52.03 -33.80
N PHE A 263 37.98 -52.85 -34.50
CA PHE A 263 37.46 -54.06 -35.19
C PHE A 263 38.48 -55.16 -35.54
N ILE A 264 38.05 -56.44 -35.57
CA ILE A 264 38.86 -57.62 -35.97
C ILE A 264 38.39 -58.20 -37.31
N VAL A 265 39.31 -58.57 -38.20
CA VAL A 265 39.05 -59.26 -39.48
C VAL A 265 39.94 -60.49 -39.67
N GLY A 266 39.48 -61.46 -40.48
CA GLY A 266 40.21 -62.70 -40.73
C GLY A 266 41.42 -62.53 -41.66
N ASP A 267 41.40 -61.54 -42.55
CA ASP A 267 42.44 -61.25 -43.54
C ASP A 267 42.62 -59.73 -43.74
N TYR A 268 43.87 -59.27 -43.90
CA TYR A 268 44.27 -57.86 -43.74
C TYR A 268 43.47 -56.83 -44.56
N TYR A 269 43.11 -57.17 -45.81
CA TYR A 269 42.36 -56.28 -46.71
C TYR A 269 40.84 -56.33 -46.51
N SER A 270 40.33 -57.19 -45.61
CA SER A 270 38.92 -57.21 -45.25
C SER A 270 38.57 -55.98 -44.38
N ASN A 271 37.36 -55.46 -44.58
CA ASN A 271 36.74 -54.43 -43.76
C ASN A 271 35.42 -54.91 -43.14
N TRP A 272 35.14 -56.22 -43.19
CA TRP A 272 33.94 -56.87 -42.66
C TRP A 272 34.31 -57.66 -41.39
N PRO A 273 34.04 -57.14 -40.19
CA PRO A 273 34.57 -57.75 -38.98
C PRO A 273 33.87 -59.03 -38.54
N ALA A 274 34.63 -59.85 -37.81
CA ALA A 274 34.16 -61.00 -37.04
C ALA A 274 33.79 -60.63 -35.58
N SER A 275 34.10 -59.41 -35.15
CA SER A 275 34.01 -58.98 -33.76
C SER A 275 32.76 -58.16 -33.45
N GLN A 276 32.42 -58.14 -32.16
CA GLN A 276 31.71 -57.02 -31.52
C GLN A 276 32.73 -56.16 -30.76
N THR A 277 32.40 -54.89 -30.55
CA THR A 277 33.16 -53.94 -29.74
C THR A 277 32.22 -53.27 -28.75
N TRP A 278 32.62 -53.25 -27.48
CA TRP A 278 31.84 -52.63 -26.41
C TRP A 278 31.81 -51.12 -26.63
N ASN A 279 30.61 -50.54 -26.73
CA ASN A 279 30.46 -49.08 -26.83
C ASN A 279 30.54 -48.38 -25.45
N GLY A 280 30.29 -49.12 -24.37
CA GLY A 280 30.06 -48.62 -23.01
C GLY A 280 28.94 -49.40 -22.30
N ASN A 281 27.91 -49.82 -23.04
CA ASN A 281 26.66 -50.40 -22.55
C ASN A 281 26.23 -51.68 -23.32
N SER A 282 26.70 -51.87 -24.55
CA SER A 282 26.31 -52.98 -25.44
C SER A 282 27.44 -53.42 -26.36
N TRP A 283 27.39 -54.70 -26.74
CA TRP A 283 28.31 -55.31 -27.70
C TRP A 283 27.89 -55.04 -29.14
N GLU A 284 28.21 -53.84 -29.62
CA GLU A 284 27.87 -53.43 -30.97
C GLU A 284 28.69 -54.14 -32.05
N TYR A 285 28.10 -54.31 -33.23
CA TYR A 285 28.85 -54.88 -34.35
C TYR A 285 29.99 -53.93 -34.72
N SER A 286 31.23 -54.43 -34.71
CA SER A 286 32.44 -53.62 -34.92
C SER A 286 32.55 -52.96 -36.30
N ASN A 287 31.53 -53.01 -37.17
CA ASN A 287 31.50 -52.24 -38.40
C ASN A 287 30.96 -50.80 -38.22
N TYR A 288 30.28 -50.50 -37.11
CA TYR A 288 29.87 -49.14 -36.77
C TYR A 288 31.00 -48.37 -36.07
N TYR A 289 30.89 -47.04 -35.96
CA TYR A 289 31.68 -46.29 -34.98
C TYR A 289 30.98 -46.47 -33.63
N THR A 290 31.49 -47.43 -32.84
CA THR A 290 30.83 -47.96 -31.65
C THR A 290 30.96 -47.03 -30.46
N SER A 291 32.14 -46.46 -30.22
CA SER A 291 32.36 -45.55 -29.09
C SER A 291 32.25 -44.10 -29.55
N THR A 292 31.54 -43.26 -28.79
CA THR A 292 31.74 -41.82 -28.86
C THR A 292 32.72 -41.48 -27.74
N VAL A 293 33.91 -40.97 -28.08
CA VAL A 293 34.96 -40.70 -27.11
C VAL A 293 34.97 -39.22 -26.76
N THR A 294 34.39 -38.97 -25.59
CA THR A 294 34.30 -37.69 -24.91
C THR A 294 35.63 -37.35 -24.26
N THR A 295 36.09 -36.13 -24.44
CA THR A 295 37.46 -35.75 -24.07
C THR A 295 37.52 -34.87 -22.82
N ASP A 296 38.59 -34.98 -22.02
CA ASP A 296 38.66 -34.40 -20.66
C ASP A 296 38.64 -32.86 -20.58
N LYS A 297 38.93 -32.35 -19.39
CA LYS A 297 38.87 -30.92 -19.07
C LYS A 297 40.04 -30.10 -19.66
N TYR A 298 41.10 -30.79 -20.08
CA TYR A 298 42.14 -30.31 -20.99
C TYR A 298 42.11 -31.14 -22.28
N GLY A 299 40.94 -31.74 -22.57
CA GLY A 299 40.55 -32.75 -23.56
C GLY A 299 41.46 -33.97 -23.79
N ASN A 300 42.44 -34.26 -22.95
CA ASN A 300 43.10 -35.56 -23.10
C ASN A 300 42.05 -36.67 -22.91
N TRP A 301 42.22 -37.79 -23.60
CA TRP A 301 41.36 -38.95 -23.39
C TRP A 301 42.22 -40.19 -23.57
N SER A 302 42.22 -41.08 -22.59
CA SER A 302 43.03 -42.28 -22.64
C SER A 302 42.15 -43.43 -22.18
N GLY A 303 41.71 -44.26 -23.13
CA GLY A 303 40.65 -45.23 -22.90
C GLY A 303 41.02 -46.62 -23.38
N TRP A 304 40.53 -47.61 -22.63
CA TRP A 304 40.54 -49.00 -23.06
C TRP A 304 39.34 -49.25 -24.00
N GLN A 305 39.53 -50.16 -24.95
CA GLN A 305 38.57 -50.58 -25.97
C GLN A 305 38.45 -52.11 -25.87
N TYR A 306 37.23 -52.60 -25.71
CA TYR A 306 36.97 -54.02 -25.45
C TYR A 306 36.35 -54.70 -26.67
N VAL A 307 36.80 -55.91 -26.97
CA VAL A 307 36.50 -56.63 -28.21
C VAL A 307 36.21 -58.11 -27.91
N ARG A 308 35.19 -58.70 -28.56
CA ARG A 308 34.87 -60.13 -28.46
C ARG A 308 34.40 -60.71 -29.80
N PHE A 309 34.33 -62.04 -29.91
CA PHE A 309 33.70 -62.72 -31.05
C PHE A 309 32.23 -63.07 -30.78
N ASN A 310 31.44 -63.10 -31.86
CA ASN A 310 30.04 -63.52 -31.87
C ASN A 310 29.84 -64.64 -32.89
N ASN A 311 29.25 -65.76 -32.46
CA ASN A 311 29.15 -66.98 -33.26
C ASN A 311 28.25 -66.81 -34.50
N ASN A 312 27.37 -65.81 -34.48
CA ASN A 312 26.40 -65.54 -35.54
C ASN A 312 27.00 -64.77 -36.75
N TYR A 313 28.24 -64.30 -36.66
CA TYR A 313 28.86 -63.50 -37.72
C TYR A 313 29.60 -64.35 -38.75
N GLN A 314 29.30 -64.14 -40.04
CA GLN A 314 29.85 -64.99 -41.12
C GLN A 314 31.37 -64.95 -41.24
N GLU A 315 32.03 -63.82 -40.90
CA GLU A 315 33.50 -63.73 -40.88
C GLU A 315 34.09 -64.63 -39.77
N TYR A 316 33.40 -64.81 -38.64
CA TYR A 316 33.85 -65.72 -37.58
C TYR A 316 33.79 -67.18 -38.05
N GLU A 317 32.61 -67.65 -38.49
CA GLU A 317 32.40 -69.04 -38.95
C GLU A 317 33.29 -69.41 -40.13
N LYS A 318 33.47 -68.52 -41.11
CA LYS A 318 34.24 -68.79 -42.34
C LYS A 318 35.74 -68.59 -42.17
N ASN A 319 36.15 -67.54 -41.45
CA ASN A 319 37.52 -67.00 -41.52
C ASN A 319 38.24 -66.90 -40.17
N ILE A 320 37.63 -67.28 -39.04
CA ILE A 320 38.28 -67.29 -37.70
C ILE A 320 38.24 -68.68 -37.06
N LYS A 321 37.06 -69.32 -37.03
CA LYS A 321 36.73 -70.50 -36.21
C LYS A 321 37.75 -71.64 -36.29
N GLU A 322 38.20 -72.00 -37.50
CA GLU A 322 39.18 -73.07 -37.74
C GLU A 322 40.59 -72.54 -38.15
N LYS A 323 40.81 -71.22 -38.12
CA LYS A 323 42.13 -70.57 -38.32
C LYS A 323 42.91 -70.51 -36.99
N ASN A 324 44.15 -70.00 -37.05
CA ASN A 324 45.02 -69.78 -35.89
C ASN A 324 45.40 -68.30 -35.62
N SER A 325 45.10 -67.36 -36.54
CA SER A 325 45.49 -65.94 -36.43
C SER A 325 44.57 -64.99 -37.23
N ALA A 326 44.56 -63.70 -36.83
CA ALA A 326 43.65 -62.64 -37.34
C ALA A 326 44.28 -61.22 -37.27
N TYR A 327 43.58 -60.18 -37.74
CA TYR A 327 44.04 -58.77 -37.76
C TYR A 327 43.09 -57.80 -37.02
N LEU A 328 43.62 -56.72 -36.46
CA LEU A 328 42.94 -55.71 -35.61
C LEU A 328 43.08 -54.29 -36.21
N LYS A 329 42.05 -53.44 -36.11
CA LYS A 329 42.00 -52.09 -36.73
C LYS A 329 41.28 -51.04 -35.83
N LEU A 330 41.57 -49.74 -36.02
CA LEU A 330 40.97 -48.58 -35.31
C LEU A 330 40.71 -47.38 -36.25
N LYS A 331 39.65 -46.58 -36.04
CA LYS A 331 39.30 -45.35 -36.79
C LYS A 331 38.59 -44.28 -35.94
N ILE A 332 38.71 -42.98 -36.23
CA ILE A 332 37.89 -41.88 -35.62
C ILE A 332 37.31 -40.87 -36.64
N THR A 333 36.26 -40.12 -36.26
CA THR A 333 35.70 -38.94 -37.00
C THR A 333 34.82 -38.03 -36.14
N ASP A 334 34.73 -36.74 -36.44
CA ASP A 334 33.61 -35.83 -36.04
C ASP A 334 32.94 -35.22 -37.28
N GLU A 335 32.30 -34.04 -37.20
CA GLU A 335 31.74 -33.32 -38.37
C GLU A 335 32.80 -32.56 -39.21
N ASN A 336 34.05 -32.47 -38.72
CA ASN A 336 35.14 -31.66 -39.29
C ASN A 336 36.46 -32.42 -39.56
N ILE A 337 36.70 -33.60 -38.96
CA ILE A 337 38.00 -34.32 -38.85
C ILE A 337 37.83 -35.87 -38.97
N THR A 338 38.82 -36.65 -39.47
CA THR A 338 38.79 -38.14 -39.63
C THR A 338 40.18 -38.84 -39.74
N ASP A 339 40.44 -40.00 -39.06
CA ASP A 339 41.76 -40.75 -39.03
C ASP A 339 41.66 -42.32 -38.85
N GLU A 340 42.69 -43.17 -39.18
CA GLU A 340 42.68 -44.69 -39.13
C GLU A 340 44.05 -45.44 -38.91
N ILE A 341 44.10 -46.67 -38.30
CA ILE A 341 45.33 -47.52 -38.02
C ILE A 341 45.09 -49.08 -37.81
N SER A 342 46.12 -49.99 -37.81
CA SER A 342 45.98 -51.50 -37.68
C SER A 342 47.14 -52.37 -37.08
N LYS A 343 46.89 -53.66 -36.70
CA LYS A 343 47.79 -54.72 -36.07
C LYS A 343 47.39 -56.21 -36.37
N LYS A 344 48.07 -57.25 -35.80
CA LYS A 344 47.83 -58.73 -35.97
C LYS A 344 47.93 -59.58 -34.66
N VAL A 345 47.16 -60.67 -34.51
CA VAL A 345 47.01 -61.54 -33.28
C VAL A 345 46.76 -63.06 -33.56
N ASN A 346 46.77 -63.94 -32.52
CA ASN A 346 46.57 -65.43 -32.54
C ASN A 346 45.33 -65.95 -31.75
N LEU A 347 44.96 -67.24 -31.82
CA LEU A 347 43.67 -67.80 -31.30
C LEU A 347 43.77 -69.04 -30.34
N LEU A 348 42.82 -69.18 -29.39
CA LEU A 348 42.69 -70.31 -28.41
C LEU A 348 41.41 -71.17 -28.58
N ASP A 349 41.38 -72.40 -28.04
CA ASP A 349 40.18 -73.25 -27.83
C ASP A 349 39.91 -73.44 -26.32
N MET A 350 38.63 -73.45 -25.90
CA MET A 350 38.21 -73.33 -24.49
C MET A 350 37.40 -74.51 -23.95
N ASP A 351 37.01 -75.49 -24.77
CA ASP A 351 36.20 -76.66 -24.36
C ASP A 351 36.38 -77.90 -25.27
N ASN A 352 37.42 -77.92 -26.10
CA ASN A 352 37.68 -78.93 -27.16
C ASN A 352 36.54 -79.01 -28.20
N SER A 353 35.99 -77.86 -28.60
CA SER A 353 34.89 -77.79 -29.58
C SER A 353 35.30 -77.41 -31.01
N THR A 354 36.56 -77.03 -31.24
CA THR A 354 37.07 -76.57 -32.56
C THR A 354 38.38 -77.26 -32.97
N LEU A 355 38.89 -76.96 -34.17
CA LEU A 355 40.21 -77.42 -34.63
C LEU A 355 41.23 -76.26 -34.69
N ASN A 356 42.51 -76.62 -34.78
CA ASN A 356 43.67 -75.75 -35.00
C ASN A 356 43.92 -74.59 -34.00
N GLY A 357 43.11 -74.45 -32.96
CA GLY A 357 43.33 -73.51 -31.86
C GLY A 357 44.37 -74.00 -30.85
N THR A 358 44.91 -73.10 -30.04
CA THR A 358 45.77 -73.47 -28.89
C THR A 358 44.89 -73.79 -27.68
N LEU A 359 45.09 -74.95 -27.04
CA LEU A 359 44.27 -75.38 -25.90
C LEU A 359 44.39 -74.40 -24.71
N GLY A 360 43.25 -73.92 -24.21
CA GLY A 360 43.11 -73.00 -23.09
C GLY A 360 42.14 -73.49 -22.00
N GLY A 361 42.02 -72.69 -20.95
CA GLY A 361 41.09 -72.88 -19.83
C GLY A 361 40.97 -71.59 -19.02
N CYS A 362 40.29 -71.59 -17.87
CA CYS A 362 40.12 -70.37 -17.06
C CYS A 362 40.75 -70.45 -15.66
N VAL A 363 40.95 -69.29 -15.04
CA VAL A 363 41.05 -69.19 -13.58
C VAL A 363 39.94 -68.24 -13.12
N VAL A 364 39.17 -68.67 -12.12
CA VAL A 364 38.22 -67.83 -11.39
C VAL A 364 38.72 -67.57 -9.98
N GLY A 365 38.43 -66.38 -9.48
CA GLY A 365 38.85 -65.91 -8.17
C GLY A 365 38.70 -64.40 -8.10
N ILE A 366 38.83 -63.85 -6.89
CA ILE A 366 38.69 -62.41 -6.67
C ILE A 366 40.09 -61.82 -6.49
N ALA A 367 40.49 -60.93 -7.40
CA ALA A 367 41.75 -60.21 -7.30
C ALA A 367 41.67 -59.27 -6.10
N GLN A 368 42.57 -59.44 -5.14
CA GLN A 368 42.49 -58.72 -3.87
C GLN A 368 43.88 -58.40 -3.36
N LYS A 369 44.14 -57.12 -3.05
CA LYS A 369 45.39 -56.65 -2.45
C LYS A 369 45.08 -55.97 -1.12
N ASN A 370 45.69 -56.45 -0.03
CA ASN A 370 45.44 -55.96 1.33
C ASN A 370 43.94 -55.94 1.68
N ASN A 371 43.22 -57.01 1.34
CA ASN A 371 41.76 -57.17 1.44
C ASN A 371 40.89 -56.18 0.62
N ILE A 372 41.48 -55.32 -0.21
CA ILE A 372 40.74 -54.48 -1.18
C ILE A 372 40.63 -55.22 -2.51
N PHE A 373 39.42 -55.38 -3.03
CA PHE A 373 39.18 -56.02 -4.32
C PHE A 373 39.64 -55.13 -5.49
N LEU A 374 40.23 -55.73 -6.50
CA LEU A 374 40.78 -55.07 -7.68
C LEU A 374 39.76 -55.13 -8.82
N GLU A 375 38.60 -54.53 -8.60
CA GLU A 375 37.46 -54.52 -9.53
C GLU A 375 37.62 -53.57 -10.72
N SER A 376 37.02 -53.91 -11.86
CA SER A 376 37.19 -53.16 -13.12
C SER A 376 38.64 -52.75 -13.43
N LYS A 377 39.60 -53.62 -13.10
CA LYS A 377 41.04 -53.44 -13.34
C LYS A 377 41.50 -54.28 -14.52
N ILE A 378 42.43 -53.73 -15.29
CA ILE A 378 42.98 -54.41 -16.47
C ILE A 378 43.95 -55.50 -15.99
N ALA A 379 43.59 -56.75 -16.28
CA ALA A 379 44.35 -57.94 -15.94
C ALA A 379 45.16 -58.39 -17.16
N ILE A 380 46.45 -58.06 -17.16
CA ILE A 380 47.42 -58.51 -18.16
C ILE A 380 47.96 -59.87 -17.71
N ILE A 381 47.81 -60.91 -18.54
CA ILE A 381 48.43 -62.21 -18.31
C ILE A 381 49.64 -62.41 -19.22
N GLU A 382 50.81 -62.53 -18.61
CA GLU A 382 52.11 -62.71 -19.25
C GLU A 382 52.68 -64.10 -19.03
N ASN A 383 53.38 -64.61 -20.04
CA ASN A 383 54.24 -65.78 -19.88
C ASN A 383 55.64 -65.38 -19.35
N ILE A 384 56.44 -66.38 -18.95
CA ILE A 384 57.79 -66.19 -18.39
C ILE A 384 58.79 -65.46 -19.33
N SER A 385 58.47 -65.33 -20.62
CA SER A 385 59.25 -64.56 -21.61
C SER A 385 58.85 -63.09 -21.71
N GLY A 386 57.93 -62.61 -20.86
CA GLY A 386 57.41 -61.24 -20.90
C GLY A 386 56.48 -60.95 -22.07
N ILE A 387 55.95 -61.98 -22.74
CA ILE A 387 54.97 -61.82 -23.82
C ILE A 387 53.59 -61.74 -23.18
N ILE A 388 52.88 -60.63 -23.43
CA ILE A 388 51.47 -60.47 -23.08
C ILE A 388 50.65 -61.47 -23.88
N THR A 389 50.25 -62.56 -23.23
CA THR A 389 49.42 -63.60 -23.85
C THR A 389 47.97 -63.17 -23.96
N GLY A 390 47.44 -62.42 -22.99
CA GLY A 390 46.10 -61.82 -23.04
C GLY A 390 46.00 -60.57 -22.18
N ILE A 391 45.03 -59.72 -22.49
CA ILE A 391 44.65 -58.53 -21.71
C ILE A 391 43.13 -58.60 -21.53
N TYR A 392 42.69 -58.63 -20.28
CA TYR A 392 41.29 -58.77 -19.89
C TYR A 392 40.95 -57.69 -18.88
N ILE A 393 39.70 -57.66 -18.42
CA ILE A 393 39.28 -56.88 -17.28
C ILE A 393 38.72 -57.83 -16.21
N THR A 394 38.96 -57.53 -14.94
CA THR A 394 38.18 -58.10 -13.83
C THR A 394 36.74 -57.60 -13.92
N GLU A 395 35.78 -58.31 -13.36
CA GLU A 395 34.36 -57.98 -13.37
C GLU A 395 33.97 -56.71 -12.60
N ASN A 396 32.66 -56.48 -12.53
CA ASN A 396 31.94 -55.27 -12.12
C ASN A 396 31.94 -54.12 -13.15
N ASN A 397 31.73 -54.45 -14.43
CA ASN A 397 31.66 -53.50 -15.55
C ASN A 397 30.82 -53.95 -16.77
N GLU A 398 30.04 -55.04 -16.66
CA GLU A 398 29.10 -55.55 -17.70
C GLU A 398 29.71 -56.02 -19.03
N ILE A 399 30.96 -55.64 -19.35
CA ILE A 399 31.72 -56.04 -20.55
C ILE A 399 31.66 -57.56 -20.72
N ASN A 400 31.86 -58.33 -19.66
CA ASN A 400 31.79 -59.79 -19.69
C ASN A 400 30.36 -60.31 -19.37
N GLU A 401 29.37 -59.94 -20.19
CA GLU A 401 27.99 -60.45 -20.12
C GLU A 401 27.90 -61.94 -19.72
N LYS A 402 27.02 -62.27 -18.77
CA LYS A 402 26.81 -63.61 -18.20
C LYS A 402 27.94 -64.14 -17.30
N ILE A 403 28.78 -63.26 -16.75
CA ILE A 403 29.67 -63.55 -15.62
C ILE A 403 29.22 -62.72 -14.40
N SER A 404 29.58 -63.16 -13.19
CA SER A 404 29.27 -62.46 -11.95
C SER A 404 29.79 -61.01 -11.94
N SER A 405 28.98 -60.08 -11.45
CA SER A 405 29.37 -58.69 -11.18
C SER A 405 30.22 -58.48 -9.92
N ILE A 406 30.68 -59.54 -9.22
CA ILE A 406 31.52 -59.43 -8.01
C ILE A 406 32.68 -58.43 -8.21
N PRO A 407 32.83 -57.44 -7.31
CA PRO A 407 34.02 -56.60 -7.20
C PRO A 407 35.32 -57.42 -7.24
N GLY A 408 36.07 -57.29 -8.34
CA GLY A 408 37.40 -57.88 -8.48
C GLY A 408 37.43 -59.35 -8.89
N TYR A 409 36.28 -59.99 -9.10
CA TYR A 409 36.26 -61.33 -9.70
C TYR A 409 36.92 -61.25 -11.07
N PHE A 410 37.64 -62.29 -11.46
CA PHE A 410 38.20 -62.38 -12.80
C PHE A 410 37.99 -63.77 -13.36
N LYS A 411 37.76 -63.85 -14.67
CA LYS A 411 37.70 -65.11 -15.42
C LYS A 411 38.70 -65.07 -16.56
N LEU A 412 39.99 -65.18 -16.26
CA LEU A 412 41.05 -65.00 -17.24
C LEU A 412 41.30 -66.26 -18.06
N THR A 413 41.61 -66.10 -19.34
CA THR A 413 41.95 -67.21 -20.25
C THR A 413 43.33 -67.08 -20.87
N SER A 414 44.04 -68.19 -20.94
CA SER A 414 45.39 -68.32 -21.51
C SER A 414 45.58 -69.76 -21.99
N PRO A 415 46.62 -70.09 -22.79
CA PRO A 415 47.00 -71.48 -23.02
C PRO A 415 47.16 -72.28 -21.71
N VAL A 416 46.82 -73.57 -21.73
CA VAL A 416 46.93 -74.41 -20.52
C VAL A 416 48.39 -74.69 -20.18
N ASP A 417 48.90 -73.94 -19.20
CA ASP A 417 50.21 -74.15 -18.58
C ASP A 417 50.19 -73.60 -17.13
N SER A 418 51.36 -73.49 -16.53
CA SER A 418 51.65 -73.09 -15.15
C SER A 418 52.72 -71.98 -15.14
N ASN A 419 52.93 -71.34 -14.00
CA ASN A 419 53.90 -70.23 -13.83
C ASN A 419 53.53 -68.97 -14.64
N TYR A 420 52.24 -68.79 -14.96
CA TYR A 420 51.73 -67.52 -15.44
C TYR A 420 51.82 -66.44 -14.35
N ILE A 421 52.01 -65.20 -14.81
CA ILE A 421 51.95 -64.00 -13.98
C ILE A 421 50.77 -63.16 -14.46
N ILE A 422 49.84 -62.85 -13.54
CA ILE A 422 48.78 -61.87 -13.78
C ILE A 422 49.24 -60.55 -13.17
N LYS A 423 49.35 -59.49 -13.97
CA LYS A 423 49.57 -58.11 -13.53
C LYS A 423 48.26 -57.34 -13.63
N PHE A 424 47.83 -56.75 -12.53
CA PHE A 424 46.66 -55.88 -12.49
C PHE A 424 47.12 -54.42 -12.56
N LEU A 425 46.63 -53.69 -13.56
CA LEU A 425 46.81 -52.25 -13.67
C LEU A 425 45.72 -51.51 -12.91
N ASN A 426 46.01 -50.31 -12.40
CA ASN A 426 44.96 -49.36 -12.01
C ASN A 426 44.37 -48.64 -13.23
N SER A 427 43.45 -47.70 -12.99
CA SER A 427 42.87 -46.79 -13.98
C SER A 427 43.91 -46.01 -14.79
N ASP A 428 45.06 -45.74 -14.19
CA ASP A 428 46.13 -44.88 -14.71
C ASP A 428 47.24 -45.73 -15.38
N ASP A 429 46.91 -46.96 -15.75
CA ASP A 429 47.77 -48.00 -16.36
C ASP A 429 49.01 -48.40 -15.52
N ASN A 430 49.09 -48.04 -14.24
CA ASN A 430 50.18 -48.43 -13.33
C ASN A 430 49.95 -49.84 -12.76
N ILE A 431 51.00 -50.69 -12.75
CA ILE A 431 50.94 -52.04 -12.16
C ILE A 431 50.78 -51.94 -10.63
N ILE A 432 49.61 -52.29 -10.11
CA ILE A 432 49.29 -52.22 -8.68
C ILE A 432 49.41 -53.56 -7.95
N HIS A 433 49.18 -54.68 -8.64
CA HIS A 433 49.26 -56.02 -8.05
C HIS A 433 49.75 -57.05 -9.06
N ILE A 434 50.39 -58.09 -8.53
CA ILE A 434 50.95 -59.20 -9.30
C ILE A 434 50.57 -60.48 -8.56
N ILE A 435 49.94 -61.43 -9.25
CA ILE A 435 49.73 -62.79 -8.77
C ILE A 435 50.58 -63.74 -9.61
N GLU A 436 51.49 -64.44 -8.96
CA GLU A 436 52.45 -65.37 -9.57
C GLU A 436 52.01 -66.83 -9.39
N ASN A 437 52.67 -67.75 -10.10
CA ASN A 437 52.45 -69.21 -9.99
C ASN A 437 51.02 -69.68 -10.34
N ILE A 438 50.30 -68.91 -11.16
CA ILE A 438 48.93 -69.23 -11.59
C ILE A 438 48.87 -70.50 -12.44
N THR A 439 47.79 -71.27 -12.27
CA THR A 439 47.46 -72.53 -12.96
C THR A 439 45.95 -72.55 -13.30
N ILE A 440 45.56 -73.18 -14.41
CA ILE A 440 44.28 -72.95 -15.12
C ILE A 440 43.31 -74.18 -15.06
N ARG A 441 42.01 -74.01 -14.67
CA ARG A 441 40.92 -75.00 -14.30
C ARG A 441 39.42 -74.44 -14.48
N PRO A 442 38.32 -74.84 -13.73
CA PRO A 442 36.91 -74.24 -13.80
C PRO A 442 35.95 -74.23 -12.51
N GLY A 443 34.68 -73.68 -12.53
CA GLY A 443 33.59 -73.75 -11.45
C GLY A 443 32.21 -72.98 -11.66
N LYS A 444 31.11 -73.20 -10.83
CA LYS A 444 29.81 -72.38 -10.62
C LYS A 444 28.81 -72.83 -9.46
N PHE A 445 27.73 -72.06 -9.08
CA PHE A 445 26.72 -72.29 -7.94
C PHE A 445 25.16 -72.19 -8.25
N GLY A 446 24.22 -71.56 -7.46
CA GLY A 446 22.74 -71.36 -7.77
C GLY A 446 21.68 -70.98 -6.64
N VAL A 447 20.64 -70.10 -6.87
CA VAL A 447 19.63 -69.55 -5.85
C VAL A 447 18.18 -69.16 -6.40
N ASP A 448 17.18 -68.60 -5.63
CA ASP A 448 15.71 -68.30 -6.00
C ASP A 448 14.85 -67.36 -5.03
N ILE A 449 13.90 -66.46 -5.49
CA ILE A 449 13.04 -65.46 -4.70
C ILE A 449 11.59 -65.13 -5.30
N GLU A 450 10.57 -64.67 -4.52
CA GLU A 450 9.17 -64.31 -5.01
C GLU A 450 8.27 -63.31 -4.18
N SER A 451 7.11 -62.80 -4.71
CA SER A 451 6.14 -61.83 -4.10
C SER A 451 4.70 -61.80 -4.72
N ASP A 452 3.73 -61.11 -4.06
CA ASP A 452 2.26 -61.06 -4.31
C ASP A 452 1.76 -60.17 -5.49
N LYS A 453 2.29 -58.94 -5.65
CA LYS A 453 1.77 -57.88 -6.57
C LYS A 453 2.89 -56.95 -7.05
N LYS A 454 2.64 -56.15 -8.10
CA LYS A 454 3.69 -55.34 -8.76
C LYS A 454 3.40 -53.86 -9.11
N ASN A 455 2.19 -53.31 -9.01
CA ASN A 455 1.89 -51.93 -9.48
C ASN A 455 1.11 -51.08 -8.45
N TYR A 456 1.48 -49.80 -8.26
CA TYR A 456 0.89 -48.84 -7.30
C TYR A 456 0.91 -47.38 -7.82
N GLN A 457 0.33 -46.42 -7.08
CA GLN A 457 0.33 -44.96 -7.36
C GLN A 457 0.50 -44.17 -6.04
N VAL A 458 0.95 -42.91 -6.10
CA VAL A 458 1.17 -42.06 -4.91
C VAL A 458 0.89 -40.56 -5.18
N ARG A 459 0.63 -39.78 -4.12
CA ARG A 459 0.76 -38.30 -4.16
C ARG A 459 2.17 -37.86 -3.80
N LYS A 460 2.56 -36.66 -4.21
CA LYS A 460 3.78 -35.98 -3.74
C LYS A 460 3.76 -35.98 -2.19
N ASN A 461 4.74 -36.67 -1.57
CA ASN A 461 4.98 -36.83 -0.13
C ASN A 461 4.16 -37.89 0.69
N GLU A 462 3.78 -39.06 0.16
CA GLU A 462 2.98 -40.13 0.87
C GLU A 462 3.67 -41.54 0.94
N ILE A 463 3.27 -42.47 1.84
CA ILE A 463 4.00 -43.74 2.21
C ILE A 463 3.12 -45.04 2.05
N LEU A 464 3.72 -46.22 1.75
CA LEU A 464 3.07 -47.48 1.31
C LEU A 464 3.84 -48.81 1.68
N ASP A 465 3.17 -49.98 1.83
CA ASP A 465 3.75 -51.27 2.38
C ASP A 465 3.52 -52.58 1.51
N VAL A 466 4.44 -53.59 1.54
CA VAL A 466 4.52 -54.83 0.66
C VAL A 466 5.19 -56.09 1.34
N LYS A 467 5.24 -57.31 0.71
CA LYS A 467 5.76 -58.63 1.26
C LYS A 467 6.51 -59.61 0.29
N LEU A 468 7.39 -60.54 0.75
CA LEU A 468 8.37 -61.37 -0.04
C LEU A 468 8.71 -62.83 0.48
N CYS A 469 9.35 -63.73 -0.33
CA CYS A 469 9.74 -65.16 -0.04
C CYS A 469 11.02 -65.70 -0.81
N LEU A 470 11.72 -66.80 -0.39
CA LEU A 470 13.14 -67.21 -0.77
C LEU A 470 13.50 -68.74 -0.94
N LYS A 471 14.66 -69.14 -1.57
CA LYS A 471 15.22 -70.55 -1.71
C LYS A 471 16.71 -70.73 -2.22
N ASN A 472 17.31 -71.94 -2.13
CA ASN A 472 18.67 -72.38 -2.66
C ASN A 472 18.59 -73.46 -3.81
N THR A 473 19.52 -73.48 -4.81
CA THR A 473 19.50 -74.45 -5.95
C THR A 473 20.80 -75.17 -6.42
N GLY A 474 22.03 -74.82 -6.02
CA GLY A 474 23.30 -75.22 -6.69
C GLY A 474 23.92 -76.63 -6.45
N ASP A 475 25.10 -76.88 -7.05
CA ASP A 475 25.91 -78.13 -6.96
C ASP A 475 26.78 -78.24 -5.68
N PHE A 476 26.88 -77.17 -4.89
CA PHE A 476 27.68 -77.05 -3.67
C PHE A 476 26.83 -76.47 -2.51
N ASN A 477 27.33 -76.52 -1.27
CA ASN A 477 26.64 -75.94 -0.10
C ASN A 477 26.81 -74.40 -0.05
N ASP A 478 25.83 -73.66 0.49
CA ASP A 478 25.83 -72.19 0.38
C ASP A 478 25.08 -71.44 1.51
N SER A 479 25.08 -70.11 1.45
CA SER A 479 24.26 -69.18 2.25
C SER A 479 23.79 -68.01 1.39
N ILE A 480 22.69 -67.36 1.79
CA ILE A 480 21.97 -66.37 0.97
C ILE A 480 21.79 -65.05 1.72
N ASN A 481 22.05 -63.94 1.05
CA ASN A 481 21.79 -62.58 1.52
C ASN A 481 20.67 -61.93 0.69
N LEU A 482 19.86 -61.06 1.31
CA LEU A 482 18.74 -60.30 0.73
C LEU A 482 19.09 -58.82 0.65
N ASN A 483 18.82 -58.15 -0.47
CA ASN A 483 19.04 -56.69 -0.61
C ASN A 483 17.88 -56.01 -1.36
N ILE A 484 17.52 -54.77 -0.99
CA ILE A 484 16.86 -53.86 -1.94
C ILE A 484 17.98 -53.29 -2.81
N GLU A 485 17.87 -53.39 -4.13
CA GLU A 485 18.97 -53.04 -5.03
C GLU A 485 18.81 -51.69 -5.71
N ASN A 486 17.59 -51.38 -6.16
CA ASN A 486 17.33 -50.21 -6.96
C ASN A 486 15.96 -49.63 -6.59
N ILE A 487 15.92 -48.32 -6.46
CA ILE A 487 14.75 -47.50 -6.21
C ILE A 487 14.93 -46.29 -7.12
N LEU A 488 14.00 -46.03 -8.04
CA LEU A 488 14.18 -44.93 -8.99
C LEU A 488 14.33 -43.59 -8.25
N GLU A 489 15.20 -42.73 -8.79
CA GLU A 489 15.36 -41.34 -8.34
C GLU A 489 14.00 -40.66 -8.12
N GLY A 490 13.87 -39.98 -6.99
CA GLY A 490 12.60 -39.49 -6.48
C GLY A 490 11.78 -40.49 -5.64
N TRP A 491 12.32 -41.63 -5.20
CA TRP A 491 11.65 -42.62 -4.31
C TRP A 491 12.57 -43.20 -3.20
N SER A 492 12.02 -43.90 -2.19
CA SER A 492 12.78 -44.58 -1.10
C SER A 492 12.02 -45.77 -0.47
N ALA A 493 12.71 -46.78 0.09
CA ALA A 493 12.13 -48.05 0.61
C ALA A 493 13.01 -48.82 1.65
N THR A 494 12.43 -49.76 2.45
CA THR A 494 13.11 -50.52 3.54
C THR A 494 12.54 -51.92 3.85
N LEU A 495 13.37 -52.90 4.29
CA LEU A 495 13.02 -54.33 4.59
C LEU A 495 13.03 -54.72 6.09
N ASP A 496 12.45 -55.91 6.40
CA ASP A 496 12.39 -56.53 7.74
C ASP A 496 13.54 -57.52 8.10
N LYS A 497 14.19 -58.17 7.12
CA LYS A 497 15.24 -59.21 7.33
C LYS A 497 16.16 -59.34 6.11
N GLU A 498 17.43 -59.70 6.33
CA GLU A 498 18.49 -59.53 5.31
C GLU A 498 19.40 -60.76 5.06
N ARG A 499 19.38 -61.86 5.85
CA ARG A 499 20.25 -63.04 5.62
C ARG A 499 19.66 -64.37 6.07
N VAL A 500 19.88 -65.44 5.29
CA VAL A 500 19.42 -66.82 5.56
C VAL A 500 20.44 -67.87 5.07
N THR A 501 20.83 -68.83 5.91
CA THR A 501 21.64 -69.99 5.49
C THR A 501 20.73 -71.19 5.21
N LEU A 502 20.88 -71.84 4.04
CA LEU A 502 20.01 -72.92 3.56
C LEU A 502 20.83 -74.10 3.03
N SER A 503 20.42 -75.33 3.36
CA SER A 503 20.91 -76.52 2.65
C SER A 503 20.42 -76.53 1.19
N PRO A 504 21.01 -77.32 0.27
CA PRO A 504 20.49 -77.43 -1.08
C PRO A 504 18.99 -77.82 -1.10
N LYS A 505 18.12 -76.87 -1.51
CA LYS A 505 16.65 -76.96 -1.74
C LYS A 505 15.66 -76.58 -0.58
N GLU A 506 15.94 -75.55 0.24
CA GLU A 506 15.12 -75.09 1.41
C GLU A 506 14.41 -73.68 1.19
N LYS A 507 13.53 -73.10 2.07
CA LYS A 507 12.71 -71.83 1.84
C LYS A 507 12.26 -70.97 3.11
N ILE A 508 11.93 -69.65 2.99
CA ILE A 508 11.35 -68.72 4.06
C ILE A 508 10.73 -67.34 3.57
N GLU A 509 10.09 -66.47 4.44
CA GLU A 509 9.34 -65.16 4.16
C GLU A 509 9.80 -63.84 4.90
N VAL A 510 9.51 -62.62 4.35
CA VAL A 510 9.89 -61.21 4.79
C VAL A 510 8.87 -60.06 4.35
N ASN A 511 8.92 -58.81 4.89
CA ASN A 511 8.11 -57.59 4.50
C ASN A 511 8.95 -56.35 4.00
N LEU A 512 8.30 -55.31 3.42
CA LEU A 512 8.88 -54.10 2.74
C LEU A 512 8.01 -52.79 2.88
N HIS A 513 8.60 -51.58 2.85
CA HIS A 513 7.93 -50.23 2.88
C HIS A 513 8.45 -49.24 1.80
N ILE A 514 7.71 -48.19 1.36
CA ILE A 514 7.95 -47.32 0.15
C ILE A 514 7.41 -45.85 0.28
N ARG A 515 8.06 -44.81 -0.32
CA ARG A 515 7.54 -43.41 -0.54
C ARG A 515 8.25 -42.60 -1.68
N PRO A 516 7.73 -41.45 -2.20
CA PRO A 516 8.43 -40.55 -3.14
C PRO A 516 9.20 -39.40 -2.43
N TYR A 517 10.05 -38.65 -3.16
CA TYR A 517 10.91 -37.58 -2.61
C TYR A 517 11.34 -36.42 -3.55
N ASP A 518 11.44 -36.60 -4.87
CA ASP A 518 11.81 -35.53 -5.83
C ASP A 518 11.03 -35.69 -7.16
N VAL A 519 10.73 -34.58 -7.86
CA VAL A 519 9.59 -34.49 -8.79
C VAL A 519 9.81 -33.63 -10.05
N TYR A 520 10.89 -32.87 -10.21
CA TYR A 520 11.05 -31.97 -11.38
C TYR A 520 11.03 -32.75 -12.72
N GLY A 521 9.92 -32.65 -13.45
CA GLY A 521 9.65 -33.37 -14.70
C GLY A 521 9.34 -34.88 -14.57
N LEU A 522 9.34 -35.45 -13.36
CA LEU A 522 9.19 -36.89 -13.13
C LEU A 522 7.76 -37.29 -12.72
N ILE A 523 7.21 -38.32 -13.37
CA ILE A 523 5.80 -38.72 -13.25
C ILE A 523 5.64 -40.21 -12.84
N SER A 524 6.71 -41.02 -12.82
CA SER A 524 6.63 -42.46 -12.48
C SER A 524 7.96 -43.07 -11.99
N GLY A 525 7.93 -44.29 -11.43
CA GLY A 525 9.12 -44.97 -10.89
C GLY A 525 8.99 -46.48 -10.62
N THR A 526 10.06 -47.11 -10.13
CA THR A 526 10.19 -48.57 -9.91
C THR A 526 11.12 -48.94 -8.75
N ILE A 527 10.99 -50.16 -8.20
CA ILE A 527 11.83 -50.73 -7.10
C ILE A 527 12.20 -52.20 -7.38
N ASN A 528 13.43 -52.64 -7.07
CA ASN A 528 13.93 -54.02 -7.20
C ASN A 528 14.48 -54.60 -5.87
N ILE A 529 14.33 -55.91 -5.64
CA ILE A 529 14.85 -56.66 -4.47
C ILE A 529 15.48 -57.99 -4.94
N SER A 530 16.62 -58.40 -4.38
CA SER A 530 17.38 -59.59 -4.80
C SER A 530 17.82 -60.54 -3.67
N ALA A 531 18.28 -61.73 -4.06
CA ALA A 531 18.82 -62.77 -3.18
C ALA A 531 20.07 -63.48 -3.78
N THR A 532 21.22 -63.53 -3.08
CA THR A 532 22.53 -63.89 -3.68
C THR A 532 23.37 -64.90 -2.87
N SER A 533 24.12 -65.78 -3.58
CA SER A 533 25.13 -66.74 -3.08
C SER A 533 26.34 -66.11 -2.35
N GLU A 534 26.97 -66.84 -1.43
CA GLU A 534 28.21 -66.43 -0.72
C GLU A 534 29.52 -67.03 -1.28
N ASN A 535 29.46 -67.97 -2.24
CA ASN A 535 30.64 -68.76 -2.64
C ASN A 535 30.98 -68.65 -4.14
N ASP A 536 29.97 -68.51 -5.00
CA ASP A 536 30.12 -67.94 -6.35
C ASP A 536 28.95 -66.98 -6.56
N PHE A 537 29.11 -65.78 -6.03
CA PHE A 537 28.16 -64.66 -6.01
C PHE A 537 27.73 -64.17 -7.43
N GLY A 538 28.02 -64.91 -8.50
CA GLY A 538 27.35 -64.78 -9.81
C GLY A 538 25.97 -65.44 -9.89
N GLU A 539 25.52 -66.04 -8.79
CA GLU A 539 24.30 -66.82 -8.71
C GLU A 539 23.33 -66.10 -7.76
N THR A 540 22.37 -65.40 -8.36
CA THR A 540 21.43 -64.45 -7.74
C THR A 540 20.02 -64.59 -8.36
N ASP A 541 18.97 -64.07 -7.72
CA ASP A 541 17.59 -63.97 -8.25
C ASP A 541 16.87 -62.70 -7.73
N GLU A 542 15.84 -62.20 -8.43
CA GLU A 542 15.35 -60.80 -8.32
C GLU A 542 13.83 -60.58 -8.48
N ILE A 543 13.29 -59.45 -7.97
CA ILE A 543 11.88 -59.04 -8.16
C ILE A 543 11.58 -57.52 -8.14
N ILE A 544 10.87 -57.05 -9.19
CA ILE A 544 10.57 -55.62 -9.48
C ILE A 544 9.09 -55.20 -9.23
N LEU A 545 8.87 -53.94 -8.82
CA LEU A 545 7.60 -53.21 -8.61
C LEU A 545 7.55 -51.85 -9.37
N PHE A 546 6.36 -51.27 -9.67
CA PHE A 546 6.10 -50.04 -10.48
C PHE A 546 5.14 -49.01 -9.81
N LEU A 547 5.35 -47.70 -10.04
CA LEU A 547 4.79 -46.55 -9.29
C LEU A 547 4.50 -45.28 -10.18
N GLU A 548 3.61 -44.35 -9.78
CA GLU A 548 3.20 -43.11 -10.54
C GLU A 548 2.87 -41.88 -9.63
N VAL A 549 2.97 -40.65 -10.16
CA VAL A 549 2.82 -39.32 -9.50
C VAL A 549 1.78 -38.39 -10.20
N PHE A 550 1.22 -37.39 -9.48
CA PHE A 550 0.04 -36.60 -9.87
C PHE A 550 0.19 -35.09 -9.53
N ALA A 551 0.13 -34.18 -10.52
CA ALA A 551 0.40 -32.72 -10.41
C ALA A 551 -0.06 -31.85 -11.63
N PRO A 552 -0.21 -30.50 -11.51
CA PRO A 552 -0.57 -29.55 -12.58
C PRO A 552 0.62 -28.95 -13.39
N ASP A 553 0.34 -28.15 -14.44
CA ASP A 553 1.32 -27.40 -15.28
C ASP A 553 0.60 -26.28 -16.07
N LEU A 554 0.88 -25.00 -15.82
CA LEU A 554 0.24 -23.84 -16.46
C LEU A 554 0.92 -23.42 -17.80
N ILE A 555 0.49 -22.29 -18.39
CA ILE A 555 1.09 -21.61 -19.58
C ILE A 555 0.25 -20.41 -20.05
N ILE A 556 0.92 -19.30 -20.43
CA ILE A 556 0.33 -18.21 -21.23
C ILE A 556 0.83 -18.26 -22.68
N LYS A 557 -0.10 -18.40 -23.63
CA LYS A 557 0.21 -18.66 -25.06
C LYS A 557 0.21 -17.42 -25.97
N ASN A 558 -0.47 -16.33 -25.59
CA ASN A 558 -0.65 -15.13 -26.42
C ASN A 558 -1.27 -13.96 -25.64
N ILE A 559 -1.10 -12.73 -26.11
CA ILE A 559 -1.85 -11.52 -25.71
C ILE A 559 -2.45 -10.86 -26.96
N LYS A 560 -3.67 -10.32 -26.85
CA LYS A 560 -4.27 -9.41 -27.83
C LYS A 560 -4.83 -8.16 -27.16
N LEU A 561 -4.72 -7.03 -27.86
CA LEU A 561 -5.19 -5.71 -27.42
C LEU A 561 -6.40 -5.29 -28.26
N TYR A 562 -7.47 -4.83 -27.62
CA TYR A 562 -8.70 -4.36 -28.28
C TYR A 562 -9.12 -2.99 -27.75
N ASN A 563 -9.71 -2.16 -28.60
CA ASN A 563 -10.32 -0.90 -28.17
C ASN A 563 -11.76 -1.06 -27.64
N GLU A 564 -12.39 0.04 -27.23
CA GLU A 564 -13.75 0.03 -26.63
C GLU A 564 -14.83 -0.58 -27.54
N ILE A 565 -14.69 -0.49 -28.87
CA ILE A 565 -15.61 -1.12 -29.84
C ILE A 565 -15.24 -2.58 -30.19
N GLY A 566 -14.25 -3.16 -29.52
CA GLY A 566 -13.83 -4.56 -29.68
C GLY A 566 -12.98 -4.83 -30.93
N LYS A 567 -12.47 -3.80 -31.60
CA LYS A 567 -11.53 -3.94 -32.73
C LYS A 567 -10.11 -4.14 -32.17
N GLU A 568 -9.37 -5.09 -32.73
CA GLU A 568 -7.96 -5.30 -32.41
C GLU A 568 -7.12 -4.08 -32.86
N CYS A 569 -6.32 -3.51 -31.95
CA CYS A 569 -5.56 -2.27 -32.19
C CYS A 569 -4.32 -2.20 -31.29
N TYR A 570 -3.27 -1.52 -31.76
CA TYR A 570 -1.97 -1.38 -31.08
C TYR A 570 -1.51 0.08 -30.91
N VAL A 571 -2.30 1.04 -31.41
CA VAL A 571 -2.11 2.48 -31.24
C VAL A 571 -3.37 3.05 -30.59
N TYR A 572 -3.20 3.87 -29.56
CA TYR A 572 -4.27 4.43 -28.73
C TYR A 572 -3.97 5.88 -28.36
N GLY A 573 -5.00 6.67 -28.14
CA GLY A 573 -4.86 7.94 -27.43
C GLY A 573 -4.57 7.74 -25.93
N GLN A 574 -3.90 8.71 -25.31
CA GLN A 574 -3.90 8.84 -23.86
C GLN A 574 -5.36 8.96 -23.39
N GLY A 575 -5.75 8.20 -22.36
CA GLY A 575 -7.12 8.19 -21.87
C GLY A 575 -8.15 7.44 -22.72
N GLU A 576 -7.70 6.56 -23.62
CA GLU A 576 -8.55 5.52 -24.21
C GLU A 576 -8.47 4.23 -23.39
N ILE A 577 -9.53 3.41 -23.42
CA ILE A 577 -9.52 2.12 -22.73
C ILE A 577 -8.94 1.02 -23.62
N VAL A 578 -7.81 0.48 -23.20
CA VAL A 578 -7.18 -0.71 -23.78
C VAL A 578 -7.76 -1.94 -23.10
N LYS A 579 -8.44 -2.81 -23.86
CA LYS A 579 -8.89 -4.11 -23.39
C LYS A 579 -7.83 -5.17 -23.71
N ILE A 580 -7.05 -5.55 -22.71
CA ILE A 580 -6.01 -6.58 -22.80
C ILE A 580 -6.66 -7.95 -22.60
N LYS A 581 -6.31 -8.94 -23.43
CA LYS A 581 -6.78 -10.34 -23.34
C LYS A 581 -5.60 -11.30 -23.51
N ALA A 582 -5.30 -12.08 -22.49
CA ALA A 582 -4.34 -13.17 -22.57
C ALA A 582 -5.00 -14.55 -22.79
N PHE A 583 -4.19 -15.56 -23.11
CA PHE A 583 -4.61 -16.88 -23.56
C PHE A 583 -3.96 -17.95 -22.67
N TYR A 584 -4.67 -18.40 -21.63
CA TYR A 584 -4.09 -19.05 -20.43
C TYR A 584 -4.66 -20.47 -20.21
N ARG A 585 -3.85 -21.46 -19.83
CA ARG A 585 -4.27 -22.89 -19.79
C ARG A 585 -3.41 -23.73 -18.84
N ASN A 586 -3.97 -24.84 -18.31
CA ASN A 586 -3.23 -25.97 -17.73
C ASN A 586 -3.04 -27.10 -18.76
N VAL A 587 -1.88 -27.77 -18.76
CA VAL A 587 -1.53 -28.92 -19.61
C VAL A 587 -1.22 -30.22 -18.83
N GLY A 588 -0.96 -30.14 -17.51
CA GLY A 588 -0.59 -31.23 -16.59
C GLY A 588 -1.70 -32.27 -16.32
N ASN A 589 -1.51 -33.16 -15.33
CA ASN A 589 -2.45 -34.28 -15.07
C ASN A 589 -3.46 -34.02 -13.92
N GLU A 590 -3.13 -33.17 -12.93
CA GLU A 590 -4.08 -32.59 -11.95
C GLU A 590 -4.56 -31.18 -12.39
N ASN A 591 -5.60 -30.65 -11.74
CA ASN A 591 -6.07 -29.28 -11.98
C ASN A 591 -5.40 -28.31 -10.99
N ALA A 592 -4.79 -27.23 -11.47
CA ALA A 592 -4.39 -26.11 -10.61
C ALA A 592 -5.62 -25.41 -10.01
N THR A 593 -5.49 -24.89 -8.79
CA THR A 593 -6.53 -24.14 -8.05
C THR A 593 -6.05 -22.75 -7.64
N ASP A 594 -7.00 -21.83 -7.40
CA ASP A 594 -6.78 -20.44 -6.92
C ASP A 594 -5.78 -19.56 -7.70
N THR A 595 -5.52 -19.97 -8.94
CA THR A 595 -4.52 -19.39 -9.85
C THR A 595 -4.79 -17.91 -10.15
N LYS A 596 -3.73 -17.09 -10.28
CA LYS A 596 -3.82 -15.68 -10.66
C LYS A 596 -3.06 -15.40 -11.96
N VAL A 597 -3.62 -14.51 -12.78
CA VAL A 597 -2.94 -13.90 -13.93
C VAL A 597 -2.89 -12.40 -13.73
N LYS A 598 -1.68 -11.84 -13.67
CA LYS A 598 -1.40 -10.40 -13.45
C LYS A 598 -0.98 -9.72 -14.75
N PHE A 599 -1.29 -8.44 -14.87
CA PHE A 599 -1.05 -7.61 -16.07
C PHE A 599 -0.23 -6.37 -15.67
N TYR A 600 0.77 -6.01 -16.48
CA TYR A 600 1.70 -4.90 -16.24
C TYR A 600 2.02 -4.13 -17.54
N PHE A 601 2.63 -2.95 -17.44
CA PHE A 601 3.23 -2.23 -18.57
C PHE A 601 4.72 -1.91 -18.32
N ASP A 602 5.54 -1.96 -19.37
CA ASP A 602 7.00 -1.76 -19.45
C ASP A 602 7.87 -2.73 -18.65
N ASN A 603 7.57 -2.94 -17.37
CA ASN A 603 8.27 -3.86 -16.48
C ASN A 603 7.29 -4.51 -15.47
N VAL A 604 7.77 -5.49 -14.73
CA VAL A 604 6.99 -6.24 -13.74
C VAL A 604 7.24 -5.66 -12.34
N LYS A 605 6.51 -4.61 -12.00
CA LYS A 605 6.52 -3.96 -10.68
C LYS A 605 5.14 -3.40 -10.33
N ASP A 606 4.90 -3.11 -9.05
CA ASP A 606 3.66 -2.52 -8.57
C ASP A 606 3.40 -1.10 -9.13
N GLU A 607 4.45 -0.29 -9.35
CA GLU A 607 4.32 1.03 -10.00
C GLU A 607 3.82 0.92 -11.46
N ASN A 608 3.95 -0.27 -12.05
CA ASN A 608 3.62 -0.61 -13.43
C ASN A 608 2.43 -1.60 -13.53
N PHE A 609 1.72 -1.87 -12.44
CA PHE A 609 0.63 -2.85 -12.37
C PHE A 609 -0.68 -2.32 -12.99
N ILE A 610 -1.28 -3.14 -13.87
CA ILE A 610 -2.57 -2.87 -14.53
C ILE A 610 -3.74 -3.54 -13.78
N GLY A 611 -3.49 -4.67 -13.12
CA GLY A 611 -4.48 -5.45 -12.38
C GLY A 611 -4.38 -6.96 -12.66
N CYS A 612 -5.35 -7.73 -12.15
CA CYS A 612 -5.29 -9.20 -12.19
C CYS A 612 -6.64 -9.90 -12.47
N LYS A 613 -6.57 -11.20 -12.77
CA LYS A 613 -7.71 -12.14 -12.79
C LYS A 613 -7.36 -13.44 -12.07
N SER A 614 -8.14 -13.75 -11.04
CA SER A 614 -8.07 -15.02 -10.31
C SER A 614 -9.03 -16.06 -10.92
N TYR A 615 -8.73 -17.33 -10.74
CA TYR A 615 -9.57 -18.47 -11.11
C TYR A 615 -9.50 -19.56 -10.04
N GLU A 616 -10.65 -19.96 -9.49
CA GLU A 616 -10.79 -21.07 -8.53
C GLU A 616 -10.15 -22.37 -9.06
N SER A 617 -10.23 -22.65 -10.37
CA SER A 617 -9.48 -23.75 -10.98
C SER A 617 -9.24 -23.63 -12.49
N ILE A 618 -8.06 -24.10 -12.91
CA ILE A 618 -7.62 -24.27 -14.30
C ILE A 618 -7.36 -25.76 -14.57
N GLY A 619 -8.26 -26.37 -15.35
CA GLY A 619 -8.01 -27.66 -16.00
C GLY A 619 -7.61 -27.49 -17.47
N LYS A 620 -7.64 -28.58 -18.24
CA LYS A 620 -7.14 -28.65 -19.63
C LYS A 620 -7.85 -27.75 -20.66
N TYR A 621 -8.91 -27.03 -20.27
CA TYR A 621 -9.61 -26.05 -21.10
C TYR A 621 -9.04 -24.64 -20.93
N GLN A 622 -8.60 -24.06 -22.04
CA GLN A 622 -8.01 -22.72 -22.09
C GLN A 622 -9.00 -21.62 -21.67
N LYS A 623 -8.58 -20.79 -20.72
CA LYS A 623 -9.27 -19.56 -20.28
C LYS A 623 -8.74 -18.35 -21.06
N TYR A 624 -9.46 -17.24 -20.91
CA TYR A 624 -9.09 -15.95 -21.50
C TYR A 624 -9.20 -14.84 -20.45
N PRO A 625 -8.19 -14.66 -19.58
CA PRO A 625 -8.15 -13.54 -18.64
C PRO A 625 -8.12 -12.21 -19.43
N GLN A 626 -8.94 -11.26 -18.99
CA GLN A 626 -9.12 -9.97 -19.67
C GLN A 626 -9.22 -8.85 -18.64
N ILE A 627 -8.60 -7.72 -18.94
CA ILE A 627 -8.69 -6.49 -18.13
C ILE A 627 -8.90 -5.27 -19.03
N LYS A 628 -9.43 -4.20 -18.44
CA LYS A 628 -9.49 -2.85 -19.02
C LYS A 628 -8.41 -2.01 -18.36
N TRP A 629 -7.52 -1.44 -19.15
CA TRP A 629 -6.54 -0.45 -18.73
C TRP A 629 -6.97 0.92 -19.24
N ASP A 630 -6.76 1.96 -18.44
CA ASP A 630 -7.15 3.35 -18.73
C ASP A 630 -5.87 4.17 -18.87
N THR A 631 -5.51 4.54 -20.09
CA THR A 631 -4.18 5.09 -20.40
C THR A 631 -4.00 6.56 -20.00
N LYS A 632 -4.97 7.17 -19.31
CA LYS A 632 -4.99 8.62 -19.01
C LYS A 632 -3.75 9.17 -18.28
N ASP A 633 -3.04 8.34 -17.53
CA ASP A 633 -1.86 8.73 -16.74
C ASP A 633 -0.53 8.31 -17.39
N ILE A 634 -0.58 7.63 -18.55
CA ILE A 634 0.59 7.10 -19.25
C ILE A 634 1.22 8.17 -20.14
N SER A 635 2.55 8.14 -20.32
CA SER A 635 3.24 9.03 -21.25
C SER A 635 2.90 8.72 -22.71
N PRO A 636 2.88 9.71 -23.61
CA PRO A 636 2.95 9.45 -25.04
C PRO A 636 4.27 8.76 -25.41
N GLY A 637 4.22 7.67 -26.17
CA GLY A 637 5.38 6.84 -26.48
C GLY A 637 5.04 5.39 -26.81
N ILE A 638 6.08 4.56 -27.00
CA ILE A 638 5.93 3.10 -27.16
C ILE A 638 6.18 2.44 -25.81
N HIS A 639 5.20 1.63 -25.38
CA HIS A 639 5.18 0.89 -24.12
C HIS A 639 5.04 -0.61 -24.37
N LYS A 640 5.32 -1.46 -23.36
CA LYS A 640 5.23 -2.93 -23.46
C LYS A 640 4.23 -3.51 -22.46
N ILE A 641 3.12 -4.07 -22.91
CA ILE A 641 2.23 -4.86 -22.05
C ILE A 641 2.90 -6.19 -21.72
N ILE A 642 2.91 -6.56 -20.43
CA ILE A 642 3.39 -7.86 -19.93
C ILE A 642 2.22 -8.56 -19.22
N VAL A 643 2.10 -9.88 -19.38
CA VAL A 643 1.10 -10.69 -18.65
C VAL A 643 1.75 -11.98 -18.17
N SER A 644 1.62 -12.25 -16.87
CA SER A 644 2.23 -13.40 -16.20
C SER A 644 1.20 -14.18 -15.37
N ALA A 645 1.31 -15.50 -15.37
CA ALA A 645 0.57 -16.43 -14.50
C ALA A 645 1.46 -16.85 -13.33
N ASP A 646 0.81 -17.20 -12.21
CA ASP A 646 1.40 -17.62 -10.93
C ASP A 646 2.77 -17.03 -10.52
N ILE A 647 2.97 -15.74 -10.79
CA ILE A 647 4.16 -14.99 -10.41
C ILE A 647 4.37 -14.85 -8.89
N ASP A 648 3.52 -15.49 -8.09
CA ASP A 648 3.62 -15.63 -6.64
C ASP A 648 4.23 -17.00 -6.23
N GLY A 649 4.43 -17.95 -7.15
CA GLY A 649 4.99 -19.29 -6.89
C GLY A 649 4.15 -20.14 -5.94
N ILE A 650 2.82 -20.08 -6.05
CA ILE A 650 1.88 -20.68 -5.08
C ILE A 650 1.46 -22.10 -5.48
N ILE A 651 1.53 -22.43 -6.77
CA ILE A 651 1.02 -23.68 -7.34
C ILE A 651 2.20 -24.60 -7.62
N ASP A 652 2.31 -25.68 -6.84
CA ASP A 652 3.34 -26.69 -7.01
C ASP A 652 3.14 -27.46 -8.34
N GLU A 653 3.80 -26.99 -9.40
CA GLU A 653 3.58 -27.42 -10.79
C GLU A 653 4.83 -27.87 -11.54
N LEU A 654 4.65 -28.39 -12.76
CA LEU A 654 5.72 -29.06 -13.50
C LEU A 654 6.65 -28.12 -14.29
N ASN A 655 6.30 -26.85 -14.56
CA ASN A 655 7.10 -25.96 -15.43
C ASN A 655 6.81 -24.44 -15.29
N GLU A 656 7.55 -23.77 -14.44
CA GLU A 656 7.46 -22.30 -14.22
C GLU A 656 7.77 -21.42 -15.44
N LEU A 657 8.61 -21.89 -16.38
CA LEU A 657 9.22 -21.04 -17.41
C LEU A 657 8.29 -20.62 -18.54
N ASN A 658 7.04 -21.10 -18.54
CA ASN A 658 6.06 -20.89 -19.61
C ASN A 658 4.97 -19.86 -19.25
N ASN A 659 5.07 -19.25 -18.06
CA ASN A 659 4.00 -18.49 -17.42
C ASN A 659 3.91 -17.01 -17.84
N GLU A 660 4.91 -16.41 -18.48
CA GLU A 660 4.91 -15.00 -18.93
C GLU A 660 4.99 -14.81 -20.45
N ILE A 661 4.34 -13.75 -20.98
CA ILE A 661 4.54 -13.23 -22.34
C ILE A 661 4.31 -11.70 -22.40
N SER A 662 4.80 -11.01 -23.43
CA SER A 662 4.65 -9.55 -23.61
C SER A 662 4.40 -9.10 -25.05
N ILE A 663 3.89 -7.86 -25.23
CA ILE A 663 3.54 -7.25 -26.53
C ILE A 663 3.58 -5.71 -26.47
N ASN A 664 3.98 -5.03 -27.56
CA ASN A 664 4.10 -3.57 -27.59
C ASN A 664 2.78 -2.83 -27.90
N ILE A 665 2.68 -1.58 -27.45
CA ILE A 665 1.58 -0.63 -27.65
C ILE A 665 2.13 0.79 -27.84
N GLU A 666 1.50 1.62 -28.68
CA GLU A 666 1.81 3.04 -28.87
C GLU A 666 0.71 3.93 -28.26
N ILE A 667 1.10 4.93 -27.47
CA ILE A 667 0.24 5.93 -26.84
C ILE A 667 0.51 7.30 -27.47
N LEU A 668 -0.55 7.96 -27.93
CA LEU A 668 -0.52 9.31 -28.54
C LEU A 668 -1.02 10.37 -27.54
N ASP A 669 -0.46 11.58 -27.58
CA ASP A 669 -0.98 12.70 -26.78
C ASP A 669 -2.35 13.15 -27.30
N THR A 670 -3.29 13.31 -26.38
CA THR A 670 -4.69 13.70 -26.59
C THR A 670 -5.14 14.79 -25.60
N ARG A 671 -4.22 15.33 -24.80
CA ARG A 671 -4.52 16.35 -23.79
C ARG A 671 -5.01 17.65 -24.45
N PRO A 672 -5.89 18.43 -23.79
CA PRO A 672 -6.27 19.74 -24.27
C PRO A 672 -5.10 20.73 -24.18
N ASN A 673 -5.17 21.80 -24.98
CA ASN A 673 -4.21 22.89 -24.93
C ASN A 673 -4.30 23.69 -23.60
N ASN A 674 -3.34 24.59 -23.39
CA ASN A 674 -3.24 25.41 -22.18
C ASN A 674 -4.53 26.21 -21.87
N THR A 675 -5.31 26.59 -22.87
CA THR A 675 -6.62 27.25 -22.69
C THR A 675 -7.63 26.31 -22.03
N GLY A 676 -7.70 25.06 -22.49
CA GLY A 676 -8.55 24.03 -21.87
C GLY A 676 -8.09 23.66 -20.45
N LEU A 677 -6.77 23.62 -20.22
CA LEU A 677 -6.18 23.43 -18.88
C LEU A 677 -6.37 24.65 -17.95
N SER A 678 -7.03 25.71 -18.39
CA SER A 678 -7.37 26.89 -17.58
C SER A 678 -8.83 26.93 -17.12
N ILE A 679 -9.66 25.95 -17.50
CA ILE A 679 -11.07 25.88 -17.09
C ILE A 679 -11.17 25.28 -15.69
N LEU A 680 -11.79 26.01 -14.75
CA LEU A 680 -11.81 25.65 -13.32
C LEU A 680 -13.23 25.50 -12.78
N ILE A 681 -13.43 24.59 -11.83
CA ILE A 681 -14.59 24.55 -10.94
C ILE A 681 -14.43 25.68 -9.92
N THR A 682 -15.39 26.60 -9.86
CA THR A 682 -15.32 27.81 -9.02
C THR A 682 -16.39 27.86 -7.94
N LYS A 683 -17.47 27.08 -8.05
CA LYS A 683 -18.48 26.93 -6.99
C LYS A 683 -18.95 25.48 -6.89
N ILE A 684 -19.17 24.99 -5.67
CA ILE A 684 -19.80 23.69 -5.40
C ILE A 684 -20.83 23.84 -4.30
N TYR A 685 -22.07 23.43 -4.56
CA TYR A 685 -23.14 23.31 -3.59
C TYR A 685 -23.54 21.83 -3.50
N TYR A 686 -23.03 21.16 -2.47
CA TYR A 686 -23.11 19.70 -2.32
C TYR A 686 -24.09 19.25 -1.24
N HIS A 687 -24.65 20.17 -0.44
CA HIS A 687 -25.51 19.84 0.70
C HIS A 687 -26.79 20.68 0.61
N SER A 688 -27.66 20.24 -0.31
CA SER A 688 -29.01 20.80 -0.49
C SER A 688 -29.82 20.76 0.80
N ARG A 689 -30.71 21.74 0.96
CA ARG A 689 -31.63 21.78 2.10
C ARG A 689 -32.70 20.68 1.97
N PRO A 690 -33.29 20.19 3.08
CA PRO A 690 -34.32 19.15 3.01
C PRO A 690 -35.47 19.50 2.06
N GLY A 691 -35.89 18.53 1.24
CA GLY A 691 -36.92 18.71 0.21
C GLY A 691 -36.41 19.26 -1.14
N LEU A 692 -35.27 19.97 -1.15
CA LEU A 692 -34.68 20.52 -2.36
C LEU A 692 -33.60 19.59 -2.93
N PHE A 693 -33.68 19.33 -4.24
CA PHE A 693 -32.71 18.51 -4.99
C PHE A 693 -31.92 19.38 -5.96
N ASN A 694 -31.33 20.45 -5.44
CA ASN A 694 -30.72 21.54 -6.21
C ASN A 694 -29.21 21.67 -6.00
N GLU A 695 -28.53 20.54 -5.73
CA GLU A 695 -27.07 20.43 -5.79
C GLU A 695 -26.57 21.11 -7.07
N PHE A 696 -25.48 21.87 -7.00
CA PHE A 696 -24.93 22.50 -8.21
C PHE A 696 -23.41 22.61 -8.22
N ILE A 697 -22.86 22.60 -9.43
CA ILE A 697 -21.45 22.87 -9.71
C ILE A 697 -21.40 24.07 -10.65
N CYS A 698 -20.42 24.95 -10.46
CA CYS A 698 -20.15 26.06 -11.37
C CYS A 698 -18.74 25.91 -11.93
N ILE A 699 -18.60 25.97 -13.26
CA ILE A 699 -17.31 26.02 -13.95
C ILE A 699 -17.12 27.40 -14.58
N THR A 700 -15.88 27.86 -14.67
CA THR A 700 -15.51 29.19 -15.18
C THR A 700 -14.42 29.08 -16.23
N ASN A 701 -14.53 29.86 -17.29
CA ASN A 701 -13.49 30.12 -18.26
C ASN A 701 -12.84 31.48 -17.95
N PRO A 702 -11.68 31.53 -17.27
CA PRO A 702 -10.98 32.76 -16.92
C PRO A 702 -10.13 33.32 -18.08
N THR A 703 -10.29 32.81 -19.30
CA THR A 703 -9.48 33.19 -20.46
C THR A 703 -10.21 34.16 -21.39
N GLU A 704 -9.45 34.86 -22.23
CA GLU A 704 -9.97 35.82 -23.22
C GLU A 704 -10.57 35.16 -24.48
N PHE A 705 -10.71 33.83 -24.50
CA PHE A 705 -11.19 33.05 -25.65
C PHE A 705 -12.32 32.09 -25.28
N ASP A 706 -13.32 31.99 -26.15
CA ASP A 706 -14.36 30.96 -26.05
C ASP A 706 -13.75 29.56 -26.17
N PHE A 707 -14.16 28.63 -25.28
CA PHE A 707 -13.62 27.27 -25.26
C PHE A 707 -14.71 26.20 -25.43
N ASN A 708 -14.44 25.17 -26.23
CA ASN A 708 -15.38 24.11 -26.55
C ASN A 708 -15.19 22.91 -25.59
N ILE A 709 -16.20 22.63 -24.77
CA ILE A 709 -16.20 21.55 -23.76
C ILE A 709 -17.16 20.41 -24.15
N SER A 710 -17.49 20.26 -25.44
CA SER A 710 -18.33 19.17 -25.94
C SER A 710 -17.84 17.80 -25.47
N ASN A 711 -18.72 17.02 -24.84
CA ASN A 711 -18.43 15.69 -24.31
C ASN A 711 -17.37 15.62 -23.17
N TRP A 712 -16.93 16.77 -22.65
CA TRP A 712 -16.29 16.84 -21.32
C TRP A 712 -17.31 16.47 -20.24
N TYR A 713 -16.85 16.17 -19.02
CA TYR A 713 -17.74 15.70 -17.97
C TYR A 713 -17.26 16.02 -16.56
N LEU A 714 -18.21 16.00 -15.61
CA LEU A 714 -17.95 15.99 -14.18
C LEU A 714 -18.18 14.59 -13.62
N THR A 715 -17.33 14.17 -12.68
CA THR A 715 -17.47 12.90 -11.95
C THR A 715 -17.11 13.07 -10.47
N ASN A 716 -17.81 12.33 -9.61
CA ASN A 716 -17.47 12.17 -8.18
C ASN A 716 -16.88 10.78 -7.89
N GLU A 717 -16.36 10.10 -8.93
CA GLU A 717 -15.61 8.86 -8.79
C GLU A 717 -14.27 8.91 -9.57
N PRO A 718 -13.50 10.03 -9.51
CA PRO A 718 -12.46 10.38 -10.49
C PRO A 718 -11.31 9.38 -10.62
N PHE A 719 -11.06 8.59 -9.57
CA PHE A 719 -10.03 7.55 -9.53
C PHE A 719 -10.42 6.25 -10.26
N LYS A 720 -11.71 6.03 -10.56
CA LYS A 720 -12.16 4.86 -11.35
C LYS A 720 -11.83 5.03 -12.83
N ILE A 721 -11.80 3.92 -13.57
CA ILE A 721 -11.64 3.96 -15.03
C ILE A 721 -12.82 4.67 -15.72
N LYS A 722 -12.55 5.32 -16.85
CA LYS A 722 -13.43 6.15 -17.67
C LYS A 722 -14.84 5.59 -17.91
N THR A 723 -14.95 4.26 -18.04
CA THR A 723 -16.21 3.56 -18.35
C THR A 723 -17.04 3.16 -17.11
N GLU A 724 -16.49 3.30 -15.90
CA GLU A 724 -17.16 2.87 -14.66
C GLU A 724 -17.68 4.05 -13.81
N GLN A 725 -17.00 5.20 -13.93
CA GLN A 725 -17.37 6.50 -13.36
C GLN A 725 -18.84 6.86 -13.58
N LYS A 726 -19.54 7.18 -12.48
CA LYS A 726 -20.75 8.03 -12.54
C LYS A 726 -20.33 9.40 -13.09
N LYS A 727 -21.00 9.90 -14.13
CA LYS A 727 -20.67 11.19 -14.73
C LYS A 727 -21.84 11.88 -15.43
N ILE A 728 -21.79 13.21 -15.41
CA ILE A 728 -22.65 14.13 -16.15
C ILE A 728 -21.81 14.79 -17.23
N ILE A 729 -22.27 14.70 -18.48
CA ILE A 729 -21.48 14.93 -19.69
C ILE A 729 -22.10 16.08 -20.48
N PHE A 730 -21.27 17.07 -20.85
CA PHE A 730 -21.68 18.22 -21.65
C PHE A 730 -22.16 17.78 -23.04
N PRO A 731 -23.34 18.26 -23.49
CA PRO A 731 -23.82 17.99 -24.84
C PRO A 731 -22.84 18.38 -25.95
N THR A 732 -22.93 17.72 -27.10
CA THR A 732 -22.19 18.11 -28.30
C THR A 732 -22.62 19.51 -28.75
N GLY A 733 -21.67 20.43 -28.84
CA GLY A 733 -21.89 21.84 -29.16
C GLY A 733 -21.73 22.80 -27.97
N THR A 734 -21.52 22.32 -26.74
CA THR A 734 -21.33 23.21 -25.59
C THR A 734 -20.01 23.99 -25.69
N ILE A 735 -20.14 25.32 -25.67
CA ILE A 735 -19.05 26.30 -25.58
C ILE A 735 -19.22 27.05 -24.26
N ILE A 736 -18.12 27.28 -23.55
CA ILE A 736 -18.05 28.23 -22.44
C ILE A 736 -17.38 29.53 -22.94
N PRO A 737 -18.11 30.65 -23.02
CA PRO A 737 -17.56 31.92 -23.51
C PRO A 737 -16.35 32.44 -22.72
N ALA A 738 -15.60 33.35 -23.33
CA ALA A 738 -14.51 34.08 -22.69
C ALA A 738 -14.99 34.82 -21.42
N ASN A 739 -14.22 34.75 -20.33
CA ASN A 739 -14.50 35.38 -19.04
C ASN A 739 -15.91 35.09 -18.45
N SER A 740 -16.48 33.91 -18.73
CA SER A 740 -17.82 33.52 -18.27
C SER A 740 -17.81 32.31 -17.33
N GLU A 741 -18.96 32.05 -16.71
CA GLU A 741 -19.23 30.83 -15.96
C GLU A 741 -20.46 30.08 -16.51
N LEU A 742 -20.56 28.80 -16.18
CA LEU A 742 -21.73 27.95 -16.43
C LEU A 742 -22.14 27.27 -15.12
N ILE A 743 -23.43 27.29 -14.80
CA ILE A 743 -24.03 26.70 -13.60
C ILE A 743 -24.80 25.43 -13.99
N LEU A 744 -24.52 24.34 -13.27
CA LEU A 744 -24.94 22.98 -13.57
C LEU A 744 -25.67 22.44 -12.34
N SER A 745 -27.00 22.24 -12.40
CA SER A 745 -27.79 21.84 -11.22
C SER A 745 -28.42 20.46 -11.34
N GLU A 746 -28.59 19.74 -10.23
CA GLU A 746 -29.41 18.53 -10.16
C GLU A 746 -30.89 18.81 -10.53
N ASN A 747 -31.41 20.02 -10.34
CA ASN A 747 -32.80 20.32 -10.70
C ASN A 747 -32.96 21.81 -10.98
N ALA A 748 -33.19 22.17 -12.24
CA ALA A 748 -33.36 23.57 -12.64
C ALA A 748 -34.57 24.23 -11.97
N SER A 749 -35.62 23.49 -11.65
CA SER A 749 -36.81 24.04 -10.99
C SER A 749 -36.56 24.32 -9.51
N SER A 750 -35.95 23.39 -8.77
CA SER A 750 -35.58 23.60 -7.36
C SER A 750 -34.43 24.62 -7.21
N TYR A 751 -33.50 24.69 -8.16
CA TYR A 751 -32.47 25.75 -8.18
C TYR A 751 -33.10 27.12 -8.44
N LYS A 752 -34.04 27.22 -9.40
CA LYS A 752 -34.76 28.47 -9.65
C LYS A 752 -35.62 28.90 -8.46
N TRP A 753 -36.27 27.96 -7.79
CA TRP A 753 -37.06 28.21 -6.59
C TRP A 753 -36.25 28.92 -5.50
N GLU A 754 -35.07 28.39 -5.15
CA GLU A 754 -34.23 28.95 -4.08
C GLU A 754 -33.38 30.17 -4.51
N THR A 755 -33.04 30.31 -5.79
CA THR A 755 -32.14 31.40 -6.27
C THR A 755 -32.82 32.51 -7.07
N GLY A 756 -34.06 32.31 -7.53
CA GLY A 756 -34.76 33.17 -8.49
C GLY A 756 -34.30 33.05 -9.95
N LYS A 757 -33.29 32.21 -10.26
CA LYS A 757 -32.63 32.15 -11.57
C LYS A 757 -32.62 30.73 -12.16
N ASN A 758 -32.72 30.60 -13.48
CA ASN A 758 -32.37 29.33 -14.14
C ASN A 758 -30.85 29.07 -13.98
N PRO A 759 -30.40 27.81 -13.87
CA PRO A 759 -29.03 27.43 -14.19
C PRO A 759 -28.87 27.30 -15.72
N ASP A 760 -27.63 27.22 -16.21
CA ASP A 760 -27.32 27.03 -17.64
C ASP A 760 -27.57 25.59 -18.11
N PHE A 761 -27.48 24.62 -17.20
CA PHE A 761 -27.76 23.21 -17.43
C PHE A 761 -28.44 22.56 -16.22
N GLU A 762 -29.25 21.52 -16.45
CA GLU A 762 -29.61 20.54 -15.42
C GLU A 762 -29.05 19.14 -15.70
N TYR A 763 -29.00 18.30 -14.66
CA TYR A 763 -28.59 16.89 -14.71
C TYR A 763 -29.45 16.04 -13.77
N ASN A 764 -29.56 14.73 -13.98
CA ASN A 764 -30.46 13.78 -13.27
C ASN A 764 -31.97 14.01 -13.49
N TYR A 765 -32.47 15.24 -13.33
CA TYR A 765 -33.87 15.61 -13.51
C TYR A 765 -34.03 16.43 -14.78
N ASP A 766 -35.17 16.27 -15.46
CA ASP A 766 -35.57 17.03 -16.65
C ASP A 766 -36.80 17.88 -16.28
N SER A 767 -36.56 18.82 -15.36
CA SER A 767 -37.57 19.57 -14.61
C SER A 767 -38.07 20.82 -15.34
N ASN A 768 -37.21 21.45 -16.15
CA ASN A 768 -37.49 22.74 -16.78
C ASN A 768 -37.06 22.72 -18.25
N LYS A 769 -38.02 22.58 -19.17
CA LYS A 769 -37.78 22.50 -20.62
C LYS A 769 -37.14 23.74 -21.27
N THR A 770 -36.88 24.81 -20.49
CA THR A 770 -36.09 25.97 -20.95
C THR A 770 -34.60 25.87 -20.63
N VAL A 771 -34.19 24.84 -19.88
CA VAL A 771 -32.79 24.58 -19.49
C VAL A 771 -32.28 23.34 -20.23
N PRO A 772 -31.10 23.39 -20.88
CA PRO A 772 -30.45 22.23 -21.46
C PRO A 772 -30.16 21.10 -20.46
N GLN A 773 -30.48 19.86 -20.84
CA GLN A 773 -30.19 18.65 -20.08
C GLN A 773 -28.77 18.12 -20.39
N MET A 774 -28.00 17.74 -19.37
CA MET A 774 -26.73 17.01 -19.53
C MET A 774 -26.96 15.52 -19.78
N ASN A 775 -26.07 14.90 -20.56
CA ASN A 775 -26.10 13.44 -20.75
C ASN A 775 -25.51 12.76 -19.50
N ASN A 776 -26.22 11.84 -18.84
CA ASN A 776 -25.73 11.14 -17.65
C ASN A 776 -25.43 9.65 -17.91
N SER A 777 -24.37 9.12 -17.29
CA SER A 777 -24.07 7.67 -17.33
C SER A 777 -24.87 6.88 -16.31
N LYS A 778 -25.09 7.48 -15.14
CA LYS A 778 -25.83 7.03 -13.94
C LYS A 778 -26.29 8.28 -13.17
N LYS A 779 -27.15 8.14 -12.17
CA LYS A 779 -27.46 9.28 -11.28
C LYS A 779 -26.18 9.76 -10.56
N PHE A 780 -25.87 11.04 -10.68
CA PHE A 780 -24.72 11.72 -10.06
C PHE A 780 -25.23 12.49 -8.83
N ILE A 781 -24.77 12.16 -7.64
CA ILE A 781 -25.14 12.82 -6.38
C ILE A 781 -23.83 13.07 -5.63
N MET A 782 -23.63 14.28 -5.11
CA MET A 782 -22.49 14.63 -4.28
C MET A 782 -22.74 14.22 -2.82
N SER A 783 -21.72 13.69 -2.15
CA SER A 783 -21.86 13.21 -0.77
C SER A 783 -21.91 14.38 0.23
N ASN A 784 -23.00 14.49 1.01
CA ASN A 784 -23.14 15.42 2.13
C ASN A 784 -22.03 15.29 3.20
N LYS A 785 -21.24 14.20 3.22
CA LYS A 785 -20.16 13.98 4.21
C LYS A 785 -18.77 14.35 3.71
N GLY A 786 -18.61 14.55 2.41
CA GLY A 786 -17.32 14.64 1.74
C GLY A 786 -17.30 13.82 0.47
N ASP A 787 -16.71 14.37 -0.60
CA ASP A 787 -16.65 13.79 -1.93
C ASP A 787 -15.50 14.44 -2.74
N ASP A 788 -15.16 13.83 -3.88
CA ASP A 788 -14.03 14.24 -4.73
C ASP A 788 -14.52 14.53 -6.16
N VAL A 789 -14.86 15.79 -6.44
CA VAL A 789 -15.45 16.23 -7.71
C VAL A 789 -14.34 16.63 -8.68
N SER A 790 -14.35 16.09 -9.90
CA SER A 790 -13.37 16.43 -10.94
C SER A 790 -14.02 16.76 -12.27
N LEU A 791 -13.57 17.86 -12.87
CA LEU A 791 -13.83 18.22 -14.27
C LEU A 791 -12.82 17.49 -15.15
N LYS A 792 -13.32 16.81 -16.18
CA LYS A 792 -12.52 15.95 -17.06
C LYS A 792 -12.88 16.15 -18.52
N ASP A 793 -11.89 15.94 -19.38
CA ASP A 793 -12.08 15.97 -20.84
C ASP A 793 -12.70 14.66 -21.38
N THR A 794 -12.83 14.56 -22.70
CA THR A 794 -13.30 13.35 -23.41
C THR A 794 -12.40 12.12 -23.21
N TYR A 795 -11.22 12.29 -22.64
CA TYR A 795 -10.17 11.29 -22.45
C TYR A 795 -9.90 10.99 -20.95
N ASN A 796 -10.78 11.40 -20.02
CA ASN A 796 -10.60 11.16 -18.58
C ASN A 796 -9.39 11.90 -17.96
N HIS A 797 -8.71 12.80 -18.69
CA HIS A 797 -7.70 13.67 -18.09
C HIS A 797 -8.39 14.59 -17.07
N THR A 798 -7.81 14.72 -15.88
CA THR A 798 -8.26 15.71 -14.89
C THR A 798 -7.86 17.10 -15.34
N ILE A 799 -8.84 17.98 -15.49
CA ILE A 799 -8.66 19.40 -15.81
C ILE A 799 -8.69 20.23 -14.53
N ASP A 800 -9.67 19.95 -13.66
CA ASP A 800 -9.72 20.46 -12.29
C ASP A 800 -10.25 19.37 -11.33
N PHE A 801 -9.92 19.51 -10.05
CA PHE A 801 -10.26 18.56 -8.99
C PHE A 801 -10.48 19.32 -7.67
N VAL A 802 -11.59 19.02 -7.00
CA VAL A 802 -12.00 19.63 -5.74
C VAL A 802 -12.42 18.55 -4.76
N SER A 803 -11.68 18.43 -3.66
CA SER A 803 -11.99 17.49 -2.58
C SER A 803 -12.49 18.23 -1.34
N TYR A 804 -13.60 17.78 -0.77
CA TYR A 804 -14.16 18.30 0.48
C TYR A 804 -14.54 17.16 1.44
N GLY A 805 -14.63 17.45 2.74
CA GLY A 805 -14.86 16.45 3.79
C GLY A 805 -13.64 16.24 4.69
N GLN A 806 -13.19 14.98 4.84
CA GLN A 806 -12.05 14.59 5.69
C GLN A 806 -11.02 13.73 4.94
N ASN A 807 -10.79 14.02 3.65
CA ASN A 807 -9.82 13.33 2.81
C ASN A 807 -8.44 14.02 2.86
N TYR A 808 -7.39 13.28 2.49
CA TYR A 808 -6.04 13.80 2.32
C TYR A 808 -5.41 13.20 1.06
N TYR A 809 -4.87 14.05 0.18
CA TYR A 809 -4.25 13.61 -1.07
C TYR A 809 -2.85 14.22 -1.25
N LYS A 810 -2.01 13.47 -1.97
CA LYS A 810 -0.68 13.86 -2.42
C LYS A 810 -0.52 13.51 -3.91
N THR A 811 -1.45 14.03 -4.73
CA THR A 811 -1.44 13.81 -6.19
C THR A 811 -0.96 15.06 -6.92
N ASN A 812 -0.87 14.99 -8.24
CA ASN A 812 -0.57 16.16 -9.07
C ASN A 812 -1.71 17.21 -9.04
N PHE A 813 -2.94 16.79 -8.78
CA PHE A 813 -4.18 17.58 -8.85
C PHE A 813 -4.87 17.84 -7.48
N TRP A 814 -4.33 17.34 -6.37
CA TRP A 814 -4.66 17.84 -5.03
C TRP A 814 -3.54 17.58 -4.04
N LYS A 815 -3.22 18.59 -3.22
CA LYS A 815 -2.11 18.57 -2.26
C LYS A 815 -2.60 18.97 -0.87
N GLY A 816 -2.57 18.01 0.05
CA GLY A 816 -2.95 18.20 1.45
C GLY A 816 -4.38 17.78 1.74
N LYS A 817 -4.97 18.43 2.76
CA LYS A 817 -6.32 18.13 3.27
C LYS A 817 -7.39 18.63 2.31
N SER A 818 -8.52 17.92 2.25
CA SER A 818 -9.76 18.39 1.65
C SER A 818 -10.30 19.66 2.31
N ILE A 819 -11.21 20.37 1.63
CA ILE A 819 -11.96 21.49 2.20
C ILE A 819 -12.81 20.98 3.37
N PHE A 820 -12.86 21.70 4.49
CA PHE A 820 -13.68 21.29 5.64
C PHE A 820 -15.18 21.32 5.31
N PHE A 821 -15.94 20.41 5.93
CA PHE A 821 -17.40 20.35 5.81
C PHE A 821 -18.07 21.67 6.23
N SER A 822 -18.85 22.27 5.33
CA SER A 822 -19.44 23.60 5.49
C SER A 822 -20.87 23.63 6.04
N GLY A 823 -21.56 22.49 6.01
CA GLY A 823 -22.96 22.37 6.41
C GLY A 823 -23.98 22.62 5.30
N GLU A 824 -25.25 22.39 5.65
CA GLU A 824 -26.43 22.61 4.82
C GLU A 824 -26.51 24.07 4.32
N GLY A 825 -26.98 24.25 3.07
CA GLY A 825 -27.25 25.58 2.51
C GLY A 825 -26.00 26.40 2.15
N VAL A 826 -24.80 25.79 2.14
CA VAL A 826 -23.53 26.49 1.85
C VAL A 826 -22.98 26.14 0.48
N VAL A 827 -22.68 27.19 -0.28
CA VAL A 827 -21.89 27.12 -1.51
C VAL A 827 -20.41 27.25 -1.13
N LEU A 828 -19.59 26.25 -1.45
CA LEU A 828 -18.14 26.40 -1.48
C LEU A 828 -17.79 27.28 -2.69
N VAL A 829 -16.95 28.30 -2.50
CA VAL A 829 -16.56 29.26 -3.56
C VAL A 829 -15.03 29.33 -3.64
N ARG A 830 -14.46 29.27 -4.84
CA ARG A 830 -13.03 29.40 -5.08
C ARG A 830 -12.61 30.88 -4.99
N ASN A 831 -11.62 31.17 -4.15
CA ASN A 831 -11.05 32.49 -3.93
C ASN A 831 -10.58 33.11 -5.25
N LEU A 832 -10.81 34.42 -5.43
CA LEU A 832 -10.32 35.18 -6.57
C LEU A 832 -9.07 36.00 -6.20
N ASN A 833 -8.15 36.16 -7.14
CA ASN A 833 -7.02 37.07 -6.98
C ASN A 833 -7.41 38.53 -7.30
N LYS A 834 -6.47 39.47 -7.12
CA LYS A 834 -6.70 40.93 -7.33
C LYS A 834 -7.07 41.36 -8.76
N LYS A 835 -7.14 40.43 -9.73
CA LYS A 835 -7.64 40.63 -11.10
C LYS A 835 -8.99 39.94 -11.34
N ASN A 836 -9.66 39.45 -10.29
CA ASN A 836 -10.87 38.62 -10.33
C ASN A 836 -10.70 37.27 -11.06
N ILE A 837 -9.46 36.80 -11.26
CA ILE A 837 -9.17 35.48 -11.80
C ILE A 837 -9.16 34.47 -10.64
N PRO A 838 -9.80 33.28 -10.75
CA PRO A 838 -9.77 32.26 -9.71
C PRO A 838 -8.35 31.81 -9.34
N ILE A 839 -8.16 31.51 -8.06
CA ILE A 839 -6.90 30.96 -7.55
C ILE A 839 -6.97 29.44 -7.61
N ASP A 840 -5.95 28.84 -8.24
CA ASP A 840 -5.72 27.40 -8.17
C ASP A 840 -4.30 27.11 -7.70
N THR A 841 -4.19 26.57 -6.49
CA THR A 841 -2.98 25.94 -5.93
C THR A 841 -3.14 24.42 -5.85
N ASN A 842 -4.30 23.89 -6.26
CA ASN A 842 -4.75 22.52 -6.03
C ASN A 842 -4.79 22.18 -4.52
N THR A 843 -5.29 23.11 -3.70
CA THR A 843 -5.41 22.92 -2.24
C THR A 843 -6.70 23.49 -1.65
N SER A 844 -7.03 23.08 -0.43
CA SER A 844 -8.17 23.64 0.31
C SER A 844 -8.03 25.14 0.65
N PHE A 845 -6.82 25.73 0.60
CA PHE A 845 -6.66 27.18 0.76
C PHE A 845 -7.32 27.99 -0.36
N ASP A 846 -7.51 27.39 -1.54
CA ASP A 846 -8.23 28.01 -2.66
C ASP A 846 -9.72 28.27 -2.34
N TRP A 847 -10.25 27.74 -1.23
CA TRP A 847 -11.67 27.76 -0.86
C TRP A 847 -11.95 28.36 0.53
N ILE A 848 -10.92 28.76 1.28
CA ILE A 848 -11.07 29.40 2.59
C ILE A 848 -11.37 30.89 2.37
N ASN A 849 -12.65 31.26 2.48
CA ASN A 849 -13.14 32.62 2.24
C ASN A 849 -13.30 33.41 3.53
N SER A 850 -13.29 34.75 3.43
CA SER A 850 -13.60 35.63 4.56
C SER A 850 -15.11 35.84 4.79
N ARG A 851 -15.98 35.12 4.06
CA ARG A 851 -17.44 35.09 4.25
C ARG A 851 -18.00 33.68 4.00
N ARG A 852 -19.13 33.35 4.63
CA ARG A 852 -19.89 32.11 4.39
C ARG A 852 -20.93 32.36 3.30
N TYR A 853 -20.75 31.76 2.12
CA TYR A 853 -21.69 31.90 1.00
C TYR A 853 -22.90 30.97 1.19
N GLY A 854 -24.07 31.53 1.49
CA GLY A 854 -25.34 30.80 1.44
C GLY A 854 -25.89 30.74 0.01
N ILE A 855 -26.59 29.67 -0.34
CA ILE A 855 -27.35 29.63 -1.60
C ILE A 855 -28.40 30.75 -1.65
N GLY A 856 -28.62 31.32 -2.84
CA GLY A 856 -29.57 32.41 -3.08
C GLY A 856 -29.13 33.80 -2.61
N GLN A 857 -28.10 33.92 -1.75
CA GLN A 857 -27.59 35.19 -1.23
C GLN A 857 -27.04 36.12 -2.31
N SER A 858 -26.90 37.41 -1.96
CA SER A 858 -26.24 38.40 -2.80
C SER A 858 -24.71 38.26 -2.82
N ASP A 859 -24.10 38.93 -3.80
CA ASP A 859 -22.65 39.13 -3.87
C ASP A 859 -22.35 40.57 -4.32
N PHE A 860 -22.67 41.53 -3.43
CA PHE A 860 -22.41 42.95 -3.68
C PHE A 860 -20.93 43.29 -3.46
N PRO A 861 -20.25 43.95 -4.40
CA PRO A 861 -18.83 44.28 -4.27
C PRO A 861 -18.57 45.34 -3.19
N ASN A 862 -17.39 45.29 -2.55
CA ASN A 862 -16.89 46.36 -1.69
C ASN A 862 -16.62 47.61 -2.55
N VAL A 863 -17.35 48.69 -2.30
CA VAL A 863 -17.27 49.95 -3.08
C VAL A 863 -16.99 51.14 -2.16
N ASN A 864 -16.24 52.12 -2.67
CA ASN A 864 -16.05 53.41 -2.01
C ASN A 864 -16.46 54.53 -2.97
N PHE A 865 -17.44 55.32 -2.56
CA PHE A 865 -17.84 56.55 -3.22
C PHE A 865 -17.04 57.73 -2.63
N SER A 866 -16.86 58.80 -3.40
CA SER A 866 -16.10 59.98 -3.00
C SER A 866 -16.81 61.22 -3.55
N ASN A 867 -17.93 61.55 -2.92
CA ASN A 867 -19.00 62.36 -3.51
C ASN A 867 -19.12 63.70 -2.78
N HIS A 868 -19.63 64.73 -3.49
CA HIS A 868 -19.97 66.01 -2.89
C HIS A 868 -21.46 66.02 -2.52
N CYS A 869 -21.78 65.94 -1.23
CA CYS A 869 -23.16 65.73 -0.77
C CYS A 869 -23.46 66.43 0.57
N GLU A 870 -24.70 66.30 1.05
CA GLU A 870 -25.08 66.64 2.42
C GLU A 870 -25.16 65.35 3.27
N ILE A 871 -24.54 65.38 4.45
CA ILE A 871 -24.67 64.34 5.47
C ILE A 871 -25.24 64.94 6.75
N ILE A 872 -26.20 64.26 7.35
CA ILE A 872 -26.85 64.68 8.61
C ILE A 872 -26.62 63.59 9.66
N THR A 873 -25.88 63.91 10.72
CA THR A 873 -25.65 62.98 11.84
C THR A 873 -26.71 63.18 12.92
N PHE A 874 -27.17 62.10 13.54
CA PHE A 874 -28.11 62.16 14.66
C PHE A 874 -27.91 61.00 15.65
N SER A 875 -28.57 61.09 16.80
CA SER A 875 -28.61 60.02 17.79
C SER A 875 -29.99 59.88 18.43
N SER A 876 -30.27 58.66 18.87
CA SER A 876 -31.40 58.35 19.75
C SER A 876 -30.90 58.24 21.20
N PRO A 877 -31.68 58.72 22.19
CA PRO A 877 -33.01 59.30 22.05
C PRO A 877 -33.02 60.80 21.65
N ASP A 878 -31.87 61.49 21.65
CA ASP A 878 -31.76 62.96 21.62
C ASP A 878 -32.55 63.69 20.52
N CYS A 879 -32.43 63.23 19.28
CA CYS A 879 -32.95 63.96 18.11
C CYS A 879 -33.46 63.07 16.96
N SER A 880 -33.37 61.75 17.08
CA SER A 880 -33.76 60.76 16.05
C SER A 880 -35.15 61.00 15.45
N TYR A 881 -36.22 60.92 16.25
CA TYR A 881 -37.60 61.06 15.77
C TYR A 881 -37.82 62.36 14.98
N GLN A 882 -37.37 63.50 15.50
CA GLN A 882 -37.51 64.81 14.84
C GLN A 882 -36.57 65.02 13.64
N THR A 883 -35.63 64.11 13.40
CA THR A 883 -34.74 64.12 12.25
C THR A 883 -35.35 63.27 11.13
N ILE A 884 -35.71 62.02 11.43
CA ILE A 884 -36.35 61.06 10.51
C ILE A 884 -37.70 61.57 10.02
N LEU A 885 -38.51 62.16 10.92
CA LEU A 885 -39.81 62.78 10.61
C LEU A 885 -39.73 63.79 9.46
N LYS A 886 -38.68 64.62 9.42
CA LYS A 886 -38.53 65.67 8.40
C LYS A 886 -38.27 65.07 7.02
N GLU A 887 -37.46 64.03 6.96
CA GLU A 887 -37.15 63.36 5.68
C GLU A 887 -38.40 62.64 5.14
N ILE A 888 -39.14 61.89 5.97
CA ILE A 888 -40.43 61.25 5.60
C ILE A 888 -41.48 62.28 5.15
N GLN A 889 -41.54 63.44 5.81
CA GLN A 889 -42.44 64.53 5.41
C GLN A 889 -41.99 65.25 4.14
N SER A 890 -40.69 65.21 3.80
CA SER A 890 -40.14 65.79 2.56
C SER A 890 -40.18 64.86 1.34
N ALA A 891 -40.51 63.57 1.51
CA ALA A 891 -40.64 62.60 0.43
C ALA A 891 -41.79 62.95 -0.54
N ASN A 892 -41.55 62.75 -1.85
CA ASN A 892 -42.41 63.18 -2.96
C ASN A 892 -42.84 62.06 -3.91
N GLU A 893 -42.02 61.01 -4.07
CA GLU A 893 -42.22 59.93 -5.03
C GLU A 893 -42.17 58.54 -4.37
N SER A 894 -41.14 58.27 -3.56
CA SER A 894 -40.92 56.92 -3.03
C SER A 894 -40.23 56.87 -1.67
N ILE A 895 -40.62 55.85 -0.90
CA ILE A 895 -40.01 55.44 0.36
C ILE A 895 -39.79 53.91 0.30
N TYR A 896 -38.57 53.46 0.56
CA TYR A 896 -38.19 52.05 0.65
C TYR A 896 -37.56 51.79 2.03
N LEU A 897 -38.31 51.20 2.95
CA LEU A 897 -37.91 50.92 4.33
C LEU A 897 -37.53 49.44 4.47
N ASN A 898 -36.29 49.13 4.82
CA ASN A 898 -35.93 47.83 5.36
C ASN A 898 -35.69 47.96 6.87
N ILE A 899 -36.43 47.18 7.66
CA ILE A 899 -36.33 47.16 9.11
C ILE A 899 -36.57 45.74 9.65
N TYR A 900 -35.93 45.38 10.75
CA TYR A 900 -36.15 44.07 11.40
C TYR A 900 -37.50 43.99 12.14
N GLU A 901 -37.89 45.09 12.80
CA GLU A 901 -39.14 45.23 13.56
C GLU A 901 -39.68 46.66 13.42
N PHE A 902 -41.00 46.80 13.30
CA PHE A 902 -41.71 48.07 13.22
C PHE A 902 -42.93 48.12 14.15
N THR A 903 -42.76 48.78 15.31
CA THR A 903 -43.77 48.89 16.38
C THR A 903 -44.11 50.33 16.80
N SER A 904 -43.54 51.34 16.15
CA SER A 904 -43.83 52.76 16.44
C SER A 904 -45.12 53.25 15.74
N PRO A 905 -46.23 53.50 16.48
CA PRO A 905 -47.47 53.98 15.86
C PRO A 905 -47.30 55.39 15.29
N PHE A 906 -46.37 56.16 15.84
CA PHE A 906 -46.11 57.52 15.43
C PHE A 906 -45.38 57.62 14.09
N LEU A 907 -44.55 56.63 13.73
CA LEU A 907 -43.94 56.56 12.39
C LEU A 907 -44.89 55.92 11.37
N CYS A 908 -45.74 54.98 11.81
CA CYS A 908 -46.85 54.45 11.01
C CYS A 908 -47.76 55.58 10.49
N ASP A 909 -48.16 56.51 11.37
CA ASP A 909 -48.97 57.68 11.00
C ASP A 909 -48.30 58.57 9.92
N GLU A 910 -46.97 58.70 9.92
CA GLU A 910 -46.24 59.57 8.99
C GLU A 910 -46.00 58.90 7.64
N LEU A 911 -45.82 57.56 7.60
CA LEU A 911 -45.86 56.79 6.37
C LEU A 911 -47.26 56.79 5.73
N ILE A 912 -48.32 56.70 6.53
CA ILE A 912 -49.71 56.85 6.05
C ILE A 912 -49.93 58.26 5.50
N LYS A 913 -49.37 59.31 6.12
CA LYS A 913 -49.36 60.67 5.56
C LYS A 913 -48.51 60.80 4.29
N ALA A 914 -47.57 59.89 4.01
CA ALA A 914 -46.85 59.84 2.74
C ALA A 914 -47.70 59.18 1.65
N LEU A 915 -48.33 58.03 1.94
CA LEU A 915 -49.31 57.38 1.06
C LEU A 915 -50.45 58.34 0.67
N LEU A 916 -50.99 59.11 1.63
CA LEU A 916 -52.01 60.14 1.39
C LEU A 916 -51.53 61.35 0.55
N ARG A 917 -50.22 61.49 0.30
CA ARG A 917 -49.64 62.44 -0.68
C ARG A 917 -49.37 61.79 -2.05
N ASN A 918 -49.71 60.51 -2.24
CA ASN A 918 -49.34 59.64 -3.36
C ASN A 918 -47.85 59.27 -3.43
N VAL A 919 -47.12 59.37 -2.32
CA VAL A 919 -45.75 58.83 -2.21
C VAL A 919 -45.86 57.32 -2.07
N SER A 920 -45.16 56.56 -2.92
CA SER A 920 -45.12 55.09 -2.80
C SER A 920 -44.36 54.67 -1.56
N VAL A 921 -44.87 53.69 -0.80
CA VAL A 921 -44.22 53.18 0.42
C VAL A 921 -44.07 51.67 0.31
N ASN A 922 -42.83 51.20 0.41
CA ASN A 922 -42.41 49.81 0.24
C ASN A 922 -41.67 49.40 1.53
N ILE A 923 -42.13 48.35 2.23
CA ILE A 923 -41.60 47.98 3.56
C ILE A 923 -41.17 46.51 3.61
N PHE A 924 -39.87 46.28 3.74
CA PHE A 924 -39.22 44.97 3.86
C PHE A 924 -38.89 44.63 5.30
N LEU A 925 -39.34 43.46 5.74
CA LEU A 925 -39.35 43.01 7.13
C LEU A 925 -38.83 41.59 7.31
N GLU A 926 -38.44 41.26 8.54
CA GLU A 926 -38.26 39.89 8.98
C GLU A 926 -39.63 39.23 9.20
N GLY A 927 -39.90 38.09 8.55
CA GLY A 927 -41.15 37.34 8.66
C GLY A 927 -41.18 36.33 9.80
N SER A 928 -40.04 36.02 10.42
CA SER A 928 -39.91 35.12 11.56
C SER A 928 -38.94 35.66 12.63
N PRO A 929 -39.18 36.87 13.17
CA PRO A 929 -38.30 37.47 14.17
C PRO A 929 -38.32 36.69 15.48
N ILE A 930 -37.29 36.85 16.31
CA ILE A 930 -37.16 36.14 17.59
C ILE A 930 -38.31 36.54 18.54
N GLY A 931 -39.23 35.61 18.79
CA GLY A 931 -40.46 35.84 19.55
C GLY A 931 -41.74 35.87 18.69
N GLY A 932 -41.59 35.97 17.36
CA GLY A 932 -42.67 36.10 16.39
C GLY A 932 -43.17 37.54 16.23
N ILE A 933 -43.78 37.83 15.07
CA ILE A 933 -44.29 39.16 14.73
C ILE A 933 -45.32 39.60 15.80
N SER A 934 -45.10 40.77 16.40
CA SER A 934 -45.91 41.28 17.52
C SER A 934 -47.34 41.70 17.07
N ASN A 935 -48.27 41.88 18.01
CA ASN A 935 -49.63 42.34 17.64
C ASN A 935 -49.64 43.83 17.27
N GLU A 936 -48.75 44.58 17.92
CA GLU A 936 -48.41 45.98 17.73
C GLU A 936 -47.94 46.22 16.28
N GLU A 937 -47.00 45.38 15.82
CA GLU A 937 -46.48 45.39 14.45
C GLU A 937 -47.51 44.94 13.43
N LYS A 938 -48.20 43.80 13.66
CA LYS A 938 -49.30 43.36 12.79
C LYS A 938 -50.35 44.46 12.63
N TYR A 939 -50.68 45.18 13.70
CA TYR A 939 -51.63 46.30 13.68
C TYR A 939 -51.13 47.47 12.82
N ILE A 940 -49.87 47.89 13.01
CA ILE A 940 -49.21 48.94 12.21
C ILE A 940 -49.15 48.57 10.72
N LEU A 941 -48.77 47.34 10.40
CA LEU A 941 -48.64 46.88 9.02
C LEU A 941 -50.00 46.70 8.36
N ASN A 942 -51.02 46.21 9.09
CA ASN A 942 -52.42 46.26 8.63
C ASN A 942 -52.85 47.70 8.32
N ARG A 943 -52.54 48.68 9.19
CA ARG A 943 -52.88 50.09 8.92
C ARG A 943 -52.22 50.58 7.63
N ILE A 944 -50.93 50.31 7.42
CA ILE A 944 -50.19 50.78 6.23
C ILE A 944 -50.68 50.09 4.94
N ALA A 945 -50.92 48.78 4.96
CA ALA A 945 -51.47 48.04 3.83
C ALA A 945 -52.87 48.56 3.43
N ASN A 946 -53.74 48.88 4.40
CA ASN A 946 -55.06 49.48 4.16
C ASN A 946 -55.01 50.89 3.52
N TYR A 947 -53.85 51.57 3.53
CA TYR A 947 -53.62 52.83 2.80
C TYR A 947 -52.77 52.66 1.52
N GLY A 948 -52.49 51.42 1.10
CA GLY A 948 -51.83 51.11 -0.18
C GLY A 948 -50.30 51.00 -0.14
N GLY A 949 -49.69 50.79 1.03
CA GLY A 949 -48.26 50.43 1.11
C GLY A 949 -48.01 48.98 0.68
N ASP A 950 -46.96 48.74 -0.12
CA ASP A 950 -46.46 47.41 -0.44
C ASP A 950 -45.59 46.91 0.72
N ILE A 951 -45.92 45.76 1.29
CA ILE A 951 -45.24 45.19 2.47
C ILE A 951 -44.91 43.73 2.15
N ARG A 952 -43.64 43.36 2.32
CA ARG A 952 -43.16 41.99 2.08
C ARG A 952 -42.16 41.59 3.14
N PHE A 953 -42.06 40.29 3.34
CA PHE A 953 -41.30 39.68 4.42
C PHE A 953 -40.34 38.66 3.83
N ILE A 954 -39.11 38.59 4.37
CA ILE A 954 -38.31 37.38 4.19
C ILE A 954 -38.82 36.30 5.14
N VAL A 955 -38.98 35.08 4.67
CA VAL A 955 -39.55 33.98 5.46
C VAL A 955 -38.69 32.72 5.40
N SER A 956 -38.72 31.95 6.47
CA SER A 956 -38.18 30.59 6.52
C SER A 956 -39.28 29.65 6.99
N TYR A 957 -39.80 28.83 6.08
CA TYR A 957 -40.90 27.90 6.36
C TYR A 957 -40.58 26.50 5.82
N PRO A 958 -39.68 25.76 6.49
CA PRO A 958 -39.14 24.48 6.00
C PRO A 958 -40.17 23.39 5.72
N ASN A 959 -41.36 23.45 6.33
CA ASN A 959 -42.45 22.49 6.09
C ASN A 959 -43.02 22.56 4.66
N ASN A 960 -42.71 23.63 3.92
CA ASN A 960 -43.11 23.87 2.53
C ASN A 960 -41.89 24.02 1.60
N ASP A 961 -40.72 23.52 2.00
CA ASP A 961 -39.45 23.64 1.26
C ASP A 961 -39.05 25.10 0.94
N VAL A 962 -39.47 26.04 1.81
CA VAL A 962 -39.10 27.46 1.76
C VAL A 962 -38.06 27.76 2.84
N TYR A 963 -36.91 28.27 2.44
CA TYR A 963 -35.81 28.56 3.34
C TYR A 963 -35.20 29.92 3.03
N SER A 964 -35.19 30.82 4.03
CA SER A 964 -34.57 32.14 3.87
C SER A 964 -33.09 32.03 3.50
N ARG A 965 -32.66 32.83 2.52
CA ARG A 965 -31.25 32.96 2.12
C ARG A 965 -30.38 33.59 3.22
N TYR A 966 -30.97 34.34 4.14
CA TYR A 966 -30.33 34.91 5.32
C TYR A 966 -30.98 34.35 6.60
N ILE A 967 -30.25 34.27 7.72
CA ILE A 967 -30.83 33.77 8.98
C ILE A 967 -31.79 34.78 9.61
N PHE A 968 -31.55 36.08 9.44
CA PHE A 968 -32.52 37.15 9.68
C PHE A 968 -32.30 38.32 8.69
N ASN A 969 -33.37 39.00 8.30
CA ASN A 969 -33.31 40.36 7.75
C ASN A 969 -33.17 41.38 8.88
N HIS A 970 -31.93 41.67 9.30
CA HIS A 970 -31.65 42.56 10.42
C HIS A 970 -31.20 43.98 9.99
N GLY A 971 -31.22 44.27 8.68
CA GLY A 971 -30.97 45.59 8.11
C GLY A 971 -31.94 46.66 8.65
N LYS A 972 -31.44 47.90 8.74
CA LYS A 972 -32.16 49.08 9.27
C LYS A 972 -31.80 50.29 8.42
N TYR A 973 -32.54 50.48 7.32
CA TYR A 973 -32.31 51.58 6.39
C TYR A 973 -33.56 52.03 5.65
N LEU A 974 -33.52 53.28 5.19
CA LEU A 974 -34.58 53.94 4.43
C LEU A 974 -33.97 54.56 3.17
N ILE A 975 -34.53 54.33 1.99
CA ILE A 975 -34.29 55.18 0.81
C ILE A 975 -35.52 56.07 0.59
N ILE A 976 -35.29 57.36 0.30
CA ILE A 976 -36.33 58.33 -0.06
C ILE A 976 -35.99 58.94 -1.42
N ASP A 977 -36.98 58.95 -2.32
CA ASP A 977 -36.96 59.55 -3.67
C ASP A 977 -35.74 59.14 -4.53
N ASN A 978 -35.10 58.01 -4.22
CA ASN A 978 -33.81 57.56 -4.79
C ASN A 978 -32.65 58.59 -4.67
N GLU A 979 -32.78 59.61 -3.83
CA GLU A 979 -31.74 60.64 -3.61
C GLU A 979 -31.19 60.65 -2.18
N THR A 980 -31.94 60.13 -1.21
CA THR A 980 -31.58 60.14 0.21
C THR A 980 -31.57 58.72 0.77
N VAL A 981 -30.53 58.36 1.53
CA VAL A 981 -30.50 57.15 2.35
C VAL A 981 -30.34 57.49 3.84
N ILE A 982 -31.07 56.79 4.70
CA ILE A 982 -30.90 56.81 6.15
C ILE A 982 -30.40 55.44 6.60
N ILE A 983 -29.36 55.39 7.44
CA ILE A 983 -28.79 54.17 8.05
C ILE A 983 -28.84 54.31 9.57
N GLU A 984 -29.34 53.30 10.27
CA GLU A 984 -29.58 53.34 11.73
C GLU A 984 -29.15 52.06 12.46
N SER A 985 -28.91 52.15 13.78
CA SER A 985 -28.69 50.98 14.64
C SER A 985 -29.96 50.39 15.27
N CYS A 986 -31.07 51.13 15.23
CA CYS A 986 -32.33 50.86 15.91
C CYS A 986 -33.40 50.15 15.07
N ASN A 987 -34.30 49.42 15.73
CA ASN A 987 -35.60 49.06 15.16
C ASN A 987 -36.57 50.26 15.28
N TRP A 988 -37.60 50.34 14.44
CA TRP A 988 -38.60 51.42 14.48
C TRP A 988 -39.65 51.17 15.58
N ALA A 989 -39.18 51.17 16.83
CA ALA A 989 -39.95 50.95 18.05
C ALA A 989 -40.00 52.20 18.94
N ASN A 990 -40.93 52.24 19.90
CA ASN A 990 -41.07 53.33 20.88
C ASN A 990 -39.80 53.59 21.74
N THR A 991 -38.87 52.63 21.82
CA THR A 991 -37.54 52.77 22.45
C THR A 991 -36.43 53.13 21.45
N GLY A 992 -36.51 52.66 20.21
CA GLY A 992 -35.48 52.87 19.18
C GLY A 992 -35.56 54.26 18.54
N VAL A 993 -36.77 54.69 18.17
CA VAL A 993 -37.06 56.03 17.63
C VAL A 993 -38.16 56.70 18.47
N PRO A 994 -37.82 57.17 19.68
CA PRO A 994 -38.78 57.66 20.66
C PRO A 994 -39.31 59.05 20.28
N LYS A 995 -40.63 59.22 20.30
CA LYS A 995 -41.29 60.52 20.06
C LYS A 995 -40.93 61.60 21.09
N ASN A 996 -40.39 61.20 22.24
CA ASN A 996 -39.88 62.09 23.27
C ASN A 996 -38.39 61.80 23.53
N PRO A 997 -37.50 62.80 23.46
CA PRO A 997 -36.07 62.56 23.52
C PRO A 997 -35.52 62.31 24.94
N THR A 998 -36.36 62.26 25.98
CA THR A 998 -35.94 61.95 27.38
C THR A 998 -35.93 60.45 27.72
N TYR A 999 -36.39 59.61 26.79
CA TYR A 999 -36.58 58.16 26.97
C TYR A 999 -36.12 57.41 25.71
N GLY A 1000 -35.56 56.21 25.87
CA GLY A 1000 -35.24 55.30 24.75
C GLY A 1000 -33.90 54.59 24.89
N ASN A 1001 -33.53 53.84 23.85
CA ASN A 1001 -32.20 53.28 23.69
C ASN A 1001 -31.19 54.37 23.30
N ARG A 1002 -29.90 54.16 23.62
CA ARG A 1002 -28.80 54.84 22.92
C ARG A 1002 -28.55 54.14 21.59
N GLU A 1003 -28.68 54.90 20.51
CA GLU A 1003 -28.58 54.47 19.10
C GLU A 1003 -27.91 55.58 18.27
N TRP A 1004 -27.22 55.23 17.19
CA TRP A 1004 -26.71 56.20 16.21
C TRP A 1004 -27.44 56.05 14.88
N GLY A 1005 -27.60 57.17 14.16
CA GLY A 1005 -28.14 57.18 12.81
C GLY A 1005 -27.53 58.28 11.96
N VAL A 1006 -27.57 58.11 10.64
CA VAL A 1006 -27.04 59.07 9.67
C VAL A 1006 -27.93 59.13 8.43
N ILE A 1007 -28.16 60.34 7.92
CA ILE A 1007 -28.78 60.61 6.63
C ILE A 1007 -27.67 61.01 5.65
N VAL A 1008 -27.67 60.43 4.45
CA VAL A 1008 -26.80 60.83 3.34
C VAL A 1008 -27.70 61.18 2.15
N ARG A 1009 -27.64 62.45 1.72
CA ARG A 1009 -28.38 62.98 0.57
C ARG A 1009 -27.45 62.97 -0.64
N ASP A 1010 -27.35 61.80 -1.27
CA ASP A 1010 -26.46 61.48 -2.38
C ASP A 1010 -27.09 60.40 -3.26
N ASN A 1011 -27.42 60.76 -4.51
CA ASN A 1011 -28.12 59.88 -5.46
C ASN A 1011 -27.32 58.61 -5.80
N ILE A 1012 -25.98 58.66 -5.84
CA ILE A 1012 -25.12 57.48 -6.09
C ILE A 1012 -25.21 56.47 -4.92
N THR A 1013 -25.11 56.95 -3.68
CA THR A 1013 -25.23 56.10 -2.48
C THR A 1013 -26.66 55.57 -2.33
N ALA A 1014 -27.68 56.40 -2.58
CA ALA A 1014 -29.08 56.01 -2.56
C ALA A 1014 -29.40 54.93 -3.62
N GLN A 1015 -28.94 55.07 -4.86
CA GLN A 1015 -29.07 54.05 -5.91
C GLN A 1015 -28.44 52.71 -5.51
N PHE A 1016 -27.29 52.73 -4.83
CA PHE A 1016 -26.67 51.50 -4.34
C PHE A 1016 -27.55 50.78 -3.31
N PHE A 1017 -28.06 51.49 -2.30
CA PHE A 1017 -28.95 50.88 -1.30
C PHE A 1017 -30.33 50.52 -1.87
N LEU A 1018 -30.85 51.25 -2.85
CA LEU A 1018 -32.06 50.87 -3.58
C LEU A 1018 -31.85 49.59 -4.39
N LYS A 1019 -30.69 49.42 -5.04
CA LYS A 1019 -30.33 48.17 -5.73
C LYS A 1019 -30.23 46.99 -4.75
N VAL A 1020 -29.70 47.20 -3.54
CA VAL A 1020 -29.71 46.19 -2.47
C VAL A 1020 -31.15 45.83 -2.11
N PHE A 1021 -31.98 46.84 -1.78
CA PHE A 1021 -33.38 46.65 -1.42
C PHE A 1021 -34.13 45.83 -2.48
N LEU A 1022 -34.07 46.23 -3.76
CA LEU A 1022 -34.81 45.58 -4.85
C LEU A 1022 -34.36 44.14 -5.14
N VAL A 1023 -33.11 43.77 -4.82
CA VAL A 1023 -32.61 42.38 -4.94
C VAL A 1023 -33.04 41.51 -3.76
N ASP A 1024 -33.19 42.10 -2.57
CA ASP A 1024 -33.73 41.40 -1.42
C ASP A 1024 -35.26 41.21 -1.54
N TRP A 1025 -35.98 42.26 -1.97
CA TRP A 1025 -37.44 42.44 -2.14
C TRP A 1025 -38.14 41.61 -3.24
N ASP A 1026 -37.40 40.83 -4.03
CA ASP A 1026 -37.87 40.21 -5.26
C ASP A 1026 -38.83 39.02 -5.03
N LEU A 1027 -40.10 39.19 -5.42
CA LEU A 1027 -41.16 38.15 -5.37
C LEU A 1027 -40.92 36.96 -6.30
N ASN A 1028 -39.91 36.98 -7.18
CA ASN A 1028 -39.53 35.81 -7.98
C ASN A 1028 -38.73 34.76 -7.16
N ARG A 1029 -38.56 34.96 -5.86
CA ARG A 1029 -37.79 34.08 -4.95
C ARG A 1029 -38.70 33.45 -3.90
N CYS A 1030 -38.47 32.18 -3.57
CA CYS A 1030 -39.31 31.43 -2.65
C CYS A 1030 -39.38 31.99 -1.21
N ASP A 1031 -38.36 32.72 -0.78
CA ASP A 1031 -38.24 33.27 0.57
C ASP A 1031 -38.88 34.65 0.74
N ILE A 1032 -39.57 35.19 -0.27
CA ILE A 1032 -40.24 36.50 -0.20
C ILE A 1032 -41.75 36.34 -0.29
N TYR A 1033 -42.44 36.59 0.83
CA TYR A 1033 -43.90 36.58 0.91
C TYR A 1033 -44.46 38.01 0.94
N SER A 1034 -45.56 38.23 0.23
CA SER A 1034 -46.36 39.45 0.33
C SER A 1034 -47.15 39.53 1.64
N PHE A 1035 -47.68 40.71 1.95
CA PHE A 1035 -48.53 40.95 3.12
C PHE A 1035 -49.74 40.00 3.21
N ASP A 1036 -50.41 39.75 2.08
CA ASP A 1036 -51.60 38.90 2.02
C ASP A 1036 -51.26 37.43 2.27
N GLU A 1037 -50.13 36.95 1.74
CA GLU A 1037 -49.63 35.58 1.94
C GLU A 1037 -49.24 35.31 3.41
N MET A 1038 -48.79 36.34 4.13
CA MET A 1038 -48.49 36.25 5.56
C MET A 1038 -49.73 36.20 6.47
N ASN A 1039 -50.92 36.52 5.94
CA ASN A 1039 -52.22 36.39 6.64
C ASN A 1039 -52.22 36.99 8.07
N LEU A 1040 -51.66 38.20 8.21
CA LEU A 1040 -51.41 38.85 9.50
C LEU A 1040 -52.68 39.38 10.17
N SER A 1041 -53.44 38.49 10.82
CA SER A 1041 -54.62 38.87 11.59
C SER A 1041 -54.30 39.38 13.01
N VAL A 1042 -55.11 40.32 13.48
CA VAL A 1042 -55.07 40.90 14.84
C VAL A 1042 -56.46 40.78 15.46
N SER A 1043 -56.54 40.63 16.79
CA SER A 1043 -57.81 40.61 17.52
C SER A 1043 -58.60 41.92 17.28
N PRO A 1044 -59.92 41.86 16.96
CA PRO A 1044 -60.78 43.04 16.87
C PRO A 1044 -60.88 43.87 18.17
N TYR A 1045 -60.37 43.35 19.29
CA TYR A 1045 -60.30 44.01 20.60
C TYR A 1045 -58.87 44.43 20.99
N PHE A 1046 -57.89 44.30 20.09
CA PHE A 1046 -56.53 44.81 20.32
C PHE A 1046 -56.53 46.34 20.34
N PHE A 1047 -55.77 46.92 21.26
CA PHE A 1047 -55.59 48.36 21.40
C PHE A 1047 -54.10 48.66 21.35
N MET A 1048 -53.70 49.54 20.42
CA MET A 1048 -52.32 49.97 20.26
C MET A 1048 -51.94 50.98 21.35
N ASP A 1049 -50.81 50.78 22.01
CA ASP A 1049 -50.29 51.76 22.97
C ASP A 1049 -49.66 52.97 22.25
N GLU A 1050 -50.44 54.04 22.13
CA GLU A 1050 -50.02 55.34 21.61
C GLU A 1050 -49.51 56.30 22.71
N SER A 1051 -49.14 55.79 23.89
CA SER A 1051 -48.58 56.61 24.96
C SER A 1051 -47.18 57.14 24.60
N VAL A 1052 -46.92 58.40 24.98
CA VAL A 1052 -45.60 59.03 24.80
C VAL A 1052 -44.82 58.85 26.10
N TYR A 1053 -43.84 57.96 26.05
CA TYR A 1053 -42.94 57.64 27.16
C TYR A 1053 -42.01 58.81 27.51
N TRP A 1054 -41.62 58.91 28.79
CA TRP A 1054 -40.69 59.92 29.31
C TRP A 1054 -39.67 59.25 30.24
N GLY A 1055 -38.49 59.85 30.38
CA GLY A 1055 -37.40 59.28 31.17
C GLY A 1055 -36.54 60.34 31.86
N TYR A 1056 -35.46 59.88 32.48
CA TYR A 1056 -34.54 60.75 33.22
C TYR A 1056 -33.43 61.35 32.33
N TYR A 1057 -33.34 60.95 31.06
CA TYR A 1057 -32.33 61.49 30.16
C TYR A 1057 -32.61 62.96 29.85
N LYS A 1058 -31.54 63.75 29.78
CA LYS A 1058 -31.58 65.11 29.25
C LYS A 1058 -30.91 65.08 27.88
N PRO A 1059 -31.61 65.40 26.78
CA PRO A 1059 -30.98 65.51 25.47
C PRO A 1059 -29.75 66.41 25.52
N GLN A 1060 -28.62 65.92 24.98
CA GLN A 1060 -27.35 66.65 24.87
C GLN A 1060 -26.98 66.92 23.40
N PHE A 1061 -27.52 66.15 22.45
CA PHE A 1061 -27.05 66.10 21.06
C PHE A 1061 -28.13 66.46 20.04
N GLU A 1062 -28.06 67.67 19.49
CA GLU A 1062 -28.82 68.03 18.29
C GLU A 1062 -28.25 67.34 17.02
N SER A 1063 -29.07 67.19 15.98
CA SER A 1063 -28.64 66.65 14.69
C SER A 1063 -27.78 67.67 13.93
N GLN A 1064 -26.62 67.28 13.38
CA GLN A 1064 -25.70 68.20 12.70
C GLN A 1064 -25.62 67.93 11.20
N ARG A 1065 -25.66 69.01 10.39
CA ARG A 1065 -25.59 68.99 8.93
C ARG A 1065 -24.17 69.35 8.47
N PHE A 1066 -23.62 68.55 7.57
CA PHE A 1066 -22.29 68.72 6.98
C PHE A 1066 -22.40 68.69 5.46
N PHE A 1067 -21.73 69.62 4.78
CA PHE A 1067 -21.69 69.73 3.32
C PHE A 1067 -20.23 69.68 2.87
N GLY A 1068 -19.92 68.88 1.84
CA GLY A 1068 -18.56 68.75 1.34
C GLY A 1068 -18.30 67.44 0.63
N ASN A 1069 -17.02 67.14 0.41
CA ASN A 1069 -16.58 65.88 -0.19
C ASN A 1069 -16.42 64.82 0.91
N PHE A 1070 -17.14 63.71 0.79
CA PHE A 1070 -17.09 62.61 1.76
C PHE A 1070 -16.70 61.31 1.05
N SER A 1071 -15.78 60.54 1.65
CA SER A 1071 -15.50 59.17 1.23
C SER A 1071 -16.42 58.22 2.02
N ILE A 1072 -17.21 57.44 1.30
CA ILE A 1072 -18.35 56.68 1.80
C ILE A 1072 -18.23 55.22 1.33
N THR A 1073 -18.23 54.27 2.26
CA THR A 1073 -18.25 52.82 1.95
C THR A 1073 -19.51 52.18 2.55
N PRO A 1074 -20.44 51.69 1.71
CA PRO A 1074 -21.49 50.79 2.15
C PRO A 1074 -20.91 49.49 2.73
N VAL A 1075 -21.46 49.05 3.87
CA VAL A 1075 -21.07 47.84 4.57
C VAL A 1075 -22.28 46.91 4.64
N LEU A 1076 -22.17 45.69 4.12
CA LEU A 1076 -23.29 44.78 3.98
C LEU A 1076 -22.91 43.41 4.56
N SER A 1077 -23.76 42.81 5.38
CA SER A 1077 -23.62 41.38 5.70
C SER A 1077 -24.52 40.55 4.77
N PRO A 1078 -24.05 39.38 4.29
CA PRO A 1078 -22.70 38.81 4.47
C PRO A 1078 -21.69 39.29 3.41
N ASP A 1079 -22.05 40.22 2.51
CA ASP A 1079 -21.28 40.51 1.30
C ASP A 1079 -19.87 41.05 1.56
N THR A 1080 -19.76 42.08 2.40
CA THR A 1080 -18.55 42.91 2.59
C THR A 1080 -18.17 43.13 4.06
N SER A 1081 -19.10 42.92 5.00
CA SER A 1081 -18.99 43.42 6.38
C SER A 1081 -17.74 42.95 7.13
N ASN A 1082 -17.37 41.67 7.02
CA ASN A 1082 -16.15 41.16 7.66
C ASN A 1082 -14.91 41.91 7.15
N ASN A 1083 -14.78 42.07 5.83
CA ASN A 1083 -13.64 42.74 5.21
C ASN A 1083 -13.61 44.23 5.55
N SER A 1084 -14.70 44.96 5.31
CA SER A 1084 -14.76 46.41 5.51
C SER A 1084 -14.58 46.83 6.98
N ILE A 1085 -15.06 46.02 7.94
CA ILE A 1085 -14.83 46.26 9.38
C ILE A 1085 -13.39 45.90 9.77
N CYS A 1086 -12.85 44.78 9.27
CA CYS A 1086 -11.43 44.43 9.48
C CYS A 1086 -10.49 45.52 8.94
N GLU A 1087 -10.70 45.98 7.71
CA GLU A 1087 -9.94 47.07 7.07
C GLU A 1087 -10.04 48.38 7.85
N LEU A 1088 -11.22 48.72 8.37
CA LEU A 1088 -11.40 49.92 9.20
C LEU A 1088 -10.60 49.82 10.51
N ILE A 1089 -10.67 48.69 11.22
CA ILE A 1089 -9.88 48.47 12.45
C ILE A 1089 -8.38 48.46 12.13
N ASP A 1090 -7.95 47.73 11.09
CA ASP A 1090 -6.55 47.64 10.66
C ASP A 1090 -5.99 49.00 10.16
N SER A 1091 -6.85 49.96 9.79
CA SER A 1091 -6.43 51.32 9.40
C SER A 1091 -6.03 52.24 10.56
N SER A 1092 -6.37 51.90 11.82
CA SER A 1092 -6.14 52.76 12.99
C SER A 1092 -4.67 52.88 13.40
N ASN A 1093 -4.25 54.08 13.81
CA ASN A 1093 -2.90 54.39 14.30
C ASN A 1093 -2.91 55.18 15.63
N GLU A 1094 -4.06 55.73 16.02
CA GLU A 1094 -4.19 56.62 17.19
C GLU A 1094 -5.24 56.11 18.18
N SER A 1095 -6.48 55.87 17.72
CA SER A 1095 -7.59 55.50 18.61
C SER A 1095 -8.72 54.71 17.95
N ILE A 1096 -9.34 53.83 18.72
CA ILE A 1096 -10.50 53.02 18.36
C ILE A 1096 -11.55 53.15 19.47
N TYR A 1097 -12.75 53.62 19.15
CA TYR A 1097 -13.86 53.75 20.09
C TYR A 1097 -15.07 52.99 19.56
N ILE A 1098 -15.61 52.05 20.35
CA ILE A 1098 -16.67 51.13 19.92
C ILE A 1098 -17.84 51.18 20.90
N GLU A 1099 -19.04 51.38 20.39
CA GLU A 1099 -20.27 51.25 21.18
C GLU A 1099 -21.16 50.21 20.51
N GLN A 1100 -21.35 49.09 21.19
CA GLN A 1100 -22.03 47.90 20.67
C GLN A 1100 -23.06 47.40 21.68
N LEU A 1101 -24.17 46.84 21.20
CA LEU A 1101 -25.10 46.09 22.06
C LEU A 1101 -24.37 44.93 22.74
N TYR A 1102 -23.64 44.13 21.95
CA TYR A 1102 -22.73 43.08 22.43
C TYR A 1102 -21.62 42.79 21.40
N ILE A 1103 -20.50 42.25 21.89
CA ILE A 1103 -19.43 41.63 21.09
C ILE A 1103 -19.22 40.24 21.68
N TYR A 1104 -19.07 39.22 20.84
CA TYR A 1104 -18.69 37.87 21.28
C TYR A 1104 -17.23 37.58 20.92
N LYS A 1105 -16.45 37.10 21.91
CA LYS A 1105 -15.03 36.73 21.79
C LYS A 1105 -14.76 35.72 20.67
N ASP A 1106 -15.60 34.70 20.56
CA ASP A 1106 -15.36 33.52 19.72
C ASP A 1106 -16.48 33.32 18.69
N TRP A 1107 -16.07 32.78 17.55
CA TRP A 1107 -16.86 32.31 16.41
C TRP A 1107 -16.65 30.77 16.30
N GLN A 1108 -17.47 30.05 15.53
CA GLN A 1108 -17.28 28.60 15.32
C GLN A 1108 -15.91 28.28 14.67
N SER A 1109 -15.38 29.24 13.91
CA SER A 1109 -14.11 29.15 13.19
C SER A 1109 -12.87 29.54 14.02
N GLY A 1110 -13.02 30.12 15.22
CA GLY A 1110 -11.92 30.57 16.07
C GLY A 1110 -12.23 31.85 16.85
N ILE A 1111 -11.21 32.62 17.23
CA ILE A 1111 -11.41 33.94 17.85
C ILE A 1111 -12.03 34.89 16.81
N ASN A 1112 -12.98 35.73 17.25
CA ASN A 1112 -13.61 36.77 16.44
C ASN A 1112 -12.53 37.68 15.80
N PRO A 1113 -12.42 37.74 14.45
CA PRO A 1113 -11.40 38.52 13.72
C PRO A 1113 -11.38 40.02 14.03
N PHE A 1114 -12.48 40.59 14.55
CA PHE A 1114 -12.51 41.97 15.05
C PHE A 1114 -11.81 42.07 16.41
N VAL A 1115 -12.14 41.16 17.35
CA VAL A 1115 -11.55 41.11 18.71
C VAL A 1115 -10.04 40.86 18.63
N GLU A 1116 -9.60 39.94 17.77
CA GLU A 1116 -8.17 39.70 17.51
C GLU A 1116 -7.45 40.99 17.04
N ARG A 1117 -8.07 41.74 16.11
CA ARG A 1117 -7.51 43.00 15.62
C ARG A 1117 -7.49 44.10 16.66
N LEU A 1118 -8.49 44.20 17.54
CA LEU A 1118 -8.45 45.14 18.67
C LEU A 1118 -7.26 44.83 19.59
N ILE A 1119 -7.08 43.56 19.97
CA ILE A 1119 -5.97 43.10 20.82
C ILE A 1119 -4.61 43.40 20.15
N LYS A 1120 -4.50 43.17 18.84
CA LYS A 1120 -3.32 43.51 18.04
C LYS A 1120 -3.05 45.03 18.03
N LYS A 1121 -4.07 45.87 17.84
CA LYS A 1121 -3.94 47.33 17.81
C LYS A 1121 -3.59 47.93 19.19
N ALA A 1122 -4.20 47.45 20.26
CA ALA A 1122 -3.83 47.82 21.63
C ALA A 1122 -2.35 47.50 21.94
N LYS A 1123 -1.87 46.31 21.53
CA LYS A 1123 -0.45 45.92 21.62
C LYS A 1123 0.50 46.75 20.74
N MET A 1124 -0.02 47.46 19.74
CA MET A 1124 0.72 48.45 18.94
C MET A 1124 0.66 49.87 19.53
N GLY A 1125 0.02 50.07 20.69
CA GLY A 1125 -0.07 51.37 21.36
C GLY A 1125 -1.27 52.24 20.97
N VAL A 1126 -2.22 51.71 20.20
CA VAL A 1126 -3.47 52.40 19.85
C VAL A 1126 -4.41 52.43 21.05
N GLU A 1127 -5.00 53.58 21.38
CA GLU A 1127 -6.01 53.65 22.45
C GLU A 1127 -7.29 52.92 21.99
N VAL A 1128 -7.71 51.87 22.72
CA VAL A 1128 -8.98 51.17 22.43
C VAL A 1128 -9.93 51.30 23.63
N LYS A 1129 -11.17 51.75 23.38
CA LYS A 1129 -12.24 51.78 24.40
C LYS A 1129 -13.54 51.20 23.85
N VAL A 1130 -14.21 50.37 24.65
CA VAL A 1130 -15.43 49.64 24.25
C VAL A 1130 -16.55 49.86 25.26
N ILE A 1131 -17.72 50.31 24.81
CA ILE A 1131 -18.97 50.35 25.57
C ILE A 1131 -19.84 49.17 25.12
N LEU A 1132 -20.29 48.36 26.07
CA LEU A 1132 -21.24 47.27 25.88
C LEU A 1132 -22.48 47.43 26.76
N ASN A 1133 -23.63 46.93 26.32
CA ASN A 1133 -24.82 46.85 27.16
C ASN A 1133 -24.72 45.66 28.14
N TYR A 1134 -25.34 45.76 29.31
CA TYR A 1134 -25.53 44.62 30.21
C TYR A 1134 -27.00 44.52 30.62
N ASN A 1135 -27.70 43.47 30.21
CA ASN A 1135 -29.12 43.31 30.54
C ASN A 1135 -29.29 42.14 31.53
N PRO A 1136 -29.58 42.38 32.82
CA PRO A 1136 -29.70 41.32 33.82
C PRO A 1136 -30.66 40.18 33.47
N ASN A 1137 -31.58 40.36 32.52
CA ASN A 1137 -32.54 39.35 32.08
C ASN A 1137 -32.01 38.43 30.95
N TYR A 1138 -30.81 38.66 30.42
CA TYR A 1138 -30.20 37.88 29.32
C TYR A 1138 -28.88 37.23 29.76
N GLU A 1139 -28.97 36.12 30.51
CA GLU A 1139 -27.82 35.46 31.15
C GLU A 1139 -26.75 35.00 30.13
N ASP A 1140 -27.14 34.27 29.09
CA ASP A 1140 -26.23 33.78 28.02
C ASP A 1140 -25.46 34.91 27.30
N THR A 1141 -26.17 36.01 26.99
CA THR A 1141 -25.57 37.20 26.38
C THR A 1141 -24.59 37.87 27.35
N ASN A 1142 -24.94 38.00 28.63
CA ASN A 1142 -24.07 38.59 29.65
C ASN A 1142 -22.83 37.74 29.91
N GLU A 1143 -22.93 36.41 29.88
CA GLU A 1143 -21.78 35.50 30.03
C GLU A 1143 -20.76 35.74 28.91
N LYS A 1144 -21.23 35.76 27.66
CA LYS A 1144 -20.40 36.03 26.47
C LYS A 1144 -19.81 37.44 26.50
N ILE A 1145 -20.56 38.44 26.97
CA ILE A 1145 -20.06 39.81 27.20
C ILE A 1145 -18.97 39.83 28.28
N ASN A 1146 -19.15 39.13 29.40
CA ASN A 1146 -18.17 39.07 30.49
C ASN A 1146 -16.86 38.41 30.05
N ILE A 1147 -16.95 37.29 29.31
CA ILE A 1147 -15.79 36.62 28.69
C ILE A 1147 -15.07 37.56 27.70
N THR A 1148 -15.83 38.30 26.90
CA THR A 1148 -15.27 39.25 25.92
C THR A 1148 -14.65 40.47 26.60
N LYS A 1149 -15.24 40.98 27.68
CA LYS A 1149 -14.70 42.02 28.55
C LYS A 1149 -13.36 41.60 29.16
N GLN A 1150 -13.31 40.40 29.74
CA GLN A 1150 -12.10 39.87 30.37
C GLN A 1150 -10.92 39.83 29.40
N ILE A 1151 -11.07 39.19 28.23
CA ILE A 1151 -9.96 39.04 27.28
C ILE A 1151 -9.50 40.38 26.69
N LEU A 1152 -10.39 41.37 26.58
CA LEU A 1152 -10.04 42.73 26.15
C LEU A 1152 -9.24 43.45 27.25
N GLU A 1153 -9.70 43.44 28.50
CA GLU A 1153 -9.03 44.11 29.62
C GLU A 1153 -7.67 43.46 29.96
N GLU A 1154 -7.56 42.13 29.88
CA GLU A 1154 -6.28 41.39 29.97
C GLU A 1154 -5.25 41.81 28.89
N ASN A 1155 -5.71 42.42 27.80
CA ASN A 1155 -4.86 42.89 26.70
C ASN A 1155 -4.78 44.43 26.62
N GLY A 1156 -5.16 45.15 27.70
CA GLY A 1156 -4.97 46.60 27.84
C GLY A 1156 -6.05 47.46 27.16
N ILE A 1157 -7.25 46.92 26.97
CA ILE A 1157 -8.38 47.61 26.33
C ILE A 1157 -9.42 47.96 27.40
N ASP A 1158 -9.82 49.24 27.49
CA ASP A 1158 -10.84 49.66 28.46
C ASP A 1158 -12.24 49.15 28.03
N VAL A 1159 -12.94 48.40 28.89
CA VAL A 1159 -14.31 47.92 28.58
C VAL A 1159 -15.34 48.34 29.64
N LYS A 1160 -16.21 49.27 29.26
CA LYS A 1160 -17.32 49.76 30.09
C LYS A 1160 -18.61 48.98 29.81
N LEU A 1161 -19.27 48.51 30.87
CA LEU A 1161 -20.62 47.98 30.83
C LEU A 1161 -21.63 49.07 31.22
N ILE A 1162 -22.66 49.28 30.42
CA ILE A 1162 -23.81 50.14 30.74
C ILE A 1162 -25.04 49.23 30.91
N TYR A 1163 -25.57 49.17 32.12
CA TYR A 1163 -26.65 48.26 32.45
C TYR A 1163 -28.01 48.79 31.96
N THR A 1164 -28.85 47.89 31.43
CA THR A 1164 -30.25 48.13 31.03
C THR A 1164 -31.04 48.76 32.20
N ASN A 1165 -31.76 49.86 31.95
CA ASN A 1165 -32.54 50.64 32.93
C ASN A 1165 -31.78 51.14 34.19
N TRP A 1166 -30.45 51.01 34.24
CA TRP A 1166 -29.57 51.50 35.32
C TRP A 1166 -28.89 52.83 34.97
N SER A 1167 -28.95 53.22 33.70
CA SER A 1167 -28.41 54.48 33.19
C SER A 1167 -29.56 55.48 32.93
N TYR A 1168 -29.35 56.41 32.00
CA TYR A 1168 -30.43 57.26 31.48
C TYR A 1168 -31.21 56.62 30.32
N PHE A 1169 -30.67 55.54 29.74
CA PHE A 1169 -31.25 54.84 28.59
C PHE A 1169 -31.92 53.52 29.00
N THR A 1170 -32.87 53.06 28.19
CA THR A 1170 -33.43 51.71 28.31
C THR A 1170 -32.34 50.67 28.10
N ASN A 1171 -31.59 50.78 26.99
CA ASN A 1171 -30.38 50.01 26.70
C ASN A 1171 -29.35 50.89 25.98
N VAL A 1172 -28.08 50.51 25.98
CA VAL A 1172 -27.20 50.77 24.83
C VAL A 1172 -27.54 49.75 23.76
N HIS A 1173 -27.92 50.19 22.56
CA HIS A 1173 -28.28 49.29 21.46
C HIS A 1173 -27.63 49.69 20.13
N ASN A 1174 -26.77 50.71 20.14
CA ASN A 1174 -25.91 51.10 19.04
C ASN A 1174 -25.00 49.94 18.53
N LYS A 1175 -24.53 50.06 17.28
CA LYS A 1175 -23.51 49.21 16.64
C LYS A 1175 -22.52 50.09 15.88
N GLY A 1176 -21.80 50.94 16.62
CA GLY A 1176 -20.92 51.98 16.12
C GLY A 1176 -19.43 51.71 16.38
N LEU A 1177 -18.58 52.19 15.48
CA LEU A 1177 -17.11 52.13 15.58
C LEU A 1177 -16.52 53.44 15.03
N ILE A 1178 -15.65 54.10 15.79
CA ILE A 1178 -14.92 55.32 15.41
C ILE A 1178 -13.42 54.99 15.38
N VAL A 1179 -12.72 55.43 14.33
CA VAL A 1179 -11.28 55.23 14.14
C VAL A 1179 -10.56 56.56 13.93
N ASP A 1180 -9.48 56.77 14.69
CA ASP A 1180 -8.52 57.88 14.65
C ASP A 1180 -9.16 59.28 14.66
N ASN A 1181 -10.41 59.42 15.11
CA ASN A 1181 -11.25 60.62 14.92
C ASN A 1181 -11.29 61.11 13.44
N LYS A 1182 -11.20 60.18 12.49
CA LYS A 1182 -11.16 60.44 11.03
C LYS A 1182 -12.20 59.61 10.26
N SER A 1183 -12.64 58.48 10.82
CA SER A 1183 -13.64 57.59 10.22
C SER A 1183 -14.66 57.13 11.27
N VAL A 1184 -15.91 56.91 10.85
CA VAL A 1184 -16.95 56.29 11.68
C VAL A 1184 -17.77 55.29 10.86
N LEU A 1185 -18.13 54.18 11.49
CA LEU A 1185 -19.13 53.20 11.06
C LEU A 1185 -20.43 53.44 11.84
N ILE A 1186 -21.54 53.57 11.13
CA ILE A 1186 -22.91 53.46 11.67
C ILE A 1186 -23.54 52.22 11.03
N SER A 1187 -24.14 51.32 11.81
CA SER A 1187 -24.62 50.03 11.28
C SER A 1187 -25.72 49.36 12.13
N SER A 1188 -26.31 48.30 11.59
CA SER A 1188 -27.12 47.31 12.32
C SER A 1188 -26.28 46.16 12.92
N ILE A 1189 -25.00 46.05 12.55
CA ILE A 1189 -24.15 44.86 12.66
C ILE A 1189 -23.64 44.65 14.10
N ASN A 1190 -24.28 43.73 14.83
CA ASN A 1190 -23.73 43.23 16.11
C ASN A 1190 -22.47 42.41 15.84
N TRP A 1191 -21.47 42.44 16.72
CA TRP A 1191 -20.19 41.75 16.48
C TRP A 1191 -20.21 40.28 16.96
N ASN A 1192 -20.99 39.47 16.24
CA ASN A 1192 -21.05 38.00 16.34
C ASN A 1192 -21.07 37.36 14.94
N GLU A 1193 -20.72 36.07 14.87
CA GLU A 1193 -20.60 35.35 13.59
C GLU A 1193 -21.91 35.34 12.77
N ASN A 1194 -23.10 35.25 13.38
CA ASN A 1194 -24.35 35.25 12.61
C ASN A 1194 -24.62 36.62 11.97
N SER A 1195 -24.47 37.73 12.72
CA SER A 1195 -24.63 39.08 12.14
C SER A 1195 -23.58 39.37 11.06
N VAL A 1196 -22.36 38.84 11.14
CA VAL A 1196 -21.35 39.07 10.10
C VAL A 1196 -21.52 38.14 8.88
N MET A 1197 -21.85 36.86 9.11
CA MET A 1197 -21.74 35.80 8.08
C MET A 1197 -23.07 35.26 7.56
N ARG A 1198 -24.21 35.59 8.19
CA ARG A 1198 -25.48 34.87 7.95
C ARG A 1198 -26.73 35.74 7.93
N ASN A 1199 -26.76 36.87 8.63
CA ASN A 1199 -27.85 37.85 8.54
C ASN A 1199 -27.70 38.74 7.30
N ARG A 1200 -28.82 39.31 6.83
CA ARG A 1200 -28.79 40.58 6.09
C ARG A 1200 -28.57 41.69 7.11
N GLU A 1201 -27.48 42.43 6.98
CA GLU A 1201 -27.21 43.61 7.80
C GLU A 1201 -26.76 44.76 6.90
N VAL A 1202 -26.85 45.99 7.38
CA VAL A 1202 -26.31 47.16 6.69
C VAL A 1202 -25.49 48.06 7.62
N GLY A 1203 -24.63 48.86 7.01
CA GLY A 1203 -23.91 49.94 7.64
C GLY A 1203 -23.24 50.83 6.61
N ILE A 1204 -22.61 51.89 7.09
CA ILE A 1204 -21.93 52.89 6.26
C ILE A 1204 -20.71 53.41 7.00
N ILE A 1205 -19.55 53.34 6.35
CA ILE A 1205 -18.30 53.93 6.83
C ILE A 1205 -18.14 55.28 6.15
N ILE A 1206 -18.05 56.35 6.94
CA ILE A 1206 -17.83 57.71 6.46
C ILE A 1206 -16.46 58.18 6.96
N LYS A 1207 -15.56 58.52 6.02
CA LYS A 1207 -14.21 59.02 6.33
C LYS A 1207 -14.22 60.55 6.30
N ASN A 1208 -14.59 61.15 7.42
CA ASN A 1208 -14.51 62.60 7.66
C ASN A 1208 -14.35 62.87 9.18
N SER A 1209 -13.45 63.79 9.53
CA SER A 1209 -13.10 64.06 10.94
C SER A 1209 -14.16 64.82 11.73
N ASP A 1210 -14.99 65.66 11.10
CA ASP A 1210 -16.06 66.41 11.78
C ASP A 1210 -17.23 65.49 12.13
N ILE A 1211 -17.60 64.60 11.20
CA ILE A 1211 -18.58 63.54 11.39
C ILE A 1211 -18.09 62.54 12.45
N ALA A 1212 -16.82 62.10 12.38
CA ALA A 1212 -16.24 61.25 13.43
C ALA A 1212 -16.22 61.95 14.81
N ASN A 1213 -15.94 63.25 14.85
CA ASN A 1213 -15.96 64.08 16.06
C ASN A 1213 -17.38 64.27 16.63
N TYR A 1214 -18.44 64.23 15.81
CA TYR A 1214 -19.83 64.21 16.30
C TYR A 1214 -20.09 62.97 17.16
N TYR A 1215 -19.88 61.78 16.60
CA TYR A 1215 -20.08 60.53 17.33
C TYR A 1215 -19.05 60.33 18.46
N LYS A 1216 -17.83 60.87 18.34
CA LYS A 1216 -16.85 60.88 19.45
C LYS A 1216 -17.38 61.63 20.67
N LYS A 1217 -18.09 62.75 20.50
CA LYS A 1217 -18.70 63.48 21.64
C LYS A 1217 -19.80 62.67 22.32
N ILE A 1218 -20.61 61.94 21.54
CA ILE A 1218 -21.63 61.01 22.05
C ILE A 1218 -20.95 59.89 22.84
N PHE A 1219 -20.02 59.17 22.21
CA PHE A 1219 -19.24 58.10 22.84
C PHE A 1219 -18.59 58.55 24.15
N PHE A 1220 -17.91 59.70 24.20
CA PHE A 1220 -17.27 60.17 25.43
C PHE A 1220 -18.24 60.74 26.47
N HIS A 1221 -19.42 61.22 26.10
CA HIS A 1221 -20.49 61.47 27.07
C HIS A 1221 -20.93 60.15 27.73
N ASP A 1222 -21.22 59.13 26.91
CA ASP A 1222 -21.74 57.85 27.39
C ASP A 1222 -20.67 57.04 28.13
N TRP A 1223 -19.39 57.18 27.75
CA TRP A 1223 -18.23 56.72 28.51
C TRP A 1223 -18.16 57.32 29.93
N ASN A 1224 -18.50 58.61 30.08
CA ASN A 1224 -18.45 59.31 31.36
C ASN A 1224 -19.75 59.21 32.19
N LEU A 1225 -20.81 58.56 31.67
CA LEU A 1225 -22.03 58.32 32.44
C LEU A 1225 -21.79 57.51 33.72
N THR A 1226 -22.32 58.02 34.84
CA THR A 1226 -22.40 57.30 36.12
C THR A 1226 -23.86 56.94 36.40
N ALA A 1227 -24.10 55.86 37.14
CA ALA A 1227 -25.44 55.48 37.57
C ALA A 1227 -26.11 56.66 38.32
N PRO A 1228 -27.36 57.01 38.01
CA PRO A 1228 -28.01 58.18 38.57
C PRO A 1228 -28.19 57.97 40.09
N LYS A 1229 -27.67 58.92 40.89
CA LYS A 1229 -27.84 58.89 42.35
C LYS A 1229 -29.33 58.85 42.68
N THR A 1230 -29.77 57.81 43.37
CA THR A 1230 -31.17 57.61 43.78
C THR A 1230 -31.61 58.74 44.71
N GLN A 1231 -32.26 59.76 44.14
CA GLN A 1231 -33.14 60.61 44.91
C GLN A 1231 -34.22 59.72 45.52
N LYS A 1232 -34.37 59.76 46.85
CA LYS A 1232 -35.52 59.16 47.54
C LYS A 1232 -36.77 59.97 47.23
N GLN A 1233 -37.32 59.81 46.02
CA GLN A 1233 -38.70 60.21 45.75
C GLN A 1233 -39.61 59.50 46.77
N ARG A 1234 -40.61 60.23 47.27
CA ARG A 1234 -41.56 59.68 48.24
C ARG A 1234 -42.28 58.50 47.63
N LYS A 1235 -42.46 57.42 48.40
CA LYS A 1235 -43.53 56.47 48.13
C LYS A 1235 -44.87 57.17 48.37
N GLU A 1236 -45.47 57.70 47.32
CA GLU A 1236 -46.92 57.85 47.28
C GLU A 1236 -47.49 56.47 46.95
N THR A 1237 -48.22 55.89 47.90
CA THR A 1237 -48.66 54.50 47.85
C THR A 1237 -49.87 54.37 46.93
N ILE A 1238 -49.63 54.19 45.63
CA ILE A 1238 -50.69 53.75 44.71
C ILE A 1238 -51.08 52.31 45.09
N GLN A 1239 -52.28 52.18 45.63
CA GLN A 1239 -52.81 50.93 46.17
C GLN A 1239 -53.40 50.07 45.04
N SER A 1240 -52.61 49.14 44.51
CA SER A 1240 -53.07 48.16 43.51
C SER A 1240 -54.08 47.17 44.13
N ASP A 1241 -55.28 47.06 43.54
CA ASP A 1241 -56.36 46.23 44.07
C ASP A 1241 -56.11 44.72 43.84
N TYR A 1242 -55.98 43.96 44.92
CA TYR A 1242 -55.71 42.51 44.91
C TYR A 1242 -56.90 41.63 44.47
N LYS A 1243 -58.07 42.20 44.15
CA LYS A 1243 -59.27 41.46 43.70
C LYS A 1243 -58.98 40.38 42.66
N ASN A 1244 -58.22 40.70 41.61
CA ASN A 1244 -58.04 39.80 40.46
C ASN A 1244 -57.30 38.51 40.86
N THR A 1245 -56.28 38.59 41.72
CA THR A 1245 -55.58 37.41 42.24
C THR A 1245 -56.52 36.51 43.05
N ILE A 1246 -57.40 37.10 43.86
CA ILE A 1246 -58.39 36.36 44.66
C ILE A 1246 -59.42 35.67 43.75
N TYR A 1247 -59.92 36.35 42.71
CA TYR A 1247 -60.83 35.74 41.73
C TYR A 1247 -60.18 34.57 40.98
N ILE A 1248 -58.94 34.71 40.53
CA ILE A 1248 -58.20 33.64 39.84
C ILE A 1248 -58.06 32.40 40.75
N ILE A 1249 -57.58 32.58 41.99
CA ILE A 1249 -57.45 31.48 42.96
C ILE A 1249 -58.80 30.82 43.23
N THR A 1250 -59.88 31.60 43.36
CA THR A 1250 -61.24 31.09 43.59
C THR A 1250 -61.75 30.26 42.41
N ILE A 1251 -61.54 30.72 41.17
CA ILE A 1251 -61.96 30.02 39.95
C ILE A 1251 -61.20 28.69 39.79
N TYR A 1252 -59.87 28.68 39.96
CA TYR A 1252 -59.09 27.44 39.90
C TYR A 1252 -59.50 26.44 40.99
N THR A 1253 -59.74 26.91 42.21
CA THR A 1253 -60.18 26.06 43.32
C THR A 1253 -61.56 25.44 43.07
N LEU A 1254 -62.54 26.23 42.59
CA LEU A 1254 -63.87 25.74 42.21
C LEU A 1254 -63.81 24.75 41.04
N THR A 1255 -62.97 25.03 40.04
CA THR A 1255 -62.79 24.16 38.86
C THR A 1255 -62.21 22.81 39.27
N PHE A 1256 -61.16 22.78 40.10
CA PHE A 1256 -60.62 21.53 40.64
C PHE A 1256 -61.62 20.77 41.51
N ALA A 1257 -62.41 21.47 42.34
CA ALA A 1257 -63.45 20.85 43.15
C ALA A 1257 -64.58 20.23 42.28
N LEU A 1258 -64.95 20.86 41.17
CA LEU A 1258 -65.92 20.33 40.21
C LEU A 1258 -65.37 19.11 39.46
N ILE A 1259 -64.13 19.15 39.00
CA ILE A 1259 -63.45 18.01 38.35
C ILE A 1259 -63.36 16.82 39.31
N ALA A 1260 -62.89 17.03 40.55
CA ALA A 1260 -62.79 15.98 41.56
C ALA A 1260 -64.17 15.39 41.95
N ARG A 1261 -65.23 16.20 41.92
CA ARG A 1261 -66.62 15.75 42.16
C ARG A 1261 -67.16 14.92 41.00
N ASP A 1262 -66.87 15.29 39.75
CA ASP A 1262 -67.31 14.54 38.57
C ASP A 1262 -66.56 13.20 38.44
N TRP A 1263 -65.24 13.22 38.65
CA TRP A 1263 -64.39 12.04 38.63
C TRP A 1263 -64.80 10.99 39.69
N ARG A 1264 -65.30 11.44 40.85
CA ARG A 1264 -65.90 10.57 41.89
C ARG A 1264 -67.33 10.07 41.59
N LYS A 1265 -68.03 10.63 40.61
CA LYS A 1265 -69.42 10.24 40.25
C LYS A 1265 -69.51 9.28 39.07
N ARG A 1266 -68.47 9.19 38.24
CA ARG A 1266 -68.39 8.19 37.18
C ARG A 1266 -68.12 6.82 37.83
N GLN A 1267 -69.11 5.95 37.86
CA GLN A 1267 -68.83 4.52 38.02
C GLN A 1267 -68.20 4.02 36.73
N TRP A 1268 -67.06 3.34 36.86
CA TRP A 1268 -66.32 2.80 35.74
C TRP A 1268 -66.81 1.38 35.48
N THR A 1269 -67.35 1.14 34.28
CA THR A 1269 -67.79 -0.14 33.74
C THR A 1269 -67.27 -0.27 32.32
#